data_AF-A0A3A8RW97-F1
#
_entry.id   AF-A0A3A8RW97-F1
#
_cell.length_a   1.000
_cell.length_b   1.000
_cell.length_c   1.000
_cell.angle_alpha   90.00
_cell.angle_beta   90.00
_cell.angle_gamma   90.00
#
_symmetry.space_group_name_H-M   'P 1'
#
loop_
_entity.id
_entity.type
_entity.pdbx_description
1 polymer ?
#
loop_
_entity_poly.entity_id
_entity_poly.type
_entity_poly.pdbx_seq_one_letter_code
_entity_poly.pdbx_strand_id
1 'polypeptide(L)'
;MSSDFPHAMHVDHIRRALWKPQSRAVVMVGAGFSRNADAISSAAPPFPLWWQFTDRLRKALYPTTKPEDTPDVLRMAEEYELATGRTALDDLLLEMIPDAQHQPGPLHELLLSLPWADLFTTNYDTLLERARTKVHEYKYDLVQTPSDVARAERPRIVKLHGSFPSHRPFIFTAEDYRTYPTRFAPYVNMVQQAIMENVFCMIGFSGSDPNFLQWTGWVRDHLGSSAPKIYLCDVLDLTPAKERLYQSMRVIPVDLGPLVPASRWTTAMRYRKSLEWLLLSLHNGRPLDMSSWPARPKHATPSSRAYTAPPALLEPPAIPQLVAGPETPVQTDNLSMEALRRHVQNWRSERLLYPGWVVIPEPNRLRLQLEIGHWLDNPRDQRILPLLKSQPIAERAETLYEFLWRFRRALVPLTQWLAQALHEFLEGVNPKPDLIDLQSLTTRPEIPQGNSDRLTELWVEFAFALINNAWQDRLEDQHVLWLKRLEQVVCLQSAWKARWYHAQCWHYLLRLDEQAVRGVLRKWPENWGLPFWEAKRASVLAELGDAQAALSHAEIALDHVRQGISNVSVNHTILSEEGWIIGLIQTIESATSRHGIEPRQGFQTRINHLRSLRCSPEEDLSYRERELQQKGVEKTKSNTHGFDPGSVSTTHHFSLRASLEHWILIQMFHDGAWPLRCGNIVPALKGMPQAVRRFWEHQPPLAISIGLLSGSAEALKQMLGRVDVSAMDPSMARSIFTWLSGVFLAALEASPVIPQDGESVEGLRARLLHSCPLILSRMTIHLTPDQLEHALTISIKMYRHEACQRNSLTHALISQMFQRTLFAASVDQRYAWLPRLLELPLKGELSFVGNESPDWPEPLLFIPWNTDWRLPIEHERTSWAGGVVHLLRRMKENAPEVRANAALRPARLSKLGGLTDKQGRSFVGALWEQTDGGGFPSHTGFVPSFLVALPFERTPGDNRIAVARYLLALDVANSQHYFSEIDNATACPWHNSEERKAGVEWASNEAESLLSKIQEWWPKQAPLLKASHQKKNFFHQPSILDRLVRHLGVALIPYLRNCAETQKQAVLNLVAEIEDLGQQTLLAQPALLIFDVNRAEDTAQRIQRALHGATDLDVSRGHSALTIWFGLSQSRGIPLPPPYLLDGWIEGVVSRRQPGLLDAVHHLAAFTSRFGELLQEHHLQNLNEGLEFLLLETRPTKVNDTEDEIPLTTEQRIVLRGHASHLAARLSAEQQRRGSAIPPVLEEWRKVGSTDALPEVRRAWAQVAKPIPG
;
A
#
# COMPACT_ATOMS: atom_id res chain seq x y z
N MET A 1 13.43 -7.38 53.07
CA MET A 1 12.92 -7.73 54.41
C MET A 1 11.51 -8.31 54.30
N SER A 2 11.32 -9.45 53.62
CA SER A 2 9.99 -10.06 53.41
C SER A 2 9.85 -11.46 54.04
N SER A 3 10.79 -11.85 54.92
CA SER A 3 10.91 -13.21 55.45
C SER A 3 10.09 -13.51 56.71
N ASP A 4 9.46 -12.50 57.34
CA ASP A 4 9.07 -12.63 58.76
C ASP A 4 7.56 -12.86 59.00
N PHE A 5 6.75 -13.11 57.95
CA PHE A 5 5.34 -13.54 58.14
C PHE A 5 5.22 -15.08 58.07
N PRO A 6 4.94 -15.77 59.20
CA PRO A 6 4.97 -17.24 59.28
C PRO A 6 4.00 -17.95 58.33
N HIS A 7 2.86 -17.33 58.00
CA HIS A 7 1.81 -17.94 57.18
C HIS A 7 1.82 -17.49 55.70
N ALA A 8 2.89 -16.83 55.24
CA ALA A 8 3.00 -16.31 53.87
C ALA A 8 2.76 -17.39 52.79
N MET A 9 3.26 -18.62 53.02
CA MET A 9 3.08 -19.74 52.10
C MET A 9 1.61 -20.14 51.86
N HIS A 10 0.74 -19.92 52.86
CA HIS A 10 -0.69 -20.25 52.76
C HIS A 10 -1.44 -19.20 51.94
N VAL A 11 -1.14 -17.92 52.18
CA VAL A 11 -1.67 -16.81 51.38
C VAL A 11 -1.23 -16.95 49.91
N ASP A 12 0.01 -17.35 49.67
CA ASP A 12 0.49 -17.60 48.30
C ASP A 12 -0.20 -18.79 47.62
N HIS A 13 -0.55 -19.84 48.38
CA HIS A 13 -1.31 -20.97 47.84
C HIS A 13 -2.73 -20.54 47.40
N ILE A 14 -3.43 -19.77 48.24
CA ILE A 14 -4.76 -19.20 47.91
C ILE A 14 -4.63 -18.31 46.67
N ARG A 15 -3.63 -17.42 46.66
CA ARG A 15 -3.33 -16.52 45.54
C ARG A 15 -3.11 -17.25 44.22
N ARG A 16 -2.32 -18.33 44.21
CA ARG A 16 -2.08 -19.14 42.99
C ARG A 16 -3.34 -19.84 42.51
N ALA A 17 -4.21 -20.30 43.42
CA ALA A 17 -5.47 -20.95 43.06
C ALA A 17 -6.50 -19.95 42.48
N LEU A 18 -6.50 -18.72 43.01
CA LEU A 18 -7.36 -17.61 42.59
C LEU A 18 -7.07 -17.19 41.14
N TRP A 19 -5.79 -17.05 40.78
CA TRP A 19 -5.36 -16.52 39.48
C TRP A 19 -5.11 -17.56 38.38
N LYS A 20 -5.66 -18.77 38.51
CA LYS A 20 -5.68 -19.75 37.40
C LYS A 20 -6.64 -19.29 36.28
N PRO A 21 -6.45 -19.74 35.02
CA PRO A 21 -7.35 -19.39 33.90
C PRO A 21 -8.83 -19.66 34.20
N GLN A 22 -9.10 -20.75 34.92
CA GLN A 22 -10.35 -20.97 35.65
C GLN A 22 -9.99 -20.96 37.14
N SER A 23 -10.52 -19.98 37.88
CA SER A 23 -10.26 -19.87 39.31
C SER A 23 -10.65 -21.14 40.04
N ARG A 24 -9.80 -21.56 40.97
CA ARG A 24 -10.06 -22.67 41.89
C ARG A 24 -10.01 -22.23 43.35
N ALA A 25 -10.27 -20.94 43.61
CA ALA A 25 -10.37 -20.41 44.96
C ALA A 25 -11.82 -20.01 45.24
N VAL A 26 -12.34 -20.45 46.38
CA VAL A 26 -13.69 -20.15 46.86
C VAL A 26 -13.55 -19.41 48.18
N VAL A 27 -14.41 -18.42 48.42
CA VAL A 27 -14.42 -17.67 49.68
C VAL A 27 -15.76 -17.77 50.41
N MET A 28 -15.69 -17.97 51.72
CA MET A 28 -16.81 -17.94 52.65
C MET A 28 -16.70 -16.70 53.53
N VAL A 29 -17.71 -15.84 53.49
CA VAL A 29 -17.73 -14.54 54.18
C VAL A 29 -18.73 -14.58 55.33
N GLY A 30 -18.25 -14.30 56.54
CA GLY A 30 -19.09 -14.24 57.74
C GLY A 30 -19.41 -12.82 58.22
N ALA A 31 -20.16 -12.73 59.32
CA ALA A 31 -20.70 -11.47 59.84
C ALA A 31 -19.60 -10.51 60.32
N GLY A 32 -18.40 -11.02 60.62
CA GLY A 32 -17.24 -10.19 60.94
C GLY A 32 -16.89 -9.24 59.81
N PHE A 33 -17.03 -9.69 58.54
CA PHE A 33 -16.68 -8.88 57.38
C PHE A 33 -17.62 -7.67 57.20
N SER A 34 -18.91 -7.81 57.53
CA SER A 34 -19.92 -6.75 57.44
C SER A 34 -19.61 -5.56 58.36
N ARG A 35 -18.80 -5.73 59.42
CA ARG A 35 -18.32 -4.62 60.27
C ARG A 35 -17.38 -3.65 59.55
N ASN A 36 -16.90 -4.01 58.36
CA ASN A 36 -16.11 -3.12 57.50
C ASN A 36 -16.96 -2.25 56.57
N ALA A 37 -18.28 -2.29 56.68
CA ALA A 37 -19.18 -1.40 55.94
C ALA A 37 -19.04 0.04 56.45
N ASP A 38 -19.27 1.00 55.57
CA ASP A 38 -19.22 2.41 55.94
C ASP A 38 -20.62 2.86 56.34
N ALA A 39 -20.75 3.45 57.53
CA ALA A 39 -22.02 3.97 58.03
C ALA A 39 -22.45 5.19 57.19
N ILE A 40 -23.73 5.26 56.83
CA ILE A 40 -24.30 6.40 56.08
C ILE A 40 -24.42 7.64 56.98
N SER A 41 -24.60 7.44 58.29
CA SER A 41 -24.60 8.51 59.29
C SER A 41 -23.79 8.11 60.52
N SER A 42 -23.29 9.10 61.26
CA SER A 42 -22.59 8.89 62.53
C SER A 42 -23.46 8.30 63.64
N ALA A 43 -24.78 8.24 63.45
CA ALA A 43 -25.73 7.66 64.39
C ALA A 43 -26.05 6.17 64.10
N ALA A 44 -25.55 5.60 63.00
CA ALA A 44 -25.81 4.21 62.67
C ALA A 44 -25.08 3.25 63.65
N PRO A 45 -25.77 2.26 64.23
CA PRO A 45 -25.14 1.29 65.11
C PRO A 45 -24.23 0.34 64.31
N PRO A 46 -23.14 -0.20 64.88
CA PRO A 46 -22.30 -1.17 64.18
C PRO A 46 -23.06 -2.48 63.94
N PHE A 47 -22.65 -3.24 62.91
CA PHE A 47 -23.18 -4.59 62.66
C PHE A 47 -23.03 -5.50 63.89
N PRO A 48 -24.10 -6.24 64.28
CA PRO A 48 -24.09 -7.06 65.47
C PRO A 48 -23.25 -8.32 65.29
N LEU A 49 -22.61 -8.76 66.38
CA LEU A 49 -21.98 -10.06 66.51
C LEU A 49 -22.89 -11.04 67.26
N TRP A 50 -22.58 -12.33 67.17
CA TRP A 50 -23.36 -13.44 67.76
C TRP A 50 -23.76 -13.19 69.22
N TRP A 51 -22.83 -12.74 70.06
CA TRP A 51 -23.07 -12.47 71.48
C TRP A 51 -24.08 -11.33 71.74
N GLN A 52 -24.25 -10.38 70.81
CA GLN A 52 -25.21 -9.29 70.94
C GLN A 52 -26.64 -9.80 70.71
N PHE A 53 -26.82 -10.77 69.82
CA PHE A 53 -28.09 -11.49 69.70
C PHE A 53 -28.39 -12.31 70.96
N THR A 54 -27.37 -13.00 71.50
CA THR A 54 -27.49 -13.74 72.77
C THR A 54 -27.97 -12.83 73.90
N ASP A 55 -27.36 -11.66 74.09
CA ASP A 55 -27.77 -10.75 75.17
C ASP A 55 -29.17 -10.15 74.93
N ARG A 56 -29.53 -9.83 73.67
CA ARG A 56 -30.86 -9.30 73.35
C ARG A 56 -31.96 -10.32 73.62
N LEU A 57 -31.79 -11.57 73.17
CA LEU A 57 -32.74 -12.66 73.41
C LEU A 57 -32.81 -13.04 74.88
N ARG A 58 -31.66 -13.09 75.58
CA ARG A 58 -31.61 -13.31 77.02
C ARG A 58 -32.40 -12.24 77.78
N LYS A 59 -32.24 -10.96 77.42
CA LYS A 59 -33.02 -9.88 78.05
C LYS A 59 -34.52 -9.99 77.79
N ALA A 60 -34.92 -10.52 76.64
CA ALA A 60 -36.32 -10.70 76.27
C ALA A 60 -36.98 -11.89 76.99
N LEU A 61 -36.28 -13.02 77.13
CA LEU A 61 -36.82 -14.28 77.66
C LEU A 61 -36.45 -14.55 79.12
N TYR A 62 -35.25 -14.15 79.52
CA TYR A 62 -34.61 -14.48 80.80
C TYR A 62 -34.04 -13.25 81.52
N PRO A 63 -34.84 -12.20 81.79
CA PRO A 63 -34.33 -10.91 82.29
C PRO A 63 -33.60 -11.01 83.65
N THR A 64 -33.97 -11.99 84.48
CA THR A 64 -33.42 -12.21 85.83
C THR A 64 -32.31 -13.28 85.91
N THR A 65 -32.02 -13.98 84.81
CA THR A 65 -31.08 -15.11 84.82
C THR A 65 -29.66 -14.67 84.42
N LYS A 66 -28.65 -15.22 85.09
CA LYS A 66 -27.25 -14.96 84.78
C LYS A 66 -26.88 -15.52 83.39
N PRO A 67 -25.95 -14.90 82.65
CA PRO A 67 -25.56 -15.35 81.31
C PRO A 67 -25.02 -16.78 81.24
N GLU A 68 -24.40 -17.26 82.33
CA GLU A 68 -23.80 -18.60 82.39
C GLU A 68 -24.85 -19.72 82.56
N ASP A 69 -26.05 -19.37 83.03
CA ASP A 69 -27.15 -20.28 83.31
C ASP A 69 -28.22 -20.28 82.19
N THR A 70 -28.01 -19.50 81.12
CA THR A 70 -28.96 -19.38 80.00
C THR A 70 -28.67 -20.39 78.89
N PRO A 71 -29.71 -20.91 78.21
CA PRO A 71 -29.53 -21.79 77.05
C PRO A 71 -28.69 -21.14 75.95
N ASP A 72 -28.13 -21.96 75.05
CA ASP A 72 -27.44 -21.44 73.85
C ASP A 72 -28.38 -20.56 73.01
N VAL A 73 -27.82 -19.60 72.28
CA VAL A 73 -28.58 -18.60 71.53
C VAL A 73 -29.53 -19.22 70.49
N LEU A 74 -29.18 -20.36 69.89
CA LEU A 74 -30.06 -21.04 68.92
C LEU A 74 -31.33 -21.57 69.60
N ARG A 75 -31.19 -22.05 70.84
CA ARG A 75 -32.30 -22.55 71.66
C ARG A 75 -33.12 -21.39 72.23
N MET A 76 -32.47 -20.31 72.65
CA MET A 76 -33.19 -19.09 73.04
C MET A 76 -33.95 -18.47 71.86
N ALA A 77 -33.41 -18.53 70.64
CA ALA A 77 -34.11 -18.06 69.45
C ALA A 77 -35.35 -18.93 69.13
N GLU A 78 -35.26 -20.25 69.32
CA GLU A 78 -36.39 -21.17 69.19
C GLU A 78 -37.47 -20.90 70.25
N GLU A 79 -37.09 -20.71 71.52
CA GLU A 79 -38.02 -20.34 72.59
C GLU A 79 -38.68 -18.98 72.33
N TYR A 80 -37.94 -18.02 71.75
CA TYR A 80 -38.49 -16.73 71.33
C TYR A 80 -39.48 -16.86 70.18
N GLU A 81 -39.17 -17.69 69.18
CA GLU A 81 -40.06 -18.01 68.07
C GLU A 81 -41.35 -18.68 68.57
N LEU A 82 -41.25 -19.65 69.49
CA LEU A 82 -42.42 -20.32 70.07
C LEU A 82 -43.28 -19.36 70.92
N ALA A 83 -42.66 -18.40 71.61
CA ALA A 83 -43.36 -17.44 72.47
C ALA A 83 -44.01 -16.28 71.70
N THR A 84 -43.39 -15.80 70.61
CA THR A 84 -43.78 -14.56 69.91
C THR A 84 -44.15 -14.74 68.43
N GLY A 85 -43.90 -15.92 67.87
CA GLY A 85 -44.11 -16.24 66.46
C GLY A 85 -42.90 -15.92 65.56
N ARG A 86 -42.81 -16.60 64.41
CA ARG A 86 -41.69 -16.45 63.46
C ARG A 86 -41.53 -15.03 62.92
N THR A 87 -42.63 -14.34 62.63
CA THR A 87 -42.59 -12.96 62.13
C THR A 87 -41.89 -12.02 63.12
N ALA A 88 -42.14 -12.17 64.43
CA ALA A 88 -41.50 -11.35 65.45
C ALA A 88 -39.98 -11.63 65.57
N LEU A 89 -39.54 -12.87 65.36
CA LEU A 89 -38.12 -13.20 65.29
C LEU A 89 -37.45 -12.60 64.04
N ASP A 90 -38.10 -12.71 62.87
CA ASP A 90 -37.59 -12.12 61.64
C ASP A 90 -37.52 -10.58 61.73
N ASP A 91 -38.52 -9.94 62.34
CA ASP A 91 -38.53 -8.49 62.59
C ASP A 91 -37.43 -8.08 63.57
N LEU A 92 -37.16 -8.89 64.61
CA LEU A 92 -36.04 -8.66 65.52
C LEU A 92 -34.69 -8.73 64.77
N LEU A 93 -34.52 -9.69 63.85
CA LEU A 93 -33.31 -9.78 63.02
C LEU A 93 -33.15 -8.57 62.10
N LEU A 94 -34.24 -8.10 61.47
CA LEU A 94 -34.26 -6.89 60.65
C LEU A 94 -33.97 -5.62 61.47
N GLU A 95 -34.46 -5.52 62.70
CA GLU A 95 -34.20 -4.40 63.61
C GLU A 95 -32.72 -4.37 64.05
N MET A 96 -32.17 -5.53 64.43
CA MET A 96 -30.81 -5.61 64.96
C MET A 96 -29.72 -5.43 63.91
N ILE A 97 -29.98 -5.75 62.64
CA ILE A 97 -28.99 -5.69 61.56
C ILE A 97 -29.25 -4.45 60.69
N PRO A 98 -28.43 -3.38 60.81
CA PRO A 98 -28.69 -2.08 60.19
C PRO A 98 -28.26 -2.02 58.71
N ASP A 99 -28.72 -2.96 57.89
CA ASP A 99 -28.29 -3.11 56.48
C ASP A 99 -28.52 -1.82 55.67
N ALA A 100 -29.73 -1.23 55.74
CA ALA A 100 -30.07 -0.01 55.01
C ALA A 100 -29.31 1.24 55.50
N GLN A 101 -28.76 1.24 56.71
CA GLN A 101 -28.01 2.37 57.29
C GLN A 101 -26.52 2.32 56.98
N HIS A 102 -26.06 1.27 56.29
CA HIS A 102 -24.69 1.09 55.87
C HIS A 102 -24.60 0.98 54.35
N GLN A 103 -23.46 1.41 53.81
CA GLN A 103 -23.08 1.16 52.43
C GLN A 103 -21.87 0.24 52.40
N PRO A 104 -21.72 -0.59 51.35
CA PRO A 104 -20.51 -1.39 51.18
C PRO A 104 -19.29 -0.48 51.13
N GLY A 105 -18.35 -0.72 52.05
CA GLY A 105 -17.07 -0.02 52.10
C GLY A 105 -16.02 -0.62 51.15
N PRO A 106 -14.84 0.00 51.02
CA PRO A 106 -13.79 -0.39 50.06
C PRO A 106 -13.36 -1.86 50.10
N LEU A 107 -13.44 -2.52 51.26
CA LEU A 107 -13.09 -3.95 51.37
C LEU A 107 -14.09 -4.87 50.67
N HIS A 108 -15.37 -4.49 50.59
CA HIS A 108 -16.38 -5.27 49.86
C HIS A 108 -16.13 -5.17 48.36
N GLU A 109 -15.82 -3.96 47.87
CA GLU A 109 -15.44 -3.72 46.47
C GLU A 109 -14.15 -4.48 46.13
N LEU A 110 -13.13 -4.41 46.99
CA LEU A 110 -11.87 -5.12 46.80
C LEU A 110 -12.06 -6.65 46.83
N LEU A 111 -12.91 -7.19 47.70
CA LEU A 111 -13.20 -8.62 47.73
C LEU A 111 -13.80 -9.12 46.42
N LEU A 112 -14.74 -8.35 45.85
CA LEU A 112 -15.41 -8.68 44.57
C LEU A 112 -14.54 -8.36 43.34
N SER A 113 -13.49 -7.55 43.49
CA SER A 113 -12.48 -7.31 42.43
C SER A 113 -11.54 -8.50 42.19
N LEU A 114 -11.64 -9.56 43.00
CA LEU A 114 -10.85 -10.78 42.86
C LEU A 114 -11.66 -11.83 42.07
N PRO A 115 -11.02 -12.73 41.30
CA PRO A 115 -11.71 -13.78 40.54
C PRO A 115 -12.02 -15.01 41.41
N TRP A 116 -12.96 -14.93 42.34
CA TRP A 116 -13.41 -16.12 43.09
C TRP A 116 -14.23 -17.05 42.20
N ALA A 117 -14.07 -18.36 42.35
CA ALA A 117 -14.89 -19.35 41.67
C ALA A 117 -16.35 -19.31 42.14
N ASP A 118 -16.53 -19.18 43.46
CA ASP A 118 -17.80 -18.92 44.13
C ASP A 118 -17.52 -18.17 45.44
N LEU A 119 -18.48 -17.35 45.86
CA LEU A 119 -18.53 -16.66 47.13
C LEU A 119 -19.76 -17.14 47.90
N PHE A 120 -19.55 -17.72 49.07
CA PHE A 120 -20.61 -18.17 49.97
C PHE A 120 -20.71 -17.21 51.17
N THR A 121 -21.92 -16.99 51.68
CA THR A 121 -22.11 -16.22 52.90
C THR A 121 -23.32 -16.70 53.71
N THR A 122 -23.19 -16.64 55.03
CA THR A 122 -24.29 -16.83 56.00
C THR A 122 -24.91 -15.48 56.42
N ASN A 123 -24.42 -14.37 55.89
CA ASN A 123 -24.89 -13.04 56.27
C ASN A 123 -26.21 -12.71 55.59
N TYR A 124 -27.14 -12.11 56.33
CA TYR A 124 -28.44 -11.68 55.79
C TYR A 124 -28.37 -10.34 55.05
N ASP A 125 -27.44 -9.46 55.43
CA ASP A 125 -27.28 -8.12 54.88
C ASP A 125 -27.01 -8.10 53.36
N THR A 126 -27.26 -6.98 52.68
CA THR A 126 -27.15 -6.88 51.22
C THR A 126 -25.84 -6.22 50.76
N LEU A 127 -24.80 -6.20 51.60
CA LEU A 127 -23.58 -5.43 51.33
C LEU A 127 -22.80 -5.98 50.12
N LEU A 128 -22.71 -7.30 49.96
CA LEU A 128 -22.01 -7.92 48.84
C LEU A 128 -22.77 -7.71 47.52
N GLU A 129 -24.09 -7.80 47.58
CA GLU A 129 -25.01 -7.58 46.45
C GLU A 129 -24.97 -6.12 46.00
N ARG A 130 -24.91 -5.17 46.94
CA ARG A 130 -24.76 -3.75 46.65
C ARG A 130 -23.33 -3.39 46.23
N ALA A 131 -22.31 -4.09 46.69
CA ALA A 131 -20.94 -3.91 46.22
C ALA A 131 -20.77 -4.41 44.77
N ARG A 132 -21.46 -5.50 44.42
CA ARG A 132 -21.49 -6.09 43.08
C ARG A 132 -21.89 -5.10 41.99
N THR A 133 -22.78 -4.14 42.28
CA THR A 133 -23.21 -3.15 41.29
C THR A 133 -22.13 -2.11 40.96
N LYS A 134 -21.12 -1.97 41.82
CA LYS A 134 -20.00 -1.03 41.66
C LYS A 134 -18.76 -1.67 41.03
N VAL A 135 -18.66 -3.00 41.01
CA VAL A 135 -17.49 -3.73 40.49
C VAL A 135 -17.82 -4.31 39.12
N HIS A 136 -17.09 -3.89 38.09
CA HIS A 136 -17.32 -4.31 36.70
C HIS A 136 -16.34 -5.37 36.19
N GLU A 137 -15.28 -5.66 36.95
CA GLU A 137 -14.19 -6.56 36.53
C GLU A 137 -14.63 -8.02 36.46
N TYR A 138 -15.50 -8.45 37.38
CA TYR A 138 -16.06 -9.81 37.43
C TYR A 138 -17.57 -9.76 37.67
N LYS A 139 -18.32 -10.45 36.81
CA LYS A 139 -19.77 -10.54 36.93
C LYS A 139 -20.14 -11.73 37.82
N TYR A 140 -20.45 -11.44 39.09
CA TYR A 140 -20.98 -12.45 40.01
C TYR A 140 -22.50 -12.59 39.84
N ASP A 141 -23.00 -13.79 39.57
CA ASP A 141 -24.45 -14.04 39.63
C ASP A 141 -24.92 -14.25 41.07
N LEU A 142 -26.17 -13.92 41.36
CA LEU A 142 -26.71 -13.94 42.72
C LEU A 142 -27.62 -15.15 42.90
N VAL A 143 -27.40 -15.91 43.98
CA VAL A 143 -28.21 -17.07 44.37
C VAL A 143 -28.79 -16.79 45.75
N GLN A 144 -30.05 -16.37 45.80
CA GLN A 144 -30.77 -16.06 47.04
C GLN A 144 -31.73 -17.17 47.46
N THR A 145 -32.24 -17.94 46.50
CA THR A 145 -33.14 -19.06 46.71
C THR A 145 -32.61 -20.35 46.05
N PRO A 146 -33.00 -21.54 46.54
CA PRO A 146 -32.57 -22.81 45.93
C PRO A 146 -32.92 -22.95 44.45
N SER A 147 -34.00 -22.30 43.98
CA SER A 147 -34.37 -22.26 42.56
C SER A 147 -33.39 -21.49 41.68
N ASP A 148 -32.62 -20.55 42.24
CA ASP A 148 -31.65 -19.75 41.49
C ASP A 148 -30.40 -20.56 41.13
N VAL A 149 -30.13 -21.65 41.86
CA VAL A 149 -28.97 -22.55 41.63
C VAL A 149 -28.92 -23.06 40.19
N ALA A 150 -30.07 -23.35 39.59
CA ALA A 150 -30.15 -23.87 38.22
C ALA A 150 -30.00 -22.79 37.14
N ARG A 151 -30.13 -21.51 37.50
CA ARG A 151 -30.13 -20.38 36.55
C ARG A 151 -28.86 -19.52 36.64
N ALA A 152 -28.17 -19.53 37.76
CA ALA A 152 -26.99 -18.71 38.01
C ALA A 152 -25.71 -19.34 37.42
N GLU A 153 -24.92 -18.57 36.69
CA GLU A 153 -23.63 -18.98 36.14
C GLU A 153 -22.48 -18.64 37.10
N ARG A 154 -21.41 -19.45 37.10
CA ARG A 154 -20.19 -19.12 37.86
C ARG A 154 -19.50 -17.90 37.24
N PRO A 155 -18.93 -16.97 38.03
CA PRO A 155 -18.83 -17.00 39.50
C PRO A 155 -20.11 -16.51 40.22
N ARG A 156 -20.41 -17.04 41.41
CA ARG A 156 -21.68 -16.76 42.13
C ARG A 156 -21.48 -16.16 43.52
N ILE A 157 -22.44 -15.35 43.99
CA ILE A 157 -22.65 -14.99 45.39
C ILE A 157 -23.85 -15.80 45.90
N VAL A 158 -23.60 -16.72 46.83
CA VAL A 158 -24.59 -17.68 47.33
C VAL A 158 -24.96 -17.36 48.77
N LYS A 159 -26.23 -17.04 49.00
CA LYS A 159 -26.81 -16.68 50.30
C LYS A 159 -27.39 -17.92 50.96
N LEU A 160 -26.66 -18.48 51.93
CA LEU A 160 -26.96 -19.79 52.50
C LEU A 160 -28.08 -19.73 53.54
N HIS A 161 -28.15 -18.66 54.33
CA HIS A 161 -29.08 -18.54 55.47
C HIS A 161 -30.27 -17.62 55.21
N GLY A 162 -30.47 -17.18 53.96
CA GLY A 162 -31.48 -16.20 53.57
C GLY A 162 -30.87 -14.82 53.28
N SER A 163 -31.70 -13.87 52.85
CA SER A 163 -31.26 -12.52 52.45
C SER A 163 -32.32 -11.48 52.75
N PHE A 164 -31.90 -10.33 53.25
CA PHE A 164 -32.76 -9.16 53.38
C PHE A 164 -33.18 -8.63 51.99
N PRO A 165 -34.34 -7.96 51.88
CA PRO A 165 -35.35 -7.76 52.95
C PRO A 165 -36.36 -8.91 53.05
N SER A 166 -36.49 -9.79 52.04
CA SER A 166 -37.66 -10.68 51.88
C SER A 166 -37.34 -12.15 51.53
N HIS A 167 -36.08 -12.56 51.34
CA HIS A 167 -35.75 -13.96 51.01
C HIS A 167 -35.66 -14.81 52.28
N ARG A 168 -36.79 -15.43 52.61
CA ARG A 168 -37.04 -16.26 53.80
C ARG A 168 -36.91 -17.76 53.49
N PRO A 169 -36.75 -18.61 54.53
CA PRO A 169 -36.58 -18.30 55.97
C PRO A 169 -35.18 -17.78 56.32
N PHE A 170 -35.06 -17.01 57.40
CA PHE A 170 -33.77 -16.62 58.00
C PHE A 170 -33.28 -17.68 58.99
N ILE A 171 -32.24 -18.42 58.64
CA ILE A 171 -31.80 -19.60 59.40
C ILE A 171 -31.13 -19.19 60.72
N PHE A 172 -31.89 -19.27 61.82
CA PHE A 172 -31.41 -18.76 63.11
C PHE A 172 -31.79 -19.61 64.33
N THR A 173 -32.87 -20.40 64.28
CA THR A 173 -33.29 -21.24 65.41
C THR A 173 -32.66 -22.63 65.39
N ALA A 174 -32.63 -23.32 66.53
CA ALA A 174 -32.08 -24.68 66.60
C ALA A 174 -32.78 -25.65 65.62
N GLU A 175 -34.10 -25.52 65.45
CA GLU A 175 -34.89 -26.32 64.50
C GLU A 175 -34.58 -25.98 63.03
N ASP A 176 -34.29 -24.71 62.71
CA ASP A 176 -33.84 -24.32 61.37
C ASP A 176 -32.53 -25.04 61.00
N TYR A 177 -31.53 -25.05 61.90
CA TYR A 177 -30.26 -25.75 61.67
C TYR A 177 -30.44 -27.28 61.60
N ARG A 178 -31.32 -27.86 62.42
CA ARG A 178 -31.59 -29.31 62.41
C ARG A 178 -32.23 -29.77 61.10
N THR A 179 -33.15 -28.98 60.55
CA THR A 179 -33.85 -29.30 59.29
C THR A 179 -33.16 -28.75 58.04
N TYR A 180 -32.09 -27.96 58.20
CA TYR A 180 -31.37 -27.34 57.09
C TYR A 180 -30.87 -28.34 56.04
N PRO A 181 -30.22 -29.47 56.40
CA PRO A 181 -29.66 -30.37 55.39
C PRO A 181 -30.72 -31.01 54.48
N THR A 182 -31.93 -31.22 54.97
CA THR A 182 -33.04 -31.78 54.18
C THR A 182 -33.78 -30.71 53.39
N ARG A 183 -34.05 -29.54 53.99
CA ARG A 183 -34.79 -28.44 53.33
C ARG A 183 -33.98 -27.68 52.29
N PHE A 184 -32.66 -27.56 52.48
CA PHE A 184 -31.74 -26.81 51.62
C PHE A 184 -30.65 -27.71 51.03
N ALA A 185 -30.98 -28.97 50.72
CA ALA A 185 -30.07 -29.94 50.11
C ALA A 185 -29.27 -29.40 48.88
N PRO A 186 -29.84 -28.59 47.97
CA PRO A 186 -29.06 -27.99 46.87
C PRO A 186 -27.89 -27.12 47.34
N TYR A 187 -28.07 -26.34 48.41
CA TYR A 187 -27.00 -25.51 48.98
C TYR A 187 -25.94 -26.36 49.67
N VAL A 188 -26.35 -27.39 50.41
CA VAL A 188 -25.42 -28.35 51.04
C VAL A 188 -24.53 -29.01 49.99
N ASN A 189 -25.13 -29.53 48.91
CA ASN A 189 -24.40 -30.17 47.81
C ASN A 189 -23.42 -29.19 47.15
N MET A 190 -23.86 -27.95 46.91
CA MET A 190 -23.02 -26.93 46.28
C MET A 190 -21.80 -26.57 47.15
N VAL A 191 -21.99 -26.38 48.46
CA VAL A 191 -20.87 -26.06 49.37
C VAL A 191 -19.94 -27.26 49.52
N GLN A 192 -20.46 -28.48 49.66
CA GLN A 192 -19.64 -29.69 49.73
C GLN A 192 -18.80 -29.87 48.45
N GLN A 193 -19.40 -29.71 47.27
CA GLN A 193 -18.69 -29.76 46.00
C GLN A 193 -17.61 -28.65 45.93
N ALA A 194 -17.94 -27.43 46.36
CA ALA A 194 -16.99 -26.33 46.38
C ALA A 194 -15.78 -26.62 47.29
N ILE A 195 -15.99 -27.20 48.48
CA ILE A 195 -14.92 -27.63 49.39
C ILE A 195 -14.07 -28.75 48.76
N MET A 196 -14.67 -29.68 48.02
CA MET A 196 -13.98 -30.81 47.39
C MET A 196 -13.13 -30.40 46.18
N GLU A 197 -13.57 -29.45 45.37
CA GLU A 197 -12.93 -29.09 44.09
C GLU A 197 -11.96 -27.90 44.19
N ASN A 198 -12.07 -27.07 45.24
CA ASN A 198 -11.40 -25.76 45.31
C ASN A 198 -10.59 -25.57 46.59
N VAL A 199 -9.70 -24.57 46.55
CA VAL A 199 -9.08 -24.00 47.74
C VAL A 199 -10.11 -23.14 48.46
N PHE A 200 -10.58 -23.58 49.61
CA PHE A 200 -11.65 -22.92 50.36
C PHE A 200 -11.07 -21.96 51.41
N CYS A 201 -11.41 -20.67 51.33
CA CYS A 201 -10.94 -19.62 52.22
C CYS A 201 -12.11 -19.04 53.02
N MET A 202 -11.92 -18.82 54.33
CA MET A 202 -12.91 -18.19 55.21
C MET A 202 -12.39 -16.85 55.69
N ILE A 203 -13.24 -15.82 55.61
CA ILE A 203 -12.90 -14.44 56.00
C ILE A 203 -14.03 -13.86 56.85
N GLY A 204 -13.69 -13.33 58.03
CA GLY A 204 -14.67 -12.76 58.96
C GLY A 204 -15.69 -13.78 59.47
N PHE A 205 -15.28 -15.04 59.51
CA PHE A 205 -16.09 -16.19 59.87
C PHE A 205 -15.39 -16.96 60.99
N SER A 206 -16.07 -17.23 62.11
CA SER A 206 -15.47 -17.87 63.28
C SER A 206 -15.21 -19.37 63.11
N GLY A 207 -15.82 -20.00 62.10
CA GLY A 207 -15.78 -21.45 61.90
C GLY A 207 -16.68 -22.24 62.85
N SER A 208 -17.48 -21.57 63.67
CA SER A 208 -18.33 -22.19 64.69
C SER A 208 -19.79 -22.39 64.25
N ASP A 209 -20.09 -22.09 62.99
CA ASP A 209 -21.44 -22.27 62.43
C ASP A 209 -21.81 -23.77 62.36
N PRO A 210 -22.97 -24.20 62.89
CA PRO A 210 -23.35 -25.61 62.92
C PRO A 210 -23.43 -26.27 61.54
N ASN A 211 -23.92 -25.54 60.52
CA ASN A 211 -24.03 -26.08 59.17
C ASN A 211 -22.64 -26.27 58.55
N PHE A 212 -21.76 -25.29 58.73
CA PHE A 212 -20.37 -25.38 58.26
C PHE A 212 -19.61 -26.57 58.88
N LEU A 213 -19.76 -26.78 60.19
CA LEU A 213 -19.16 -27.93 60.88
C LEU A 213 -19.69 -29.27 60.36
N GLN A 214 -20.98 -29.36 60.03
CA GLN A 214 -21.55 -30.56 59.40
C GLN A 214 -20.98 -30.79 58.00
N TRP A 215 -20.90 -29.75 57.16
CA TRP A 215 -20.37 -29.88 55.79
C TRP A 215 -18.90 -30.30 55.77
N THR A 216 -18.08 -29.65 56.59
CA THR A 216 -16.64 -29.97 56.69
C THR A 216 -16.38 -31.32 57.34
N GLY A 217 -17.16 -31.68 58.37
CA GLY A 217 -17.15 -33.02 58.97
C GLY A 217 -17.46 -34.09 57.92
N TRP A 218 -18.54 -33.91 57.16
CA TRP A 218 -18.92 -34.84 56.10
C TRP A 218 -17.81 -35.02 55.06
N VAL A 219 -17.22 -33.93 54.54
CA VAL A 219 -16.14 -34.00 53.55
C VAL A 219 -14.92 -34.73 54.13
N ARG A 220 -14.55 -34.45 55.38
CA ARG A 220 -13.43 -35.10 56.07
C ARG A 220 -13.68 -36.59 56.26
N ASP A 221 -14.89 -36.97 56.67
CA ASP A 221 -15.22 -38.36 56.97
C ASP A 221 -15.25 -39.22 55.70
N HIS A 222 -15.56 -38.63 54.53
CA HIS A 222 -15.60 -39.33 53.24
C HIS A 222 -14.27 -39.31 52.48
N LEU A 223 -13.47 -38.25 52.59
CA LEU A 223 -12.19 -38.12 51.86
C LEU A 223 -10.94 -38.40 52.73
N GLY A 224 -11.09 -38.47 54.05
CA GLY A 224 -10.03 -38.78 54.99
C GLY A 224 -8.77 -37.94 54.78
N SER A 225 -7.67 -38.62 54.43
CA SER A 225 -6.38 -37.96 54.26
C SER A 225 -6.27 -37.08 53.01
N SER A 226 -7.13 -37.33 52.01
CA SER A 226 -7.17 -36.63 50.72
C SER A 226 -8.06 -35.39 50.73
N ALA A 227 -8.75 -35.09 51.84
CA ALA A 227 -9.60 -33.90 51.95
C ALA A 227 -8.79 -32.60 51.71
N PRO A 228 -9.25 -31.68 50.84
CA PRO A 228 -8.59 -30.40 50.60
C PRO A 228 -8.42 -29.55 51.86
N LYS A 229 -7.46 -28.63 51.83
CA LYS A 229 -7.18 -27.71 52.94
C LYS A 229 -8.19 -26.56 52.92
N ILE A 230 -8.75 -26.26 54.10
CA ILE A 230 -9.59 -25.09 54.33
C ILE A 230 -8.76 -24.05 55.08
N TYR A 231 -8.79 -22.79 54.64
CA TYR A 231 -8.01 -21.71 55.24
C TYR A 231 -8.90 -20.75 56.01
N LEU A 232 -8.61 -20.52 57.29
CA LEU A 232 -9.28 -19.51 58.11
C LEU A 232 -8.38 -18.27 58.21
N CYS A 233 -8.74 -17.18 57.55
CA CYS A 233 -7.92 -15.96 57.49
C CYS A 233 -8.56 -14.86 58.33
N ASP A 234 -8.00 -14.56 59.50
CA ASP A 234 -8.49 -13.52 60.40
C ASP A 234 -7.40 -13.06 61.40
N VAL A 235 -7.69 -12.06 62.23
CA VAL A 235 -6.92 -11.70 63.43
C VAL A 235 -7.33 -12.67 64.54
N LEU A 236 -6.62 -13.79 64.65
CA LEU A 236 -7.05 -14.91 65.49
C LEU A 236 -6.41 -14.89 66.88
N ASP A 237 -5.18 -14.37 67.00
CA ASP A 237 -4.40 -14.31 68.25
C ASP A 237 -4.51 -15.64 69.04
N LEU A 238 -4.32 -16.78 68.36
CA LEU A 238 -4.70 -18.12 68.87
C LEU A 238 -3.79 -18.63 70.00
N THR A 239 -4.38 -19.39 70.92
CA THR A 239 -3.62 -20.25 71.84
C THR A 239 -3.21 -21.55 71.15
N PRO A 240 -2.09 -22.21 71.55
CA PRO A 240 -1.66 -23.48 70.96
C PRO A 240 -2.72 -24.59 71.01
N ALA A 241 -3.60 -24.57 72.01
CA ALA A 241 -4.71 -25.53 72.12
C ALA A 241 -5.79 -25.30 71.05
N LYS A 242 -6.16 -24.04 70.78
CA LYS A 242 -7.13 -23.71 69.72
C LYS A 242 -6.55 -23.95 68.33
N GLU A 243 -5.27 -23.69 68.13
CA GLU A 243 -4.59 -23.97 66.86
C GLU A 243 -4.63 -25.47 66.52
N ARG A 244 -4.31 -26.35 67.48
CA ARG A 244 -4.43 -27.80 67.31
C ARG A 244 -5.86 -28.27 67.05
N LEU A 245 -6.86 -27.59 67.63
CA LEU A 245 -8.27 -27.88 67.38
C LEU A 245 -8.65 -27.58 65.92
N TYR A 246 -8.24 -26.44 65.36
CA TYR A 246 -8.48 -26.16 63.94
C TYR A 246 -7.76 -27.17 63.03
N GLN A 247 -6.52 -27.52 63.37
CA GLN A 247 -5.75 -28.51 62.63
C GLN A 247 -6.39 -29.91 62.64
N SER A 248 -7.00 -30.33 63.76
CA SER A 248 -7.73 -31.61 63.83
C SER A 248 -9.01 -31.62 62.97
N MET A 249 -9.59 -30.43 62.74
CA MET A 249 -10.68 -30.21 61.79
C MET A 249 -10.19 -30.00 60.34
N ARG A 250 -8.87 -30.12 60.08
CA ARG A 250 -8.23 -29.80 58.78
C ARG A 250 -8.46 -28.36 58.30
N VAL A 251 -8.75 -27.46 59.24
CA VAL A 251 -8.78 -26.03 59.01
C VAL A 251 -7.41 -25.47 59.37
N ILE A 252 -6.77 -24.79 58.43
CA ILE A 252 -5.48 -24.14 58.62
C ILE A 252 -5.74 -22.69 59.02
N PRO A 253 -5.46 -22.30 60.29
CA PRO A 253 -5.53 -20.91 60.70
C PRO A 253 -4.38 -20.12 60.07
N VAL A 254 -4.72 -19.03 59.38
CA VAL A 254 -3.80 -18.03 58.86
C VAL A 254 -3.96 -16.79 59.74
N ASP A 255 -3.19 -16.74 60.82
CA ASP A 255 -3.29 -15.63 61.78
C ASP A 255 -2.62 -14.37 61.23
N LEU A 256 -3.43 -13.34 60.99
CA LEU A 256 -2.98 -12.03 60.51
C LEU A 256 -2.60 -11.08 61.65
N GLY A 257 -2.85 -11.46 62.91
CA GLY A 257 -2.56 -10.66 64.10
C GLY A 257 -1.12 -10.12 64.21
N PRO A 258 -0.08 -10.93 63.90
CA PRO A 258 1.32 -10.47 63.93
C PRO A 258 1.63 -9.28 62.99
N LEU A 259 0.87 -9.12 61.90
CA LEU A 259 1.06 -8.01 60.94
C LEU A 259 0.52 -6.67 61.47
N VAL A 260 -0.40 -6.71 62.43
CA VAL A 260 -1.12 -5.56 62.99
C VAL A 260 -1.13 -5.63 64.52
N PRO A 261 -0.01 -5.36 65.19
CA PRO A 261 0.11 -5.56 66.64
C PRO A 261 -0.82 -4.64 67.43
N ALA A 262 -1.38 -5.17 68.53
CA ALA A 262 -2.30 -4.46 69.41
C ALA A 262 -1.70 -3.21 70.08
N SER A 263 -0.36 -3.11 70.14
CA SER A 263 0.34 -1.93 70.65
C SER A 263 0.20 -0.69 69.76
N ARG A 264 -0.13 -0.86 68.47
CA ARG A 264 -0.14 0.23 67.48
C ARG A 264 -1.53 0.56 66.93
N TRP A 265 -2.48 -0.38 67.01
CA TRP A 265 -3.78 -0.25 66.34
C TRP A 265 -4.92 -0.65 67.26
N THR A 266 -6.03 0.09 67.19
CA THR A 266 -7.28 -0.28 67.86
C THR A 266 -7.85 -1.57 67.28
N THR A 267 -8.66 -2.31 68.05
CA THR A 267 -9.23 -3.60 67.62
C THR A 267 -9.95 -3.52 66.27
N ALA A 268 -10.76 -2.47 66.05
CA ALA A 268 -11.46 -2.26 64.78
C ALA A 268 -10.48 -1.99 63.61
N MET A 269 -9.40 -1.24 63.87
CA MET A 269 -8.37 -0.97 62.86
C MET A 269 -7.53 -2.21 62.56
N ARG A 270 -7.15 -3.02 63.56
CA ARG A 270 -6.42 -4.29 63.36
C ARG A 270 -7.18 -5.18 62.38
N TYR A 271 -8.48 -5.32 62.60
CA TYR A 271 -9.35 -6.13 61.76
C TYR A 271 -9.46 -5.58 60.32
N ARG A 272 -9.79 -4.29 60.15
CA ARG A 272 -9.88 -3.68 58.81
C ARG A 272 -8.55 -3.74 58.05
N LYS A 273 -7.42 -3.52 58.73
CA LYS A 273 -6.08 -3.46 58.12
C LYS A 273 -5.53 -4.82 57.72
N SER A 274 -5.74 -5.85 58.56
CA SER A 274 -5.34 -7.22 58.22
C SER A 274 -6.06 -7.75 56.99
N LEU A 275 -7.37 -7.50 56.90
CA LEU A 275 -8.17 -7.86 55.73
C LEU A 275 -7.79 -7.07 54.47
N GLU A 276 -7.54 -5.76 54.61
CA GLU A 276 -6.99 -4.95 53.51
C GLU A 276 -5.67 -5.54 53.00
N TRP A 277 -4.74 -5.88 53.91
CA TRP A 277 -3.46 -6.49 53.55
C TRP A 277 -3.63 -7.86 52.86
N LEU A 278 -4.53 -8.71 53.36
CA LEU A 278 -4.82 -10.03 52.78
C LEU A 278 -5.35 -9.88 51.36
N LEU A 279 -6.41 -9.10 51.17
CA LEU A 279 -7.05 -8.91 49.87
C LEU A 279 -6.12 -8.24 48.86
N LEU A 280 -5.33 -7.25 49.28
CA LEU A 280 -4.30 -6.64 48.42
C LEU A 280 -3.18 -7.63 48.08
N SER A 281 -2.77 -8.48 49.03
CA SER A 281 -1.76 -9.53 48.78
C SER A 281 -2.26 -10.60 47.81
N LEU A 282 -3.54 -10.98 47.90
CA LEU A 282 -4.21 -11.83 46.92
C LEU A 282 -4.29 -11.12 45.55
N HIS A 283 -4.65 -9.84 45.52
CA HIS A 283 -4.72 -9.04 44.30
C HIS A 283 -3.35 -8.93 43.59
N ASN A 284 -2.26 -8.79 44.35
CA ASN A 284 -0.89 -8.74 43.83
C ASN A 284 -0.40 -10.07 43.21
N GLY A 285 -1.24 -11.10 43.16
CA GLY A 285 -1.01 -12.31 42.36
C GLY A 285 -1.51 -12.24 40.92
N ARG A 286 -2.18 -11.13 40.53
CA ARG A 286 -2.75 -10.95 39.19
C ARG A 286 -1.68 -11.18 38.12
N PRO A 287 -1.94 -12.05 37.11
CA PRO A 287 -1.04 -12.23 35.99
C PRO A 287 -0.80 -10.89 35.28
N LEU A 288 0.40 -10.73 34.75
CA LEU A 288 0.76 -9.55 33.95
C LEU A 288 -0.22 -9.39 32.79
N ASP A 289 -0.91 -8.24 32.72
CA ASP A 289 -1.71 -7.89 31.56
C ASP A 289 -0.77 -7.48 30.42
N MET A 290 -0.38 -8.48 29.64
CA MET A 290 0.54 -8.31 28.51
C MET A 290 -0.01 -7.34 27.47
N SER A 291 -1.34 -7.15 27.37
CA SER A 291 -1.93 -6.20 26.42
C SER A 291 -1.50 -4.74 26.67
N SER A 292 -1.00 -4.43 27.87
CA SER A 292 -0.55 -3.11 28.27
C SER A 292 0.93 -2.83 28.04
N TRP A 293 1.75 -3.81 27.66
CA TRP A 293 3.20 -3.65 27.43
C TRP A 293 3.53 -2.48 26.45
N PRO A 294 4.59 -1.67 26.62
CA PRO A 294 5.61 -1.72 27.67
C PRO A 294 5.17 -1.06 28.99
N ALA A 295 3.89 -0.73 29.16
CA ALA A 295 3.40 -0.21 30.44
C ALA A 295 3.68 -1.17 31.57
N ARG A 296 4.05 -0.61 32.72
CA ARG A 296 4.22 -1.40 33.92
C ARG A 296 2.88 -1.86 34.46
N PRO A 297 2.85 -3.04 35.09
CA PRO A 297 1.71 -3.46 35.88
C PRO A 297 1.52 -2.45 37.00
N LYS A 298 0.32 -1.89 37.12
CA LYS A 298 -0.04 -1.14 38.32
C LYS A 298 -0.28 -2.15 39.44
N HIS A 299 0.68 -2.33 40.34
CA HIS A 299 0.43 -3.07 41.58
C HIS A 299 -0.55 -2.30 42.45
N ALA A 300 -1.41 -3.01 43.18
CA ALA A 300 -2.31 -2.36 44.11
C ALA A 300 -1.48 -1.83 45.29
N THR A 301 -1.39 -0.51 45.41
CA THR A 301 -0.73 0.15 46.54
C THR A 301 -1.74 0.37 47.66
N PRO A 302 -1.34 0.25 48.94
CA PRO A 302 -2.19 0.65 50.06
C PRO A 302 -2.65 2.11 49.89
N SER A 303 -3.86 2.43 50.32
CA SER A 303 -4.41 3.79 50.25
C SER A 303 -3.45 4.81 50.89
N SER A 304 -2.87 5.73 50.11
CA SER A 304 -1.77 6.61 50.57
C SER A 304 -2.17 7.67 51.61
N ARG A 305 -3.47 7.82 51.90
CA ARG A 305 -3.98 8.99 52.64
C ARG A 305 -3.79 8.98 54.16
N ALA A 306 -3.15 7.99 54.80
CA ALA A 306 -3.04 8.00 56.27
C ALA A 306 -1.99 7.09 56.95
N TYR A 307 -0.77 6.88 56.43
CA TYR A 307 0.19 5.96 57.11
C TYR A 307 1.62 6.48 57.26
N THR A 308 2.20 6.20 58.43
CA THR A 308 3.63 6.37 58.73
C THR A 308 4.48 5.13 58.45
N ALA A 309 3.88 3.93 58.26
CA ALA A 309 4.47 2.73 57.58
C ALA A 309 3.53 1.50 57.71
N PRO A 310 2.83 1.04 56.65
CA PRO A 310 2.10 -0.23 56.65
C PRO A 310 3.04 -1.45 56.49
N PRO A 311 2.62 -2.68 56.87
CA PRO A 311 3.36 -3.91 56.59
C PRO A 311 3.55 -4.09 55.08
N ALA A 312 4.74 -4.54 54.65
CA ALA A 312 4.99 -4.81 53.23
C ALA A 312 3.99 -5.86 52.71
N LEU A 313 3.39 -5.61 51.54
CA LEU A 313 2.54 -6.58 50.85
C LEU A 313 3.40 -7.78 50.41
N LEU A 314 2.78 -8.96 50.31
CA LEU A 314 3.48 -10.11 49.71
C LEU A 314 3.84 -9.76 48.27
N GLU A 315 5.13 -9.87 47.94
CA GLU A 315 5.59 -9.65 46.57
C GLU A 315 4.93 -10.66 45.62
N PRO A 316 4.61 -10.24 44.38
CA PRO A 316 4.25 -11.17 43.32
C PRO A 316 5.30 -12.30 43.22
N PRO A 317 4.93 -13.52 42.81
CA PRO A 317 5.93 -14.54 42.49
C PRO A 317 6.93 -13.96 41.47
N ALA A 318 8.23 -14.17 41.69
CA ALA A 318 9.36 -13.46 41.07
C ALA A 318 9.12 -13.05 39.61
N ILE A 319 8.64 -11.82 39.42
CA ILE A 319 8.75 -11.11 38.14
C ILE A 319 10.20 -10.58 38.12
N PRO A 320 10.94 -10.69 36.99
CA PRO A 320 12.26 -10.08 36.90
C PRO A 320 12.18 -8.62 37.39
N GLN A 321 13.04 -8.24 38.35
CA GLN A 321 12.98 -6.95 39.04
C GLN A 321 12.86 -5.78 38.04
N LEU A 322 11.69 -5.14 38.00
CA LEU A 322 11.44 -3.92 37.25
C LEU A 322 12.21 -2.77 37.93
N VAL A 323 13.30 -2.32 37.33
CA VAL A 323 14.05 -1.15 37.82
C VAL A 323 13.25 0.10 37.51
N ALA A 324 12.99 0.98 38.49
CA ALA A 324 12.27 2.24 38.26
C ALA A 324 12.95 3.12 37.19
N GLY A 325 12.23 3.36 36.09
CA GLY A 325 12.62 4.34 35.08
C GLY A 325 12.47 5.75 35.64
N PRO A 326 13.17 6.73 35.06
CA PRO A 326 13.08 8.12 35.51
C PRO A 326 11.63 8.64 35.42
N GLU A 327 11.17 9.37 36.43
CA GLU A 327 9.79 9.92 36.54
C GLU A 327 9.45 10.93 35.43
N THR A 328 10.47 11.44 34.72
CA THR A 328 10.35 12.35 33.58
C THR A 328 11.23 11.86 32.43
N PRO A 329 10.76 11.92 31.16
CA PRO A 329 11.62 11.70 30.01
C PRO A 329 12.71 12.78 30.02
N VAL A 330 13.96 12.36 30.21
CA VAL A 330 15.12 13.26 30.22
C VAL A 330 15.24 13.90 28.83
N GLN A 331 15.17 15.23 28.76
CA GLN A 331 15.51 15.96 27.53
C GLN A 331 16.98 15.68 27.18
N THR A 332 17.27 15.33 25.93
CA THR A 332 18.61 14.89 25.48
C THR A 332 19.71 15.92 25.75
N ASP A 333 19.31 17.18 25.98
CA ASP A 333 20.19 18.30 26.31
C ASP A 333 21.06 18.12 27.57
N ASN A 334 20.74 17.16 28.46
CA ASN A 334 21.50 16.86 29.69
C ASN A 334 21.82 15.35 29.90
N LEU A 335 22.15 14.61 28.83
CA LEU A 335 22.46 13.17 28.94
C LEU A 335 23.81 12.88 29.63
N SER A 336 23.78 12.37 30.87
CA SER A 336 24.96 11.89 31.62
C SER A 336 25.15 10.36 31.51
N MET A 337 26.33 9.85 31.91
CA MET A 337 26.60 8.40 31.90
C MET A 337 25.66 7.62 32.83
N GLU A 338 25.42 8.11 34.04
CA GLU A 338 24.44 7.55 34.98
C GLU A 338 23.01 7.57 34.41
N ALA A 339 22.62 8.65 33.71
CA ALA A 339 21.31 8.72 33.08
C ALA A 339 21.17 7.65 31.97
N LEU A 340 22.18 7.51 31.11
CA LEU A 340 22.19 6.48 30.07
C LEU A 340 22.12 5.07 30.66
N ARG A 341 22.91 4.76 31.69
CA ARG A 341 22.87 3.47 32.39
C ARG A 341 21.48 3.17 32.97
N ARG A 342 20.82 4.18 33.56
CA ARG A 342 19.45 4.02 34.11
C ARG A 342 18.43 3.74 33.01
N HIS A 343 18.54 4.41 31.85
CA HIS A 343 17.68 4.15 30.70
C HIS A 343 17.87 2.73 30.15
N VAL A 344 19.12 2.31 29.89
CA VAL A 344 19.44 0.96 29.41
C VAL A 344 18.93 -0.10 30.38
N GLN A 345 19.09 0.11 31.69
CA GLN A 345 18.61 -0.83 32.70
C GLN A 345 17.08 -0.93 32.73
N ASN A 346 16.37 0.21 32.62
CA ASN A 346 14.91 0.20 32.50
C ASN A 346 14.48 -0.54 31.22
N TRP A 347 15.13 -0.24 30.10
CA TRP A 347 14.82 -0.85 28.81
C TRP A 347 15.05 -2.36 28.79
N ARG A 348 16.15 -2.81 29.40
CA ARG A 348 16.44 -4.23 29.61
C ARG A 348 15.33 -4.90 30.42
N SER A 349 14.85 -4.26 31.48
CA SER A 349 13.75 -4.82 32.29
C SER A 349 12.44 -4.94 31.50
N GLU A 350 12.11 -3.95 30.65
CA GLU A 350 10.94 -3.99 29.79
C GLU A 350 11.05 -5.05 28.68
N ARG A 351 12.25 -5.22 28.10
CA ARG A 351 12.54 -6.27 27.11
C ARG A 351 12.39 -7.67 27.70
N LEU A 352 12.86 -7.90 28.92
CA LEU A 352 12.72 -9.19 29.60
C LEU A 352 11.26 -9.55 29.90
N LEU A 353 10.36 -8.57 29.91
CA LEU A 353 8.92 -8.75 30.03
C LEU A 353 8.19 -8.79 28.69
N TYR A 354 8.92 -8.72 27.57
CA TYR A 354 8.32 -8.74 26.25
C TYR A 354 7.50 -10.03 26.06
N PRO A 355 6.21 -9.94 25.70
CA PRO A 355 5.34 -11.12 25.60
C PRO A 355 5.76 -12.11 24.52
N GLY A 356 6.47 -11.62 23.49
CA GLY A 356 6.98 -12.45 22.40
C GLY A 356 6.26 -12.29 21.06
N TRP A 357 5.48 -11.22 20.85
CA TRP A 357 4.86 -10.98 19.54
C TRP A 357 5.89 -11.01 18.39
N VAL A 358 5.51 -11.51 17.23
CA VAL A 358 6.36 -11.43 16.04
C VAL A 358 6.51 -9.97 15.62
N VAL A 359 5.37 -9.29 15.48
CA VAL A 359 5.23 -7.84 15.24
C VAL A 359 4.42 -7.26 16.39
N ILE A 360 4.86 -6.13 16.94
CA ILE A 360 4.19 -5.49 18.08
C ILE A 360 2.85 -4.89 17.63
N PRO A 361 1.74 -5.22 18.33
CA PRO A 361 0.43 -4.64 18.08
C PRO A 361 0.45 -3.12 18.06
N GLU A 362 -0.37 -2.52 17.19
CA GLU A 362 -0.40 -1.08 16.95
C GLU A 362 -0.34 -0.21 18.21
N PRO A 363 -1.23 -0.37 19.22
CA PRO A 363 -1.26 0.54 20.37
C PRO A 363 0.03 0.47 21.20
N ASN A 364 0.60 -0.73 21.28
CA ASN A 364 1.83 -1.01 22.02
C ASN A 364 3.05 -0.45 21.27
N ARG A 365 3.05 -0.55 19.94
CA ARG A 365 4.12 -0.04 19.08
C ARG A 365 4.14 1.49 19.03
N LEU A 366 2.99 2.16 18.96
CA LEU A 366 2.90 3.61 19.04
C LEU A 366 3.50 4.15 20.36
N ARG A 367 3.22 3.47 21.46
CA ARG A 367 3.81 3.81 22.76
C ARG A 367 5.33 3.66 22.75
N LEU A 368 5.83 2.55 22.20
CA LEU A 368 7.27 2.35 22.04
C LEU A 368 7.92 3.43 21.15
N GLN A 369 7.24 3.82 20.06
CA GLN A 369 7.68 4.90 19.16
C GLN A 369 7.74 6.26 19.85
N LEU A 370 6.74 6.60 20.68
CA LEU A 370 6.76 7.83 21.48
C LEU A 370 7.93 7.85 22.47
N GLU A 371 8.23 6.71 23.10
CA GLU A 371 9.37 6.57 24.02
C GLU A 371 10.72 6.70 23.31
N ILE A 372 10.85 6.28 22.05
CA ILE A 372 12.12 6.41 21.30
C ILE A 372 12.21 7.69 20.45
N GLY A 373 11.14 8.46 20.28
CA GLY A 373 11.07 9.58 19.32
C GLY A 373 12.19 10.62 19.48
N HIS A 374 12.58 10.94 20.71
CA HIS A 374 13.68 11.86 20.99
C HIS A 374 15.07 11.34 20.57
N TRP A 375 15.21 10.04 20.30
CA TRP A 375 16.43 9.42 19.77
C TRP A 375 16.44 9.32 18.22
N LEU A 376 15.31 9.60 17.56
CA LEU A 376 15.15 9.53 16.11
C LEU A 376 15.56 10.83 15.40
N ASP A 377 15.16 11.98 15.94
CA ASP A 377 15.15 13.26 15.22
C ASP A 377 16.38 14.16 15.45
N ASN A 378 17.42 13.72 16.17
CA ASN A 378 18.44 14.64 16.69
C ASN A 378 19.87 14.39 16.16
N PRO A 379 20.20 14.75 14.90
CA PRO A 379 21.56 14.73 14.37
C PRO A 379 22.52 15.74 15.04
N ARG A 380 22.03 16.58 15.98
CA ARG A 380 22.84 17.58 16.71
C ARG A 380 23.40 17.10 18.05
N ASP A 381 22.87 16.03 18.64
CA ASP A 381 23.42 15.46 19.88
C ASP A 381 24.54 14.45 19.59
N GLN A 382 25.70 14.95 19.17
CA GLN A 382 26.97 14.19 19.11
C GLN A 382 27.45 13.71 20.49
N ARG A 383 26.65 13.83 21.55
CA ARG A 383 27.02 13.50 22.94
C ARG A 383 26.93 12.00 23.25
N ILE A 384 26.07 11.24 22.57
CA ILE A 384 25.95 9.80 22.83
C ILE A 384 27.16 9.00 22.34
N LEU A 385 27.72 9.32 21.17
CA LEU A 385 28.85 8.58 20.59
C LEU A 385 30.09 8.60 21.50
N PRO A 386 30.52 9.75 22.08
CA PRO A 386 31.58 9.78 23.08
C PRO A 386 31.28 8.95 24.33
N LEU A 387 30.05 9.01 24.86
CA LEU A 387 29.63 8.21 26.02
C LEU A 387 29.73 6.72 25.71
N LEU A 388 29.23 6.27 24.56
CA LEU A 388 29.36 4.89 24.09
C LEU A 388 30.82 4.48 23.94
N LYS A 389 31.68 5.34 23.38
CA LYS A 389 33.11 5.06 23.22
C LYS A 389 33.84 4.94 24.56
N SER A 390 33.38 5.64 25.59
CA SER A 390 33.95 5.58 26.95
C SER A 390 33.54 4.35 27.76
N GLN A 391 32.48 3.63 27.36
CA GLN A 391 32.03 2.42 28.05
C GLN A 391 32.96 1.22 27.77
N PRO A 392 33.15 0.31 28.74
CA PRO A 392 33.78 -0.99 28.51
C PRO A 392 33.09 -1.76 27.38
N ILE A 393 33.83 -2.58 26.62
CA ILE A 393 33.33 -3.27 25.41
C ILE A 393 32.00 -4.02 25.66
N ALA A 394 31.90 -4.77 26.76
CA ALA A 394 30.69 -5.52 27.11
C ALA A 394 29.50 -4.61 27.47
N GLU A 395 29.73 -3.52 28.21
CA GLU A 395 28.70 -2.55 28.56
C GLU A 395 28.20 -1.79 27.32
N ARG A 396 29.13 -1.42 26.43
CA ARG A 396 28.85 -0.79 25.14
C ARG A 396 28.01 -1.69 24.24
N ALA A 397 28.34 -2.99 24.18
CA ALA A 397 27.58 -3.97 23.41
C ALA A 397 26.14 -4.11 23.91
N GLU A 398 25.93 -4.30 25.22
CA GLU A 398 24.57 -4.40 25.77
C GLU A 398 23.77 -3.09 25.60
N THR A 399 24.43 -1.94 25.74
CA THR A 399 23.80 -0.63 25.48
C THR A 399 23.32 -0.53 24.03
N LEU A 400 24.19 -0.80 23.05
CA LEU A 400 23.83 -0.80 21.63
C LEU A 400 22.73 -1.81 21.30
N TYR A 401 22.73 -2.97 21.96
CA TYR A 401 21.70 -3.98 21.81
C TYR A 401 20.33 -3.51 22.28
N GLU A 402 20.23 -2.84 23.43
CA GLU A 402 18.94 -2.32 23.90
C GLU A 402 18.38 -1.23 22.97
N PHE A 403 19.23 -0.37 22.39
CA PHE A 403 18.81 0.57 21.34
C PHE A 403 18.31 -0.17 20.09
N LEU A 404 19.13 -1.07 19.55
CA LEU A 404 18.79 -1.82 18.35
C LEU A 404 17.51 -2.63 18.52
N TRP A 405 17.37 -3.33 19.65
CA TRP A 405 16.20 -4.14 19.94
C TRP A 405 14.92 -3.30 19.92
N ARG A 406 14.94 -2.11 20.54
CA ARG A 406 13.80 -1.19 20.53
C ARG A 406 13.46 -0.65 19.15
N PHE A 407 14.46 -0.19 18.40
CA PHE A 407 14.25 0.37 17.06
C PHE A 407 13.63 -0.66 16.12
N ARG A 408 14.14 -1.90 16.16
CA ARG A 408 13.58 -3.02 15.38
C ARG A 408 12.15 -3.35 15.81
N ARG A 409 11.88 -3.43 17.11
CA ARG A 409 10.54 -3.73 17.63
C ARG A 409 9.53 -2.61 17.39
N ALA A 410 10.00 -1.37 17.27
CA ALA A 410 9.22 -0.22 16.84
C ALA A 410 9.03 -0.16 15.31
N LEU A 411 9.68 -1.06 14.55
CA LEU A 411 9.70 -1.10 13.08
C LEU A 411 10.16 0.23 12.46
N VAL A 412 11.15 0.88 13.06
CA VAL A 412 11.74 2.14 12.59
C VAL A 412 13.04 1.85 11.82
N PRO A 413 13.37 2.60 10.74
CA PRO A 413 14.65 2.44 10.05
C PRO A 413 15.83 2.67 11.00
N LEU A 414 16.99 2.11 10.68
CA LEU A 414 18.19 2.35 11.47
C LEU A 414 18.63 3.81 11.28
N THR A 415 18.78 4.57 12.36
CA THR A 415 19.28 5.94 12.25
C THR A 415 20.76 5.95 11.87
N GLN A 416 21.20 7.01 11.19
CA GLN A 416 22.59 7.14 10.72
C GLN A 416 23.61 6.97 11.86
N TRP A 417 23.37 7.58 13.02
CA TRP A 417 24.29 7.49 14.16
C TRP A 417 24.38 6.06 14.72
N LEU A 418 23.26 5.32 14.76
CA LEU A 418 23.23 3.96 15.27
C LEU A 418 23.88 3.00 14.27
N ALA A 419 23.61 3.17 12.97
CA ALA A 419 24.30 2.44 11.90
C ALA A 419 25.82 2.61 11.98
N GLN A 420 26.29 3.85 12.16
CA GLN A 420 27.71 4.15 12.36
C GLN A 420 28.26 3.47 13.61
N ALA A 421 27.58 3.59 14.76
CA ALA A 421 28.05 3.00 16.02
C ALA A 421 28.13 1.46 15.95
N LEU A 422 27.16 0.81 15.29
CA LEU A 422 27.19 -0.64 15.07
C LEU A 422 28.33 -1.04 14.13
N HIS A 423 28.55 -0.30 13.04
CA HIS A 423 29.65 -0.54 12.11
C HIS A 423 31.02 -0.41 12.81
N GLU A 424 31.25 0.68 13.54
CA GLU A 424 32.48 0.90 14.32
C GLU A 424 32.69 -0.20 15.37
N PHE A 425 31.62 -0.69 16.01
CA PHE A 425 31.72 -1.79 16.96
C PHE A 425 32.13 -3.11 16.28
N LEU A 426 31.49 -3.47 15.17
CA LEU A 426 31.73 -4.73 14.47
C LEU A 426 33.14 -4.79 13.84
N GLU A 427 33.63 -3.67 13.32
CA GLU A 427 35.01 -3.56 12.79
C GLU A 427 36.05 -3.53 13.91
N GLY A 428 35.70 -3.11 15.13
CA GLY A 428 36.63 -3.01 16.25
C GLY A 428 36.66 -4.22 17.20
N VAL A 429 35.69 -5.13 17.11
CA VAL A 429 35.53 -6.26 18.05
C VAL A 429 35.25 -7.55 17.28
N ASN A 430 36.14 -8.54 17.42
CA ASN A 430 35.97 -9.87 16.82
C ASN A 430 35.84 -10.96 17.89
N PRO A 431 34.61 -11.41 18.24
CA PRO A 431 34.40 -12.37 19.32
C PRO A 431 34.79 -13.82 18.98
N LYS A 432 34.90 -14.16 17.69
CA LYS A 432 35.28 -15.50 17.18
C LYS A 432 36.24 -15.35 15.97
N PRO A 433 37.52 -15.03 16.21
CA PRO A 433 38.49 -14.78 15.14
C PRO A 433 38.70 -15.96 14.18
N ASP A 434 38.48 -17.19 14.66
CA ASP A 434 38.63 -18.40 13.83
C ASP A 434 37.50 -18.57 12.79
N LEU A 435 36.38 -17.87 12.97
CA LEU A 435 35.18 -17.99 12.12
C LEU A 435 34.80 -16.66 11.44
N ILE A 436 35.33 -15.53 11.92
CA ILE A 436 35.02 -14.19 11.41
C ILE A 436 36.30 -13.58 10.83
N ASP A 437 36.33 -13.44 9.51
CA ASP A 437 37.45 -12.79 8.80
C ASP A 437 37.26 -11.27 8.76
N LEU A 438 38.04 -10.55 9.58
CA LEU A 438 38.19 -9.10 9.56
C LEU A 438 39.61 -8.75 9.08
N GLN A 439 39.81 -8.73 7.76
CA GLN A 439 41.10 -8.52 7.07
C GLN A 439 41.81 -7.18 7.41
N SER A 440 41.22 -6.31 8.24
CA SER A 440 41.62 -4.93 8.52
C SER A 440 42.19 -4.68 9.94
N LEU A 441 42.13 -5.63 10.88
CA LEU A 441 42.57 -5.39 12.26
C LEU A 441 44.01 -5.87 12.52
N THR A 442 44.94 -4.92 12.65
CA THR A 442 46.35 -5.16 13.06
C THR A 442 46.53 -5.50 14.54
N THR A 443 45.50 -5.36 15.38
CA THR A 443 45.56 -5.60 16.83
C THR A 443 44.37 -6.41 17.30
N ARG A 444 44.63 -7.54 17.96
CA ARG A 444 43.62 -8.41 18.58
C ARG A 444 43.15 -7.74 19.89
N PRO A 445 41.90 -7.27 20.02
CA PRO A 445 41.39 -6.78 21.29
C PRO A 445 41.30 -7.94 22.28
N GLU A 446 41.76 -7.74 23.52
CA GLU A 446 41.58 -8.74 24.58
C GLU A 446 40.09 -8.86 24.92
N ILE A 447 39.48 -10.00 24.58
CA ILE A 447 38.11 -10.32 24.99
C ILE A 447 38.16 -10.74 26.47
N PRO A 448 37.38 -10.13 27.37
CA PRO A 448 37.32 -10.55 28.77
C PRO A 448 36.97 -12.04 28.91
N GLN A 449 37.76 -12.79 29.68
CA GLN A 449 37.51 -14.21 29.94
C GLN A 449 36.11 -14.41 30.55
N GLY A 450 35.26 -15.22 29.90
CA GLY A 450 33.93 -15.61 30.40
C GLY A 450 32.69 -15.07 29.65
N ASN A 451 32.82 -14.08 28.74
CA ASN A 451 31.68 -13.45 28.05
C ASN A 451 31.68 -13.61 26.51
N SER A 452 32.52 -14.49 25.94
CA SER A 452 32.70 -14.62 24.48
C SER A 452 31.40 -15.02 23.74
N ASP A 453 30.59 -15.92 24.30
CA ASP A 453 29.39 -16.41 23.60
C ASP A 453 28.30 -15.34 23.51
N ARG A 454 28.01 -14.63 24.61
CA ARG A 454 27.07 -13.50 24.60
C ARG A 454 27.52 -12.38 23.65
N LEU A 455 28.82 -12.04 23.65
CA LEU A 455 29.36 -11.07 22.70
C LEU A 455 29.23 -11.54 21.25
N THR A 456 29.34 -12.85 20.99
CA THR A 456 29.10 -13.43 19.66
C THR A 456 27.64 -13.26 19.23
N GLU A 457 26.68 -13.54 20.12
CA GLU A 457 25.26 -13.31 19.85
C GLU A 457 24.97 -11.85 19.47
N LEU A 458 25.49 -10.91 20.26
CA LEU A 458 25.32 -9.48 20.01
C LEU A 458 25.96 -9.04 18.69
N TRP A 459 27.16 -9.54 18.39
CA TRP A 459 27.85 -9.27 17.14
C TRP A 459 27.03 -9.75 15.94
N VAL A 460 26.49 -10.97 16.00
CA VAL A 460 25.61 -11.51 14.94
C VAL A 460 24.35 -10.67 14.77
N GLU A 461 23.71 -10.25 15.87
CA GLU A 461 22.54 -9.37 15.82
C GLU A 461 22.84 -8.03 15.16
N PHE A 462 23.99 -7.42 15.46
CA PHE A 462 24.42 -6.14 14.87
C PHE A 462 24.72 -6.30 13.38
N ALA A 463 25.41 -7.37 12.98
CA ALA A 463 25.70 -7.64 11.57
C ALA A 463 24.40 -7.82 10.77
N PHE A 464 23.41 -8.56 11.29
CA PHE A 464 22.11 -8.66 10.64
C PHE A 464 21.33 -7.34 10.62
N ALA A 465 21.51 -6.45 11.60
CA ALA A 465 20.92 -5.11 11.56
C ALA A 465 21.51 -4.26 10.43
N LEU A 466 22.83 -4.33 10.20
CA LEU A 466 23.47 -3.66 9.08
C LEU A 466 23.11 -4.28 7.73
N ILE A 467 22.98 -5.61 7.64
CA ILE A 467 22.40 -6.28 6.46
C ILE A 467 21.00 -5.74 6.20
N ASN A 468 20.18 -5.64 7.24
CA ASN A 468 18.84 -5.12 7.13
C ASN A 468 18.80 -3.63 6.74
N ASN A 469 19.80 -2.84 7.11
CA ASN A 469 19.95 -1.44 6.69
C ASN A 469 20.43 -1.32 5.23
N ALA A 470 21.35 -2.19 4.82
CA ALA A 470 21.96 -2.14 3.51
C ALA A 470 20.98 -2.44 2.37
N TRP A 471 19.93 -3.25 2.59
CA TRP A 471 18.89 -3.43 1.56
C TRP A 471 17.93 -2.24 1.43
N GLN A 472 17.82 -1.39 2.46
CA GLN A 472 16.99 -0.17 2.44
C GLN A 472 17.60 0.85 1.49
N ASP A 473 18.91 1.06 1.64
CA ASP A 473 19.67 2.03 0.85
C ASP A 473 20.31 1.42 -0.42
N ARG A 474 20.06 0.12 -0.67
CA ARG A 474 20.69 -0.68 -1.75
C ARG A 474 22.22 -0.63 -1.75
N LEU A 475 22.84 -0.60 -0.57
CA LEU A 475 24.28 -0.65 -0.40
C LEU A 475 24.79 -2.10 -0.58
N GLU A 476 24.99 -2.50 -1.83
CA GLU A 476 25.37 -3.87 -2.19
C GLU A 476 26.64 -4.35 -1.51
N ASP A 477 27.69 -3.52 -1.58
CA ASP A 477 29.00 -3.85 -1.02
C ASP A 477 28.90 -4.14 0.47
N GLN A 478 28.14 -3.33 1.22
CA GLN A 478 27.92 -3.55 2.65
C GLN A 478 27.12 -4.82 2.91
N HIS A 479 26.06 -5.07 2.12
CA HIS A 479 25.24 -6.25 2.29
C HIS A 479 26.03 -7.55 2.03
N VAL A 480 26.75 -7.61 0.91
CA VAL A 480 27.58 -8.76 0.52
C VAL A 480 28.72 -8.97 1.52
N LEU A 481 29.37 -7.89 1.97
CA LEU A 481 30.42 -7.95 2.98
C LEU A 481 29.93 -8.61 4.27
N TRP A 482 28.81 -8.15 4.84
CA TRP A 482 28.30 -8.69 6.10
C TRP A 482 27.75 -10.10 5.96
N LEU A 483 27.10 -10.45 4.84
CA LEU A 483 26.68 -11.83 4.58
C LEU A 483 27.86 -12.79 4.52
N LYS A 484 28.95 -12.41 3.84
CA LYS A 484 30.17 -13.21 3.73
C LYS A 484 30.84 -13.40 5.09
N ARG A 485 30.97 -12.33 5.87
CA ARG A 485 31.56 -12.40 7.23
C ARG A 485 30.74 -13.26 8.21
N LEU A 486 29.42 -13.35 8.01
CA LEU A 486 28.55 -14.19 8.82
C LEU A 486 28.56 -15.68 8.44
N GLU A 487 29.01 -16.04 7.23
CA GLU A 487 28.82 -17.36 6.61
C GLU A 487 29.22 -18.54 7.53
N GLN A 488 30.37 -18.45 8.21
CA GLN A 488 30.83 -19.51 9.10
C GLN A 488 30.18 -19.42 10.49
N VAL A 489 30.07 -18.22 11.08
CA VAL A 489 29.50 -18.05 12.43
C VAL A 489 28.02 -18.43 12.51
N VAL A 490 27.23 -18.18 11.46
CA VAL A 490 25.80 -18.54 11.48
C VAL A 490 25.57 -20.05 11.56
N CYS A 491 26.58 -20.87 11.23
CA CYS A 491 26.49 -22.32 11.36
C CYS A 491 26.51 -22.81 12.83
N LEU A 492 26.87 -21.95 13.79
CA LEU A 492 26.86 -22.28 15.22
C LEU A 492 25.43 -22.45 15.78
N GLN A 493 24.43 -21.78 15.19
CA GLN A 493 23.04 -21.87 15.61
C GLN A 493 22.11 -22.00 14.40
N SER A 494 21.22 -22.98 14.43
CA SER A 494 20.27 -23.25 13.33
C SER A 494 19.37 -22.05 13.01
N ALA A 495 18.98 -21.26 14.03
CA ALA A 495 18.19 -20.05 13.86
C ALA A 495 18.95 -18.93 13.12
N TRP A 496 20.24 -18.75 13.39
CA TRP A 496 21.08 -17.81 12.65
C TRP A 496 21.25 -18.21 11.20
N LYS A 497 21.46 -19.52 10.95
CA LYS A 497 21.55 -20.06 9.60
C LYS A 497 20.25 -19.85 8.81
N ALA A 498 19.08 -20.10 9.40
CA ALA A 498 17.80 -19.83 8.77
C ALA A 498 17.60 -18.34 8.44
N ARG A 499 17.95 -17.45 9.38
CA ARG A 499 17.93 -16.00 9.17
C ARG A 499 18.86 -15.54 8.05
N TRP A 500 20.04 -16.16 7.92
CA TRP A 500 21.01 -15.87 6.87
C TRP A 500 20.52 -16.24 5.47
N TYR A 501 19.83 -17.38 5.32
CA TYR A 501 19.16 -17.73 4.05
C TYR A 501 17.99 -16.78 3.75
N HIS A 502 17.16 -16.47 4.74
CA HIS A 502 16.04 -15.53 4.57
C HIS A 502 16.51 -14.14 4.13
N ALA A 503 17.58 -13.61 4.73
CA ALA A 503 18.17 -12.33 4.36
C ALA A 503 18.67 -12.33 2.90
N GLN A 504 19.31 -13.42 2.45
CA GLN A 504 19.69 -13.58 1.05
C GLN A 504 18.48 -13.63 0.11
N CYS A 505 17.42 -14.36 0.47
CA CYS A 505 16.19 -14.39 -0.33
C CYS A 505 15.61 -12.97 -0.51
N TRP A 506 15.48 -12.19 0.56
CA TRP A 506 14.97 -10.81 0.48
C TRP A 506 15.88 -9.89 -0.34
N HIS A 507 17.19 -10.02 -0.19
CA HIS A 507 18.17 -9.27 -0.98
C HIS A 507 17.99 -9.47 -2.49
N TYR A 508 17.83 -10.73 -2.92
CA TYR A 508 17.63 -11.07 -4.32
C TYR A 508 16.21 -10.76 -4.81
N LEU A 509 15.17 -10.96 -3.98
CA LEU A 509 13.79 -10.57 -4.29
C LEU A 509 13.68 -9.08 -4.61
N LEU A 510 14.31 -8.22 -3.80
CA LEU A 510 14.30 -6.78 -4.02
C LEU A 510 15.14 -6.35 -5.22
N ARG A 511 16.11 -7.16 -5.65
CA ARG A 511 16.81 -6.97 -6.93
C ARG A 511 16.06 -7.57 -8.11
N LEU A 512 14.95 -8.26 -7.85
CA LEU A 512 14.11 -8.97 -8.80
C LEU A 512 14.86 -10.13 -9.48
N ASP A 513 15.86 -10.70 -8.80
CA ASP A 513 16.66 -11.84 -9.27
C ASP A 513 16.04 -13.16 -8.78
N GLU A 514 15.05 -13.64 -9.53
CA GLU A 514 14.35 -14.89 -9.22
C GLU A 514 15.29 -16.10 -9.18
N GLN A 515 16.29 -16.15 -10.07
CA GLN A 515 17.21 -17.29 -10.20
C GLN A 515 18.09 -17.41 -8.96
N ALA A 516 18.61 -16.29 -8.46
CA ALA A 516 19.38 -16.28 -7.23
C ALA A 516 18.53 -16.67 -6.01
N VAL A 517 17.28 -16.17 -5.89
CA VAL A 517 16.35 -16.60 -4.81
C VAL A 517 16.13 -18.11 -4.84
N ARG A 518 15.84 -18.68 -6.02
CA ARG A 518 15.66 -20.14 -6.17
C ARG A 518 16.95 -20.90 -5.84
N GLY A 519 18.11 -20.36 -6.19
CA GLY A 519 19.42 -20.93 -5.82
C GLY A 519 19.66 -20.96 -4.30
N VAL A 520 19.22 -19.93 -3.58
CA VAL A 520 19.28 -19.85 -2.11
C VAL A 520 18.31 -20.85 -1.47
N LEU A 521 17.05 -20.90 -1.95
CA LEU A 521 16.04 -21.83 -1.44
C LEU A 521 16.47 -23.30 -1.55
N ARG A 522 17.08 -23.71 -2.67
CA ARG A 522 17.61 -25.08 -2.85
C ARG A 522 18.72 -25.44 -1.85
N LYS A 523 19.45 -24.44 -1.34
CA LYS A 523 20.53 -24.62 -0.36
C LYS A 523 20.06 -24.48 1.09
N TRP A 524 18.85 -23.98 1.34
CA TRP A 524 18.31 -23.77 2.68
C TRP A 524 17.80 -25.10 3.25
N PRO A 525 18.47 -25.70 4.26
CA PRO A 525 18.04 -26.96 4.84
C PRO A 525 16.74 -26.80 5.63
N GLU A 526 15.85 -27.78 5.49
CA GLU A 526 14.62 -27.86 6.30
C GLU A 526 14.95 -28.09 7.77
N ASN A 527 14.23 -27.38 8.64
CA ASN A 527 14.33 -27.56 10.08
C ASN A 527 12.99 -27.27 10.77
N TRP A 528 12.21 -28.33 10.96
CA TRP A 528 10.90 -28.28 11.62
C TRP A 528 10.94 -27.95 13.12
N GLY A 529 12.14 -27.93 13.74
CA GLY A 529 12.35 -27.36 15.07
C GLY A 529 12.27 -25.82 15.09
N LEU A 530 12.20 -25.18 13.92
CA LEU A 530 12.09 -23.73 13.74
C LEU A 530 10.89 -23.40 12.82
N PRO A 531 9.66 -23.75 13.21
CA PRO A 531 8.52 -23.74 12.29
C PRO A 531 8.18 -22.35 11.73
N PHE A 532 8.42 -21.27 12.49
CA PHE A 532 8.21 -19.92 11.96
C PHE A 532 9.19 -19.55 10.83
N TRP A 533 10.43 -20.07 10.86
CA TRP A 533 11.38 -19.89 9.75
C TRP A 533 10.99 -20.70 8.51
N GLU A 534 10.39 -21.88 8.71
CA GLU A 534 9.78 -22.66 7.62
C GLU A 534 8.59 -21.94 7.00
N ALA A 535 7.76 -21.27 7.81
CA ALA A 535 6.70 -20.39 7.30
C ALA A 535 7.25 -19.19 6.52
N LYS A 536 8.38 -18.60 6.94
CA LYS A 536 9.07 -17.57 6.14
C LYS A 536 9.59 -18.11 4.81
N ARG A 537 10.09 -19.35 4.77
CA ARG A 537 10.44 -20.02 3.51
C ARG A 537 9.20 -20.18 2.62
N ALA A 538 8.08 -20.62 3.19
CA ALA A 538 6.80 -20.74 2.48
C ALA A 538 6.34 -19.39 1.90
N SER A 539 6.49 -18.30 2.65
CA SER A 539 6.19 -16.95 2.15
C SER A 539 7.04 -16.54 0.94
N VAL A 540 8.33 -16.89 0.92
CA VAL A 540 9.20 -16.64 -0.25
C VAL A 540 8.77 -17.52 -1.43
N LEU A 541 8.45 -18.81 -1.21
CA LEU A 541 7.93 -19.69 -2.26
C LEU A 541 6.61 -19.16 -2.86
N ALA A 542 5.72 -18.62 -2.01
CA ALA A 542 4.47 -18.01 -2.44
C ALA A 542 4.69 -16.77 -3.34
N GLU A 543 5.71 -15.94 -3.06
CA GLU A 543 6.11 -14.83 -3.94
C GLU A 543 6.63 -15.31 -5.31
N LEU A 544 7.32 -16.46 -5.34
CA LEU A 544 7.83 -17.01 -6.59
C LEU A 544 6.73 -17.67 -7.45
N GLY A 545 5.53 -17.87 -6.91
CA GLY A 545 4.41 -18.55 -7.56
C GLY A 545 4.36 -20.06 -7.30
N ASP A 546 5.23 -20.60 -6.44
CA ASP A 546 5.28 -22.03 -6.09
C ASP A 546 4.22 -22.36 -5.02
N ALA A 547 2.96 -22.08 -5.32
CA ALA A 547 1.86 -22.06 -4.34
C ALA A 547 1.64 -23.41 -3.63
N GLN A 548 1.78 -24.54 -4.33
CA GLN A 548 1.61 -25.87 -3.73
C GLN A 548 2.71 -26.18 -2.70
N ALA A 549 3.97 -25.89 -3.03
CA ALA A 549 5.09 -26.06 -2.12
C ALA A 549 4.97 -25.11 -0.92
N ALA A 550 4.60 -23.85 -1.18
CA ALA A 550 4.35 -22.85 -0.13
C ALA A 550 3.25 -23.31 0.84
N LEU A 551 2.11 -23.82 0.32
CA LEU A 551 1.00 -24.28 1.13
C LEU A 551 1.42 -25.46 2.02
N SER A 552 2.09 -26.47 1.45
CA SER A 552 2.55 -27.63 2.19
C SER A 552 3.52 -27.25 3.33
N HIS A 553 4.50 -26.38 3.07
CA HIS A 553 5.40 -25.91 4.12
C HIS A 553 4.68 -25.12 5.21
N ALA A 554 3.74 -24.25 4.83
CA ALA A 554 2.98 -23.44 5.79
C ALA A 554 2.07 -24.28 6.69
N GLU A 555 1.43 -25.32 6.15
CA GLU A 555 0.58 -26.25 6.92
C GLU A 555 1.39 -27.05 7.94
N ILE A 556 2.52 -27.63 7.53
CA ILE A 556 3.37 -28.40 8.44
C ILE A 556 3.95 -27.47 9.52
N ALA A 557 4.33 -26.24 9.17
CA ALA A 557 4.77 -25.23 10.13
C ALA A 557 3.65 -24.89 11.13
N LEU A 558 2.40 -24.72 10.68
CA LEU A 558 1.26 -24.44 11.55
C LEU A 558 1.03 -25.56 12.55
N ASP A 559 1.11 -26.82 12.11
CA ASP A 559 0.92 -27.98 12.99
C ASP A 559 2.00 -28.05 14.07
N HIS A 560 3.26 -27.79 13.73
CA HIS A 560 4.36 -27.74 14.70
C HIS A 560 4.21 -26.58 15.71
N VAL A 561 3.79 -25.40 15.25
CA VAL A 561 3.47 -24.27 16.15
C VAL A 561 2.36 -24.65 17.11
N ARG A 562 1.30 -25.31 16.63
CA ARG A 562 0.15 -25.72 17.44
C ARG A 562 0.47 -26.80 18.47
N GLN A 563 1.39 -27.72 18.16
CA GLN A 563 1.86 -28.71 19.12
C GLN A 563 2.53 -28.08 20.36
N GLY A 564 3.10 -26.87 20.21
CA GLY A 564 3.69 -26.11 21.32
C GLY A 564 2.67 -25.38 22.21
N ILE A 565 1.38 -25.36 21.86
CA ILE A 565 0.35 -24.64 22.63
C ILE A 565 0.03 -25.41 23.91
N SER A 566 0.26 -24.76 25.06
CA SER A 566 -0.09 -25.29 26.37
C SER A 566 -1.43 -24.76 26.86
N ASN A 567 -2.26 -25.64 27.43
CA ASN A 567 -3.51 -25.25 28.11
C ASN A 567 -3.26 -24.61 29.49
N VAL A 568 -2.03 -24.67 30.01
CA VAL A 568 -1.68 -24.21 31.37
C VAL A 568 -1.19 -22.76 31.37
N SER A 569 -0.53 -22.32 30.28
CA SER A 569 0.07 -20.98 30.19
C SER A 569 0.00 -20.43 28.76
N VAL A 570 -0.46 -19.19 28.62
CA VAL A 570 -0.55 -18.48 27.34
C VAL A 570 0.85 -18.04 26.88
N ASN A 571 1.36 -18.63 25.80
CA ASN A 571 2.61 -18.20 25.15
C ASN A 571 2.29 -17.30 23.95
N HIS A 572 2.48 -15.98 24.09
CA HIS A 572 2.15 -15.02 23.03
C HIS A 572 3.05 -15.15 21.79
N THR A 573 4.24 -15.74 21.92
CA THR A 573 5.11 -16.03 20.77
C THR A 573 4.42 -17.01 19.82
N ILE A 574 4.03 -18.17 20.35
CA ILE A 574 3.39 -19.24 19.59
C ILE A 574 2.05 -18.76 18.99
N LEU A 575 1.26 -18.00 19.75
CA LEU A 575 -0.01 -17.46 19.28
C LEU A 575 0.17 -16.40 18.19
N SER A 576 1.20 -15.56 18.29
CA SER A 576 1.52 -14.58 17.26
C SER A 576 2.02 -15.26 15.98
N GLU A 577 2.91 -16.26 16.10
CA GLU A 577 3.35 -17.08 14.98
C GLU A 577 2.16 -17.79 14.30
N GLU A 578 1.24 -18.37 15.08
CA GLU A 578 0.01 -18.99 14.56
C GLU A 578 -0.81 -18.00 13.71
N GLY A 579 -0.99 -16.77 14.18
CA GLY A 579 -1.73 -15.73 13.45
C GLY A 579 -1.13 -15.39 12.09
N TRP A 580 0.21 -15.26 12.02
CA TRP A 580 0.93 -15.01 10.77
C TRP A 580 0.84 -16.18 9.79
N ILE A 581 0.98 -17.41 10.29
CA ILE A 581 0.92 -18.61 9.44
C ILE A 581 -0.50 -18.84 8.90
N ILE A 582 -1.55 -18.59 9.71
CA ILE A 582 -2.93 -18.66 9.24
C ILE A 582 -3.18 -17.63 8.11
N GLY A 583 -2.72 -16.39 8.27
CA GLY A 583 -2.85 -15.35 7.24
C GLY A 583 -2.12 -15.72 5.93
N LEU A 584 -0.94 -16.34 6.04
CA LEU A 584 -0.19 -16.89 4.90
C LEU A 584 -1.00 -17.98 4.17
N ILE A 585 -1.50 -18.98 4.89
CA ILE A 585 -2.27 -20.09 4.31
C ILE A 585 -3.51 -19.55 3.60
N GLN A 586 -4.31 -18.69 4.26
CA GLN A 586 -5.50 -18.10 3.66
C GLN A 586 -5.19 -17.33 2.37
N THR A 587 -4.06 -16.62 2.34
CA THR A 587 -3.60 -15.90 1.15
C THR A 587 -3.26 -16.84 0.00
N ILE A 588 -2.53 -17.93 0.27
CA ILE A 588 -2.15 -18.93 -0.74
C ILE A 588 -3.40 -19.65 -1.26
N GLU A 589 -4.29 -20.10 -0.37
CA GLU A 589 -5.54 -20.77 -0.74
C GLU A 589 -6.41 -19.88 -1.62
N SER A 590 -6.58 -18.61 -1.23
CA SER A 590 -7.32 -17.62 -2.01
C SER A 590 -6.71 -17.38 -3.38
N ALA A 591 -5.38 -17.43 -3.51
CA ALA A 591 -4.68 -17.26 -4.78
C ALA A 591 -4.79 -18.49 -5.71
N THR A 592 -4.89 -19.70 -5.14
CA THR A 592 -5.03 -20.96 -5.90
C THR A 592 -6.47 -21.27 -6.33
N SER A 593 -7.46 -20.73 -5.60
CA SER A 593 -8.88 -21.00 -5.83
C SER A 593 -9.44 -20.22 -7.02
N ARG A 594 -9.91 -20.92 -8.07
CA ARG A 594 -10.60 -20.29 -9.20
C ARG A 594 -12.03 -19.85 -8.90
N HIS A 595 -12.70 -20.37 -7.86
CA HIS A 595 -14.16 -20.25 -7.66
C HIS A 595 -14.58 -19.83 -6.23
N GLY A 596 -13.69 -19.20 -5.46
CA GLY A 596 -13.99 -18.78 -4.07
C GLY A 596 -14.28 -19.96 -3.14
N ILE A 597 -13.23 -20.68 -2.73
CA ILE A 597 -13.34 -21.68 -1.66
C ILE A 597 -13.83 -21.00 -0.37
N GLU A 598 -14.82 -21.59 0.31
CA GLU A 598 -15.22 -21.16 1.64
C GLU A 598 -14.03 -21.25 2.60
N PRO A 599 -13.80 -20.25 3.46
CA PRO A 599 -12.71 -20.28 4.43
C PRO A 599 -12.73 -21.60 5.21
N ARG A 600 -11.56 -22.24 5.38
CA ARG A 600 -11.45 -23.48 6.18
C ARG A 600 -12.21 -23.32 7.49
N GLN A 601 -13.08 -24.29 7.78
CA GLN A 601 -13.91 -24.27 8.99
C GLN A 601 -13.03 -24.07 10.23
N GLY A 602 -13.42 -23.11 11.07
CA GLY A 602 -12.73 -22.80 12.33
C GLY A 602 -11.58 -21.79 12.23
N PHE A 603 -11.03 -21.48 11.04
CA PHE A 603 -9.96 -20.46 10.92
C PHE A 603 -10.46 -19.08 11.33
N GLN A 604 -11.64 -18.66 10.86
CA GLN A 604 -12.21 -17.37 11.25
C GLN A 604 -12.45 -17.27 12.76
N THR A 605 -12.98 -18.33 13.37
CA THR A 605 -13.19 -18.42 14.82
C THR A 605 -11.86 -18.33 15.57
N ARG A 606 -10.82 -19.02 15.07
CA ARG A 606 -9.47 -18.97 15.65
C ARG A 606 -8.83 -17.58 15.53
N ILE A 607 -8.95 -16.92 14.37
CA ILE A 607 -8.47 -15.56 14.16
C ILE A 607 -9.16 -14.59 15.11
N ASN A 608 -10.49 -14.69 15.27
CA ASN A 608 -11.22 -13.85 16.22
C ASN A 608 -10.76 -14.05 17.67
N HIS A 609 -10.36 -15.28 18.04
CA HIS A 609 -9.74 -15.55 19.34
C HIS A 609 -8.32 -14.98 19.44
N LEU A 610 -7.48 -15.12 18.42
CA LEU A 610 -6.14 -14.52 18.38
C LEU A 610 -6.22 -12.99 18.44
N ARG A 611 -7.26 -12.40 17.85
CA ARG A 611 -7.56 -10.97 17.89
C ARG A 611 -7.81 -10.47 19.32
N SER A 612 -8.60 -11.19 20.12
CA SER A 612 -8.82 -10.80 21.53
C SER A 612 -7.54 -10.84 22.38
N LEU A 613 -6.53 -11.59 21.94
CA LEU A 613 -5.20 -11.70 22.55
C LEU A 613 -4.15 -10.79 21.88
N ARG A 614 -4.54 -9.91 20.95
CA ARG A 614 -3.63 -9.07 20.13
C ARG A 614 -2.52 -9.86 19.43
N CYS A 615 -2.84 -11.05 18.94
CA CYS A 615 -1.91 -11.93 18.23
C CYS A 615 -2.28 -12.12 16.74
N SER A 616 -3.31 -11.43 16.25
CA SER A 616 -3.69 -11.44 14.83
C SER A 616 -2.99 -10.31 14.06
N PRO A 617 -2.30 -10.60 12.94
CA PRO A 617 -1.66 -9.58 12.10
C PRO A 617 -2.65 -8.73 11.27
N GLU A 618 -3.90 -9.18 11.09
CA GLU A 618 -4.88 -8.52 10.23
C GLU A 618 -5.30 -7.12 10.72
N GLU A 619 -5.40 -6.94 12.05
CA GLU A 619 -5.80 -5.65 12.64
C GLU A 619 -4.77 -4.57 12.39
N ASP A 620 -3.49 -4.90 12.61
CA ASP A 620 -2.37 -4.00 12.37
C ASP A 620 -2.26 -3.66 10.88
N LEU A 621 -2.43 -4.66 10.00
CA LEU A 621 -2.42 -4.45 8.55
C LEU A 621 -3.54 -3.49 8.12
N SER A 622 -4.76 -3.74 8.60
CA SER A 622 -5.94 -2.91 8.31
C SER A 622 -5.80 -1.50 8.87
N TYR A 623 -5.14 -1.33 10.02
CA TYR A 623 -4.82 -0.02 10.58
C TYR A 623 -3.82 0.73 9.67
N ARG A 624 -2.74 0.07 9.27
CA ARG A 624 -1.70 0.66 8.41
C ARG A 624 -2.23 1.08 7.05
N GLU A 625 -3.08 0.26 6.43
CA GLU A 625 -3.75 0.62 5.19
C GLU A 625 -4.60 1.89 5.34
N ARG A 626 -5.34 2.03 6.46
CA ARG A 626 -6.14 3.22 6.74
C ARG A 626 -5.26 4.46 6.95
N GLU A 627 -4.17 4.36 7.70
CA GLU A 627 -3.23 5.49 7.90
C GLU A 627 -2.57 5.96 6.59
N LEU A 628 -2.17 5.01 5.74
CA LEU A 628 -1.63 5.30 4.42
C LEU A 628 -2.65 6.01 3.51
N GLN A 629 -3.95 5.74 3.69
CA GLN A 629 -5.04 6.39 2.95
C GLN A 629 -5.48 7.74 3.55
N GLN A 630 -5.53 7.86 4.89
CA GLN A 630 -6.09 9.03 5.60
C GLN A 630 -5.13 10.22 5.64
N LYS A 631 -3.82 10.00 5.72
CA LYS A 631 -2.80 11.05 5.58
C LYS A 631 -2.63 11.48 4.11
N GLY A 632 -3.75 11.48 3.38
CA GLY A 632 -3.86 11.57 1.93
C GLY A 632 -3.53 12.97 1.43
N VAL A 633 -2.35 13.09 0.86
CA VAL A 633 -2.14 13.47 -0.52
C VAL A 633 -3.30 14.23 -1.19
N GLU A 634 -3.13 15.54 -1.35
CA GLU A 634 -4.09 16.37 -2.09
C GLU A 634 -4.19 15.87 -3.53
N LYS A 635 -5.41 15.61 -3.99
CA LYS A 635 -5.72 15.19 -5.35
C LYS A 635 -6.11 16.42 -6.15
N THR A 636 -5.19 16.98 -6.92
CA THR A 636 -5.57 17.92 -7.98
C THR A 636 -5.94 17.13 -9.23
N LYS A 637 -7.15 17.41 -9.75
CA LYS A 637 -7.62 16.90 -11.03
C LYS A 637 -7.18 17.88 -12.12
N SER A 638 -6.39 17.40 -13.08
CA SER A 638 -6.10 18.10 -14.33
C SER A 638 -6.46 17.19 -15.51
N ASN A 639 -6.90 17.78 -16.62
CA ASN A 639 -6.97 17.06 -17.89
C ASN A 639 -5.54 16.94 -18.41
N THR A 640 -4.95 15.75 -18.29
CA THR A 640 -3.55 15.53 -18.64
C THR A 640 -3.37 14.93 -20.03
N HIS A 641 -2.28 15.30 -20.69
CA HIS A 641 -1.73 14.60 -21.83
C HIS A 641 -1.07 13.29 -21.34
N GLY A 642 -1.28 12.18 -22.05
CA GLY A 642 -0.63 10.90 -21.73
C GLY A 642 0.89 10.95 -21.98
N PHE A 643 1.59 9.84 -21.67
CA PHE A 643 3.06 9.82 -21.74
C PHE A 643 3.59 10.08 -23.16
N ASP A 644 2.87 9.64 -24.18
CA ASP A 644 3.27 9.77 -25.58
C ASP A 644 2.70 11.08 -26.19
N PRO A 645 3.46 11.80 -27.05
CA PRO A 645 3.01 13.06 -27.62
C PRO A 645 1.64 12.94 -28.31
N GLY A 646 0.71 13.84 -27.98
CA GLY A 646 -0.65 13.86 -28.55
C GLY A 646 -1.66 12.89 -27.93
N SER A 647 -1.26 12.05 -26.97
CA SER A 647 -2.20 11.25 -26.19
C SER A 647 -2.86 12.11 -25.09
N VAL A 648 -4.14 11.88 -24.78
CA VAL A 648 -4.87 12.57 -23.71
C VAL A 648 -5.43 11.52 -22.75
N SER A 649 -5.15 11.65 -21.45
CA SER A 649 -5.63 10.74 -20.41
C SER A 649 -5.73 11.47 -19.09
N THR A 650 -6.80 11.32 -18.32
CA THR A 650 -6.98 11.99 -17.02
C THR A 650 -6.08 11.37 -15.95
N THR A 651 -5.18 12.16 -15.36
CA THR A 651 -4.22 11.75 -14.32
C THR A 651 -4.39 12.65 -13.10
N HIS A 652 -4.13 12.07 -11.92
CA HIS A 652 -4.23 12.76 -10.64
C HIS A 652 -2.83 13.10 -10.13
N HIS A 653 -2.58 14.37 -9.79
CA HIS A 653 -1.36 14.77 -9.09
C HIS A 653 -1.53 14.58 -7.58
N PHE A 654 -0.40 14.39 -6.90
CA PHE A 654 -0.34 13.91 -5.52
C PHE A 654 0.80 14.65 -4.77
N SER A 655 0.49 15.38 -3.69
CA SER A 655 1.49 16.01 -2.78
C SER A 655 1.70 15.18 -1.51
N LEU A 656 2.93 14.86 -1.11
CA LEU A 656 3.18 13.94 0.02
C LEU A 656 3.72 14.68 1.26
N ARG A 657 3.38 14.17 2.46
CA ARG A 657 4.00 14.53 3.75
C ARG A 657 4.75 13.32 4.31
N ALA A 658 5.95 13.55 4.84
CA ALA A 658 6.82 12.54 5.42
C ALA A 658 6.14 11.80 6.59
N SER A 659 6.02 10.47 6.48
CA SER A 659 5.50 9.58 7.54
C SER A 659 6.09 8.18 7.39
N LEU A 660 6.44 7.52 8.49
CA LEU A 660 7.11 6.20 8.51
C LEU A 660 6.17 5.02 8.19
N GLU A 661 4.90 5.26 7.87
CA GLU A 661 3.89 4.20 7.68
C GLU A 661 4.22 3.22 6.56
N HIS A 662 4.75 3.74 5.45
CA HIS A 662 5.14 2.94 4.30
C HIS A 662 6.30 1.99 4.64
N TRP A 663 7.22 2.47 5.47
CA TRP A 663 8.33 1.69 5.98
C TRP A 663 7.87 0.57 6.92
N ILE A 664 7.05 0.92 7.91
CA ILE A 664 6.48 -0.03 8.87
C ILE A 664 5.77 -1.16 8.13
N LEU A 665 4.96 -0.83 7.11
CA LEU A 665 4.23 -1.82 6.32
C LEU A 665 5.17 -2.86 5.70
N ILE A 666 6.25 -2.44 5.05
CA ILE A 666 7.21 -3.38 4.41
C ILE A 666 7.97 -4.19 5.44
N GLN A 667 8.35 -3.58 6.57
CA GLN A 667 9.02 -4.31 7.66
C GLN A 667 8.10 -5.35 8.32
N MET A 668 6.78 -5.11 8.38
CA MET A 668 5.83 -6.12 8.86
C MET A 668 5.83 -7.38 7.97
N PHE A 669 5.91 -7.24 6.64
CA PHE A 669 6.00 -8.38 5.73
C PHE A 669 7.36 -9.10 5.83
N HIS A 670 8.46 -8.35 5.99
CA HIS A 670 9.79 -8.93 6.18
C HIS A 670 9.94 -9.70 7.50
N ASP A 671 9.50 -9.11 8.61
CA ASP A 671 9.61 -9.71 9.94
C ASP A 671 8.51 -10.76 10.19
N GLY A 672 7.36 -10.63 9.53
CA GLY A 672 6.32 -11.65 9.45
C GLY A 672 6.66 -12.81 8.52
N ALA A 673 5.70 -13.73 8.36
CA ALA A 673 5.75 -14.84 7.41
C ALA A 673 4.67 -14.67 6.33
N TRP A 674 4.54 -13.48 5.75
CA TRP A 674 3.47 -13.15 4.79
C TRP A 674 4.09 -12.53 3.52
N PRO A 675 3.76 -13.02 2.30
CA PRO A 675 4.21 -12.39 1.05
C PRO A 675 3.59 -11.00 0.84
N LEU A 676 4.27 -10.14 0.07
CA LEU A 676 3.71 -8.88 -0.42
C LEU A 676 2.56 -9.14 -1.42
N ARG A 677 2.65 -10.24 -2.18
CA ARG A 677 1.63 -10.70 -3.12
C ARG A 677 1.78 -12.21 -3.39
N CYS A 678 0.66 -12.91 -3.54
CA CYS A 678 0.61 -14.29 -4.02
C CYS A 678 -0.47 -14.38 -5.11
N GLY A 679 -0.10 -14.68 -6.34
CA GLY A 679 -1.04 -14.68 -7.46
C GLY A 679 -1.72 -13.34 -7.65
N ASN A 680 -3.05 -13.34 -7.62
CA ASN A 680 -3.86 -12.11 -7.72
C ASN A 680 -4.17 -11.47 -6.36
N ILE A 681 -3.72 -12.08 -5.25
CA ILE A 681 -4.00 -11.61 -3.89
C ILE A 681 -2.85 -10.74 -3.39
N VAL A 682 -3.17 -9.49 -3.05
CA VAL A 682 -2.27 -8.54 -2.39
C VAL A 682 -2.82 -8.28 -0.99
N PRO A 683 -2.18 -8.77 0.10
CA PRO A 683 -2.71 -8.63 1.45
C PRO A 683 -2.98 -7.18 1.86
N ALA A 684 -2.13 -6.25 1.43
CA ALA A 684 -2.30 -4.80 1.63
C ALA A 684 -2.63 -4.07 0.32
N LEU A 685 -3.65 -4.54 -0.40
CA LEU A 685 -4.02 -4.07 -1.74
C LEU A 685 -4.14 -2.54 -1.84
N LYS A 686 -4.70 -1.87 -0.82
CA LYS A 686 -4.92 -0.43 -0.85
C LYS A 686 -3.74 0.35 -0.27
N GLY A 687 -3.00 -0.24 0.67
CA GLY A 687 -1.81 0.35 1.28
C GLY A 687 -0.59 0.39 0.35
N MET A 688 -0.37 -0.68 -0.44
CA MET A 688 0.84 -0.84 -1.26
C MET A 688 1.06 0.28 -2.28
N PRO A 689 0.06 0.72 -3.08
CA PRO A 689 0.21 1.85 -3.98
C PRO A 689 0.66 3.14 -3.29
N GLN A 690 0.16 3.42 -2.08
CA GLN A 690 0.56 4.60 -1.32
C GLN A 690 1.96 4.46 -0.72
N ALA A 691 2.34 3.25 -0.31
CA ALA A 691 3.69 2.98 0.16
C ALA A 691 4.72 3.19 -0.96
N VAL A 692 4.46 2.65 -2.16
CA VAL A 692 5.31 2.84 -3.35
C VAL A 692 5.50 4.32 -3.67
N ARG A 693 4.42 5.12 -3.60
CA ARG A 693 4.49 6.58 -3.82
C ARG A 693 5.40 7.30 -2.83
N ARG A 694 5.35 6.94 -1.54
CA ARG A 694 6.22 7.54 -0.50
C ARG A 694 7.68 7.12 -0.68
N PHE A 695 7.95 5.87 -1.01
CA PHE A 695 9.33 5.41 -1.28
C PHE A 695 9.97 6.13 -2.46
N TRP A 696 9.20 6.54 -3.46
CA TRP A 696 9.74 7.17 -4.67
C TRP A 696 10.39 8.53 -4.45
N GLU A 697 9.98 9.27 -3.42
CA GLU A 697 10.54 10.60 -3.14
C GLU A 697 12.02 10.54 -2.75
N HIS A 698 12.42 9.45 -2.08
CA HIS A 698 13.75 9.31 -1.51
C HIS A 698 14.53 8.11 -2.07
N GLN A 699 13.85 7.05 -2.49
CA GLN A 699 14.44 5.78 -2.91
C GLN A 699 13.72 5.16 -4.15
N PRO A 700 13.79 5.80 -5.34
CA PRO A 700 13.10 5.32 -6.55
C PRO A 700 13.36 3.85 -6.94
N PRO A 701 14.61 3.32 -6.88
CA PRO A 701 14.86 1.91 -7.22
C PRO A 701 14.16 0.92 -6.27
N LEU A 702 14.06 1.26 -4.98
CA LEU A 702 13.33 0.46 -4.01
C LEU A 702 11.82 0.52 -4.27
N ALA A 703 11.29 1.71 -4.56
CA ALA A 703 9.89 1.90 -4.94
C ALA A 703 9.51 1.06 -6.18
N ILE A 704 10.37 1.02 -7.20
CA ILE A 704 10.19 0.17 -8.39
C ILE A 704 10.09 -1.30 -7.99
N SER A 705 10.99 -1.77 -7.12
CA SER A 705 11.05 -3.19 -6.76
C SER A 705 9.86 -3.62 -5.93
N ILE A 706 9.49 -2.83 -4.93
CA ILE A 706 8.28 -3.06 -4.13
C ILE A 706 7.05 -2.95 -5.03
N GLY A 707 7.02 -2.00 -5.98
CA GLY A 707 5.92 -1.85 -6.91
C GLY A 707 5.76 -3.06 -7.84
N LEU A 708 6.85 -3.62 -8.35
CA LEU A 708 6.85 -4.82 -9.19
C LEU A 708 6.51 -6.09 -8.38
N LEU A 709 7.06 -6.23 -7.17
CA LEU A 709 6.71 -7.32 -6.24
C LEU A 709 5.23 -7.25 -5.84
N SER A 710 4.75 -6.12 -5.31
CA SER A 710 3.36 -5.97 -4.88
C SER A 710 2.32 -5.94 -6.01
N GLY A 711 2.73 -5.81 -7.28
CA GLY A 711 1.80 -5.65 -8.41
C GLY A 711 1.24 -4.23 -8.57
N SER A 712 1.86 -3.22 -7.96
CA SER A 712 1.43 -1.82 -7.99
C SER A 712 1.88 -1.08 -9.26
N ALA A 713 1.80 -1.73 -10.44
CA ALA A 713 2.29 -1.18 -11.70
C ALA A 713 1.59 0.13 -12.10
N GLU A 714 0.30 0.28 -11.81
CA GLU A 714 -0.44 1.53 -12.09
C GLU A 714 0.05 2.70 -11.22
N ALA A 715 0.49 2.45 -9.98
CA ALA A 715 1.10 3.48 -9.15
C ALA A 715 2.43 3.95 -9.76
N LEU A 716 3.30 3.01 -10.15
CA LEU A 716 4.55 3.32 -10.86
C LEU A 716 4.28 4.07 -12.16
N LYS A 717 3.25 3.69 -12.91
CA LYS A 717 2.82 4.37 -14.14
C LYS A 717 2.39 5.82 -13.90
N GLN A 718 1.81 6.14 -12.76
CA GLN A 718 1.45 7.53 -12.43
C GLN A 718 2.68 8.37 -12.06
N MET A 719 3.68 7.75 -11.44
CA MET A 719 4.90 8.43 -10.96
C MET A 719 5.99 8.55 -12.03
N LEU A 720 5.89 7.72 -13.07
CA LEU A 720 6.73 7.76 -14.25
C LEU A 720 6.05 8.53 -15.39
N GLY A 721 5.35 9.63 -15.09
CA GLY A 721 4.76 10.50 -16.09
C GLY A 721 5.81 11.09 -17.03
N ARG A 722 5.38 11.66 -18.16
CA ARG A 722 6.33 12.25 -19.13
C ARG A 722 7.15 13.37 -18.51
N VAL A 723 6.48 14.22 -17.72
CA VAL A 723 7.08 15.31 -16.95
C VAL A 723 8.08 14.78 -15.93
N ASP A 724 7.68 13.77 -15.13
CA ASP A 724 8.54 13.22 -14.08
C ASP A 724 9.80 12.58 -14.66
N VAL A 725 9.64 11.85 -15.77
CA VAL A 725 10.76 11.22 -16.44
C VAL A 725 11.64 12.25 -17.12
N SER A 726 11.11 13.26 -17.81
CA SER A 726 11.94 14.29 -18.46
C SER A 726 12.75 15.11 -17.45
N ALA A 727 12.19 15.38 -16.27
CA ALA A 727 12.86 16.06 -15.16
C ALA A 727 13.72 15.12 -14.28
N MET A 728 13.72 13.81 -14.53
CA MET A 728 14.57 12.85 -13.82
C MET A 728 16.04 13.06 -14.19
N ASP A 729 16.93 12.87 -13.22
CA ASP A 729 18.37 12.81 -13.48
C ASP A 729 18.67 11.73 -14.55
N PRO A 730 19.32 12.09 -15.69
CA PRO A 730 19.64 11.13 -16.73
C PRO A 730 20.50 9.97 -16.22
N SER A 731 21.38 10.20 -15.24
CA SER A 731 22.23 9.12 -14.70
C SER A 731 21.40 8.05 -13.98
N MET A 732 20.41 8.48 -13.18
CA MET A 732 19.44 7.60 -12.52
C MET A 732 18.60 6.81 -13.54
N ALA A 733 18.04 7.49 -14.55
CA ALA A 733 17.22 6.83 -15.58
C ALA A 733 17.99 5.74 -16.33
N ARG A 734 19.26 6.02 -16.68
CA ARG A 734 20.17 5.06 -17.33
C ARG A 734 20.54 3.88 -16.43
N SER A 735 20.75 4.12 -15.14
CA SER A 735 21.02 3.07 -14.15
C SER A 735 19.81 2.14 -13.99
N ILE A 736 18.61 2.72 -13.83
CA ILE A 736 17.35 1.97 -13.75
C ILE A 736 17.14 1.11 -15.00
N PHE A 737 17.35 1.69 -16.19
CA PHE A 737 17.21 0.95 -17.45
C PHE A 737 18.16 -0.24 -17.54
N THR A 738 19.44 -0.05 -17.20
CA THR A 738 20.47 -1.10 -17.28
C THR A 738 20.18 -2.25 -16.31
N TRP A 739 19.75 -1.94 -15.09
CA TRP A 739 19.36 -2.96 -14.11
C TRP A 739 18.09 -3.70 -14.53
N LEU A 740 17.01 -2.98 -14.88
CA LEU A 740 15.74 -3.59 -15.23
C LEU A 740 15.79 -4.36 -16.56
N SER A 741 16.64 -3.95 -17.52
CA SER A 741 16.80 -4.69 -18.77
C SER A 741 17.44 -6.05 -18.53
N GLY A 742 18.45 -6.13 -17.67
CA GLY A 742 19.06 -7.39 -17.24
C GLY A 742 18.04 -8.31 -16.57
N VAL A 743 17.28 -7.78 -15.60
CA VAL A 743 16.20 -8.50 -14.90
C VAL A 743 15.16 -9.02 -15.88
N PHE A 744 14.69 -8.17 -16.79
CA PHE A 744 13.66 -8.54 -17.77
C PHE A 744 14.15 -9.62 -18.73
N LEU A 745 15.38 -9.50 -19.25
CA LEU A 745 15.96 -10.51 -20.14
C LEU A 745 16.15 -11.85 -19.45
N ALA A 746 16.62 -11.87 -18.20
CA ALA A 746 16.71 -13.10 -17.41
C ALA A 746 15.33 -13.74 -17.21
N ALA A 747 14.30 -12.95 -16.91
CA ALA A 747 12.92 -13.44 -16.78
C ALA A 747 12.36 -13.99 -18.10
N LEU A 748 12.69 -13.36 -19.23
CA LEU A 748 12.30 -13.80 -20.56
C LEU A 748 12.97 -15.14 -20.94
N GLU A 749 14.29 -15.24 -20.74
CA GLU A 749 15.10 -16.43 -21.08
C GLU A 749 14.79 -17.64 -20.20
N ALA A 750 14.44 -17.42 -18.93
CA ALA A 750 14.10 -18.50 -18.02
C ALA A 750 12.73 -19.15 -18.31
N SER A 751 11.88 -18.55 -19.16
CA SER A 751 10.49 -18.95 -19.39
C SER A 751 10.36 -20.14 -20.35
N PRO A 752 9.99 -21.36 -19.91
CA PRO A 752 9.41 -22.34 -20.82
C PRO A 752 7.99 -21.91 -21.22
N VAL A 753 7.53 -22.38 -22.38
CA VAL A 753 6.18 -22.22 -22.90
C VAL A 753 5.13 -22.33 -21.78
N ILE A 754 4.26 -21.32 -21.72
CA ILE A 754 3.11 -21.15 -20.81
C ILE A 754 2.54 -22.51 -20.35
N PRO A 755 2.35 -22.74 -19.04
CA PRO A 755 1.65 -23.93 -18.56
C PRO A 755 0.28 -24.02 -19.24
N GLN A 756 0.07 -25.10 -20.02
CA GLN A 756 -1.25 -25.43 -20.51
C GLN A 756 -2.12 -25.76 -19.29
N ASP A 757 -3.14 -24.93 -19.09
CA ASP A 757 -4.28 -25.13 -18.19
C ASP A 757 -3.99 -25.29 -16.68
N GLY A 758 -4.97 -24.85 -15.89
CA GLY A 758 -5.17 -25.33 -14.52
C GLY A 758 -4.34 -24.72 -13.39
N GLU A 759 -3.02 -24.93 -13.36
CA GLU A 759 -2.37 -25.24 -12.06
C GLU A 759 -1.36 -24.23 -11.48
N SER A 760 -0.87 -23.22 -12.22
CA SER A 760 0.15 -22.29 -11.68
C SER A 760 -0.42 -20.93 -11.29
N VAL A 761 -0.17 -20.51 -10.04
CA VAL A 761 -0.42 -19.16 -9.55
C VAL A 761 0.59 -18.17 -10.17
N GLU A 762 0.15 -16.96 -10.52
CA GLU A 762 1.03 -15.93 -11.10
C GLU A 762 2.19 -15.58 -10.13
N GLY A 763 3.42 -15.89 -10.51
CA GLY A 763 4.64 -15.66 -9.73
C GLY A 763 5.39 -14.35 -10.07
N LEU A 764 6.57 -14.15 -9.48
CA LEU A 764 7.44 -13.00 -9.77
C LEU A 764 7.74 -12.84 -11.27
N ARG A 765 8.08 -13.92 -11.97
CA ARG A 765 8.43 -13.88 -13.39
C ARG A 765 7.36 -13.25 -14.28
N ALA A 766 6.12 -13.70 -14.12
CA ALA A 766 5.00 -13.20 -14.90
C ALA A 766 4.78 -11.70 -14.66
N ARG A 767 4.84 -11.26 -13.40
CA ARG A 767 4.76 -9.84 -13.03
C ARG A 767 5.85 -9.00 -13.70
N LEU A 768 7.09 -9.50 -13.76
CA LEU A 768 8.21 -8.83 -14.45
C LEU A 768 7.93 -8.71 -15.96
N LEU A 769 7.45 -9.78 -16.60
CA LEU A 769 7.11 -9.78 -18.02
C LEU A 769 5.98 -8.80 -18.36
N HIS A 770 5.04 -8.57 -17.45
CA HIS A 770 3.89 -7.67 -17.64
C HIS A 770 4.16 -6.22 -17.27
N SER A 771 5.13 -5.94 -16.39
CA SER A 771 5.28 -4.59 -15.81
C SER A 771 6.61 -3.92 -16.12
N CYS A 772 7.70 -4.68 -16.31
CA CYS A 772 9.02 -4.09 -16.62
C CYS A 772 9.06 -3.36 -17.97
N PRO A 773 8.46 -3.86 -19.07
CA PRO A 773 8.49 -3.16 -20.37
C PRO A 773 7.87 -1.77 -20.32
N LEU A 774 6.84 -1.58 -19.49
CA LEU A 774 6.22 -0.26 -19.28
C LEU A 774 7.23 0.73 -18.72
N ILE A 775 8.02 0.34 -17.72
CA ILE A 775 9.04 1.19 -17.08
C ILE A 775 10.21 1.43 -18.05
N LEU A 776 10.72 0.36 -18.68
CA LEU A 776 11.84 0.41 -19.63
C LEU A 776 11.54 1.34 -20.80
N SER A 777 10.35 1.21 -21.41
CA SER A 777 9.95 2.03 -22.56
C SER A 777 9.91 3.52 -22.24
N ARG A 778 9.65 3.91 -20.99
CA ARG A 778 9.60 5.31 -20.56
C ARG A 778 10.99 5.91 -20.35
N MET A 779 11.97 5.10 -19.92
CA MET A 779 13.35 5.55 -19.73
C MET A 779 14.04 5.95 -21.04
N THR A 780 13.51 5.52 -22.20
CA THR A 780 14.05 5.79 -23.55
C THR A 780 14.35 7.26 -23.84
N ILE A 781 13.68 8.19 -23.16
CA ILE A 781 13.89 9.63 -23.25
C ILE A 781 15.35 10.03 -22.93
N HIS A 782 15.97 9.39 -21.93
CA HIS A 782 17.30 9.71 -21.38
C HIS A 782 18.43 8.78 -21.83
N LEU A 783 18.11 7.75 -22.61
CA LEU A 783 19.07 6.71 -22.99
C LEU A 783 20.11 7.24 -23.98
N THR A 784 21.32 6.72 -23.85
CA THR A 784 22.41 6.91 -24.82
C THR A 784 22.13 6.12 -26.11
N PRO A 785 22.82 6.43 -27.23
CA PRO A 785 22.69 5.65 -28.46
C PRO A 785 22.86 4.13 -28.27
N ASP A 786 23.85 3.70 -27.47
CA ASP A 786 24.11 2.29 -27.17
C ASP A 786 23.01 1.65 -26.31
N GLN A 787 22.43 2.41 -25.39
CA GLN A 787 21.31 1.93 -24.58
C GLN A 787 20.01 1.87 -25.38
N LEU A 788 19.80 2.77 -26.34
CA LEU A 788 18.69 2.70 -27.29
C LEU A 788 18.82 1.49 -28.22
N GLU A 789 20.04 1.16 -28.65
CA GLU A 789 20.36 -0.08 -29.37
C GLU A 789 20.00 -1.32 -28.53
N HIS A 790 20.31 -1.30 -27.24
CA HIS A 790 19.89 -2.33 -26.30
C HIS A 790 18.35 -2.40 -26.16
N ALA A 791 17.66 -1.26 -26.06
CA ALA A 791 16.19 -1.19 -26.01
C ALA A 791 15.54 -1.78 -27.27
N LEU A 792 16.09 -1.52 -28.45
CA LEU A 792 15.63 -2.13 -29.69
C LEU A 792 15.82 -3.64 -29.67
N THR A 793 16.99 -4.11 -29.22
CA THR A 793 17.29 -5.54 -29.10
C THR A 793 16.28 -6.25 -28.20
N ILE A 794 15.91 -5.64 -27.06
CA ILE A 794 14.86 -6.14 -26.17
C ILE A 794 13.51 -6.18 -26.90
N SER A 795 13.16 -5.11 -27.61
CA SER A 795 11.89 -5.02 -28.36
C SER A 795 11.78 -6.13 -29.42
N ILE A 796 12.86 -6.42 -30.14
CA ILE A 796 12.94 -7.50 -31.13
C ILE A 796 12.86 -8.88 -30.45
N LYS A 797 13.56 -9.08 -29.32
CA LYS A 797 13.48 -10.33 -28.55
C LYS A 797 12.04 -10.58 -28.09
N MET A 798 11.36 -9.57 -27.53
CA MET A 798 9.95 -9.65 -27.12
C MET A 798 9.03 -10.00 -28.29
N TYR A 799 9.20 -9.33 -29.43
CA TYR A 799 8.40 -9.57 -30.64
C TYR A 799 8.49 -11.02 -31.13
N ARG A 800 9.70 -11.61 -31.08
CA ARG A 800 9.96 -12.98 -31.53
C ARG A 800 9.64 -14.04 -30.49
N HIS A 801 9.44 -13.67 -29.24
CA HIS A 801 9.24 -14.63 -28.15
C HIS A 801 7.80 -15.18 -28.14
N GLU A 802 7.66 -16.50 -28.19
CA GLU A 802 6.36 -17.19 -28.28
C GLU A 802 5.43 -16.86 -27.09
N ALA A 803 5.97 -16.79 -25.87
CA ALA A 803 5.17 -16.44 -24.70
C ALA A 803 4.56 -15.02 -24.77
N CYS A 804 5.23 -14.09 -25.43
CA CYS A 804 4.71 -12.74 -25.66
C CYS A 804 3.66 -12.74 -26.79
N GLN A 805 3.90 -13.52 -27.85
CA GLN A 805 2.92 -13.65 -28.95
C GLN A 805 1.57 -14.19 -28.46
N ARG A 806 1.59 -15.18 -27.56
CA ARG A 806 0.38 -15.80 -27.00
C ARG A 806 -0.36 -14.95 -25.96
N ASN A 807 0.28 -13.93 -25.36
CA ASN A 807 -0.32 -13.13 -24.29
C ASN A 807 -0.70 -11.72 -24.78
N SER A 808 -2.00 -11.48 -24.95
CA SER A 808 -2.55 -10.20 -25.44
C SER A 808 -2.17 -8.98 -24.60
N LEU A 809 -1.97 -9.14 -23.28
CA LEU A 809 -1.54 -8.04 -22.40
C LEU A 809 -0.14 -7.52 -22.77
N THR A 810 0.70 -8.36 -23.38
CA THR A 810 2.04 -7.96 -23.81
C THR A 810 2.06 -7.24 -25.15
N HIS A 811 1.01 -7.35 -25.99
CA HIS A 811 0.97 -6.75 -27.32
C HIS A 811 1.08 -5.22 -27.24
N ALA A 812 0.31 -4.61 -26.33
CA ALA A 812 0.38 -3.16 -26.06
C ALA A 812 1.76 -2.72 -25.54
N LEU A 813 2.43 -3.56 -24.74
CA LEU A 813 3.75 -3.27 -24.19
C LEU A 813 4.84 -3.33 -25.27
N ILE A 814 4.75 -4.29 -26.20
CA ILE A 814 5.62 -4.37 -27.38
C ILE A 814 5.45 -3.12 -28.24
N SER A 815 4.20 -2.71 -28.49
CA SER A 815 3.90 -1.46 -29.20
C SER A 815 4.57 -0.25 -28.54
N GLN A 816 4.43 -0.10 -27.22
CA GLN A 816 5.06 1.00 -26.47
C GLN A 816 6.59 0.96 -26.50
N MET A 817 7.20 -0.23 -26.39
CA MET A 817 8.64 -0.41 -26.47
C MET A 817 9.18 0.02 -27.84
N PHE A 818 8.59 -0.46 -28.94
CA PHE A 818 8.99 -0.02 -30.28
C PHE A 818 8.71 1.46 -30.50
N GLN A 819 7.51 1.94 -30.16
CA GLN A 819 7.11 3.32 -30.39
C GLN A 819 8.08 4.29 -29.73
N ARG A 820 8.36 4.12 -28.44
CA ARG A 820 9.20 5.05 -27.68
C ARG A 820 10.68 4.93 -28.06
N THR A 821 11.18 3.72 -28.29
CA THR A 821 12.57 3.50 -28.73
C THR A 821 12.83 4.10 -30.11
N LEU A 822 11.95 3.83 -31.08
CA LEU A 822 12.07 4.38 -32.44
C LEU A 822 11.84 5.90 -32.46
N PHE A 823 10.96 6.42 -31.61
CA PHE A 823 10.75 7.86 -31.47
C PHE A 823 11.97 8.58 -30.89
N ALA A 824 12.67 7.96 -29.93
CA ALA A 824 13.86 8.52 -29.27
C ALA A 824 15.14 8.48 -30.14
N ALA A 825 15.24 7.53 -31.06
CA ALA A 825 16.41 7.31 -31.91
C ALA A 825 16.69 8.45 -32.91
N SER A 826 17.97 8.63 -33.26
CA SER A 826 18.38 9.54 -34.33
C SER A 826 17.99 9.00 -35.72
N VAL A 827 18.05 9.86 -36.75
CA VAL A 827 17.78 9.44 -38.14
C VAL A 827 18.77 8.35 -38.57
N ASP A 828 20.06 8.53 -38.26
CA ASP A 828 21.10 7.55 -38.62
C ASP A 828 20.91 6.20 -37.92
N GLN A 829 20.53 6.21 -36.64
CA GLN A 829 20.21 4.97 -35.92
C GLN A 829 19.01 4.26 -36.55
N ARG A 830 17.94 4.98 -36.89
CA ARG A 830 16.78 4.39 -37.56
C ARG A 830 17.16 3.71 -38.87
N TYR A 831 18.01 4.34 -39.68
CA TYR A 831 18.50 3.75 -40.92
C TYR A 831 19.37 2.52 -40.67
N ALA A 832 20.27 2.57 -39.69
CA ALA A 832 21.04 1.40 -39.28
C ALA A 832 20.16 0.22 -38.78
N TRP A 833 18.97 0.52 -38.24
CA TRP A 833 18.04 -0.48 -37.68
C TRP A 833 17.08 -1.07 -38.71
N LEU A 834 16.86 -0.39 -39.84
CA LEU A 834 15.92 -0.82 -40.88
C LEU A 834 16.11 -2.26 -41.36
N PRO A 835 17.34 -2.77 -41.61
CA PRO A 835 17.52 -4.16 -42.03
C PRO A 835 16.89 -5.15 -41.06
N ARG A 836 17.13 -4.98 -39.75
CA ARG A 836 16.60 -5.85 -38.68
C ARG A 836 15.09 -5.72 -38.51
N LEU A 837 14.54 -4.52 -38.69
CA LEU A 837 13.10 -4.28 -38.59
C LEU A 837 12.34 -4.90 -39.78
N LEU A 838 12.91 -4.85 -40.99
CA LEU A 838 12.30 -5.47 -42.18
C LEU A 838 12.31 -7.00 -42.11
N GLU A 839 13.29 -7.58 -41.43
CA GLU A 839 13.44 -9.03 -41.16
C GLU A 839 12.58 -9.55 -40.00
N LEU A 840 11.78 -8.70 -39.36
CA LEU A 840 10.83 -9.19 -38.35
C LEU A 840 9.77 -10.08 -39.01
N PRO A 841 9.33 -11.17 -38.36
CA PRO A 841 8.27 -12.00 -38.91
C PRO A 841 7.00 -11.18 -39.13
N LEU A 842 6.23 -11.52 -40.16
CA LEU A 842 4.93 -10.92 -40.42
C LEU A 842 3.88 -11.51 -39.47
N LYS A 843 2.76 -10.81 -39.24
CA LYS A 843 1.66 -11.30 -38.39
C LYS A 843 1.23 -12.73 -38.77
N GLY A 844 1.07 -13.03 -40.06
CA GLY A 844 0.69 -14.37 -40.53
C GLY A 844 1.77 -15.46 -40.38
N GLU A 845 2.98 -15.12 -39.92
CA GLU A 845 4.09 -16.05 -39.64
C GLU A 845 4.24 -16.35 -38.14
N LEU A 846 3.44 -15.69 -37.30
CA LEU A 846 3.50 -15.82 -35.86
C LEU A 846 2.49 -16.86 -35.36
N SER A 847 2.86 -17.55 -34.29
CA SER A 847 2.04 -18.59 -33.68
C SER A 847 1.05 -17.97 -32.68
N PHE A 848 -0.10 -17.51 -33.17
CA PHE A 848 -1.21 -17.06 -32.32
C PHE A 848 -2.11 -18.22 -31.87
N VAL A 849 -2.74 -18.09 -30.71
CA VAL A 849 -3.77 -19.03 -30.22
C VAL A 849 -5.14 -18.38 -30.41
N GLY A 850 -5.99 -18.96 -31.27
CA GLY A 850 -7.34 -18.48 -31.56
C GLY A 850 -7.44 -17.55 -32.79
N ASN A 851 -8.68 -17.24 -33.20
CA ASN A 851 -8.96 -16.28 -34.28
C ASN A 851 -8.83 -14.84 -33.75
N GLU A 852 -7.97 -14.06 -34.38
CA GLU A 852 -7.86 -12.59 -34.34
C GLU A 852 -7.28 -11.95 -33.05
N SER A 853 -5.98 -11.61 -33.08
CA SER A 853 -5.49 -10.42 -32.35
C SER A 853 -5.39 -9.25 -33.34
N PRO A 854 -6.35 -8.31 -33.38
CA PRO A 854 -6.25 -7.13 -34.26
C PRO A 854 -5.08 -6.20 -33.91
N ASP A 855 -4.48 -6.32 -32.71
CA ASP A 855 -3.60 -5.31 -32.11
C ASP A 855 -2.09 -5.62 -32.17
N TRP A 856 -1.66 -6.63 -32.94
CA TRP A 856 -0.23 -6.95 -33.05
C TRP A 856 0.55 -5.82 -33.75
N PRO A 857 1.64 -5.29 -33.15
CA PRO A 857 2.31 -4.11 -33.67
C PRO A 857 3.01 -4.34 -35.01
N GLU A 858 2.98 -3.31 -35.87
CA GLU A 858 3.90 -3.17 -37.01
C GLU A 858 4.93 -2.06 -36.70
N PRO A 859 6.16 -2.42 -36.30
CA PRO A 859 7.16 -1.45 -35.83
C PRO A 859 7.48 -0.32 -36.79
N LEU A 860 7.43 -0.55 -38.11
CA LEU A 860 7.71 0.50 -39.10
C LEU A 860 6.67 1.62 -39.11
N LEU A 861 5.46 1.38 -38.58
CA LEU A 861 4.43 2.42 -38.46
C LEU A 861 4.74 3.43 -37.35
N PHE A 862 5.57 3.07 -36.36
CA PHE A 862 5.90 3.97 -35.27
C PHE A 862 7.06 4.92 -35.57
N ILE A 863 7.74 4.74 -36.71
CA ILE A 863 8.78 5.66 -37.13
C ILE A 863 8.10 6.96 -37.60
N PRO A 864 8.38 8.11 -36.97
CA PRO A 864 7.73 9.39 -37.26
C PRO A 864 8.39 10.02 -38.48
N TRP A 865 8.18 9.42 -39.65
CA TRP A 865 8.71 9.81 -40.94
C TRP A 865 8.41 11.29 -41.24
N ASN A 866 9.44 12.14 -41.18
CA ASN A 866 9.32 13.56 -41.51
C ASN A 866 9.87 13.82 -42.91
N THR A 867 9.20 14.69 -43.67
CA THR A 867 9.56 15.06 -45.05
C THR A 867 10.90 15.79 -45.16
N ASP A 868 11.39 16.31 -44.04
CA ASP A 868 12.64 17.06 -43.95
C ASP A 868 13.87 16.21 -43.63
N TRP A 869 13.72 14.91 -43.37
CA TRP A 869 14.87 14.06 -43.09
C TRP A 869 15.75 13.90 -44.33
N ARG A 870 17.06 13.74 -44.12
CA ARG A 870 17.98 13.38 -45.20
C ARG A 870 17.51 12.12 -45.93
N LEU A 871 17.59 12.12 -47.26
CA LEU A 871 17.33 10.90 -48.04
C LEU A 871 18.37 9.82 -47.66
N PRO A 872 17.96 8.53 -47.64
CA PRO A 872 18.91 7.43 -47.49
C PRO A 872 19.95 7.43 -48.59
N ILE A 873 21.23 7.25 -48.23
CA ILE A 873 22.33 7.14 -49.20
C ILE A 873 22.37 5.73 -49.81
N GLU A 874 23.08 5.56 -50.93
CA GLU A 874 23.11 4.29 -51.68
C GLU A 874 23.60 3.10 -50.84
N HIS A 875 24.59 3.30 -49.98
CA HIS A 875 25.07 2.29 -49.05
C HIS A 875 23.96 1.82 -48.07
N GLU A 876 23.12 2.73 -47.60
CA GLU A 876 22.02 2.39 -46.71
C GLU A 876 20.93 1.62 -47.47
N ARG A 877 20.57 2.08 -48.68
CA ARG A 877 19.58 1.40 -49.54
C ARG A 877 19.98 -0.04 -49.90
N THR A 878 21.28 -0.26 -50.09
CA THR A 878 21.82 -1.60 -50.34
C THR A 878 21.82 -2.47 -49.10
N SER A 879 22.05 -1.91 -47.90
CA SER A 879 22.08 -2.64 -46.63
C SER A 879 20.78 -3.39 -46.30
N TRP A 880 19.60 -2.84 -46.66
CA TRP A 880 18.30 -3.46 -46.41
C TRP A 880 17.67 -4.11 -47.65
N ALA A 881 18.42 -4.24 -48.74
CA ALA A 881 17.90 -4.79 -49.99
C ALA A 881 17.41 -6.24 -49.84
N GLY A 882 18.09 -7.04 -49.01
CA GLY A 882 17.69 -8.42 -48.71
C GLY A 882 16.29 -8.52 -48.08
N GLY A 883 16.00 -7.67 -47.10
CA GLY A 883 14.68 -7.61 -46.45
C GLY A 883 13.56 -7.22 -47.42
N VAL A 884 13.83 -6.27 -48.32
CA VAL A 884 12.86 -5.88 -49.38
C VAL A 884 12.58 -7.07 -50.31
N VAL A 885 13.62 -7.78 -50.78
CA VAL A 885 13.44 -8.94 -51.66
C VAL A 885 12.62 -10.04 -50.97
N HIS A 886 12.88 -10.29 -49.68
CA HIS A 886 12.10 -11.24 -48.88
C HIS A 886 10.62 -10.85 -48.85
N LEU A 887 10.30 -9.60 -48.52
CA LEU A 887 8.91 -9.10 -48.44
C LEU A 887 8.20 -9.19 -49.79
N LEU A 888 8.88 -8.86 -50.90
CA LEU A 888 8.33 -8.99 -52.24
C LEU A 888 7.99 -10.44 -52.61
N ARG A 889 8.80 -11.40 -52.15
CA ARG A 889 8.48 -12.83 -52.32
C ARG A 889 7.23 -13.21 -51.54
N ARG A 890 7.11 -12.76 -50.28
CA ARG A 890 5.93 -13.02 -49.42
C ARG A 890 4.65 -12.42 -49.99
N MET A 891 4.72 -11.23 -50.60
CA MET A 891 3.56 -10.62 -51.27
C MET A 891 2.97 -11.48 -52.39
N LYS A 892 3.77 -12.33 -53.03
CA LYS A 892 3.33 -13.17 -54.16
C LYS A 892 2.69 -14.49 -53.72
N GLU A 893 2.72 -14.81 -52.42
CA GLU A 893 2.12 -16.02 -51.90
C GLU A 893 0.59 -15.91 -51.81
N ASN A 894 -0.11 -17.04 -51.96
CA ASN A 894 -1.58 -17.10 -51.89
C ASN A 894 -2.10 -17.07 -50.44
N ALA A 895 -1.74 -16.03 -49.69
CA ALA A 895 -2.17 -15.80 -48.32
C ALA A 895 -2.56 -14.31 -48.13
N PRO A 896 -3.87 -13.98 -48.12
CA PRO A 896 -4.35 -12.59 -48.05
C PRO A 896 -3.77 -11.76 -46.90
N GLU A 897 -3.70 -12.32 -45.68
CA GLU A 897 -3.17 -11.61 -44.52
C GLU A 897 -1.66 -11.38 -44.60
N VAL A 898 -0.90 -12.36 -45.10
CA VAL A 898 0.55 -12.25 -45.29
C VAL A 898 0.84 -11.18 -46.34
N ARG A 899 0.08 -11.16 -47.45
CA ARG A 899 0.21 -10.16 -48.51
C ARG A 899 -0.03 -8.74 -47.99
N ALA A 900 -1.09 -8.52 -47.21
CA ALA A 900 -1.41 -7.20 -46.66
C ALA A 900 -0.29 -6.68 -45.73
N ASN A 901 0.20 -7.53 -44.82
CA ASN A 901 1.28 -7.14 -43.90
C ASN A 901 2.63 -6.96 -44.62
N ALA A 902 2.93 -7.81 -45.62
CA ALA A 902 4.15 -7.73 -46.41
C ALA A 902 4.20 -6.46 -47.28
N ALA A 903 3.06 -6.01 -47.81
CA ALA A 903 2.97 -4.83 -48.68
C ALA A 903 3.27 -3.52 -47.92
N LEU A 904 2.92 -3.46 -46.63
CA LEU A 904 3.00 -2.24 -45.82
C LEU A 904 4.43 -1.71 -45.65
N ARG A 905 5.40 -2.61 -45.41
CA ARG A 905 6.80 -2.23 -45.13
C ARG A 905 7.50 -1.63 -46.36
N PRO A 906 7.49 -2.25 -47.57
CA PRO A 906 8.05 -1.64 -48.77
C PRO A 906 7.31 -0.38 -49.19
N ALA A 907 5.99 -0.29 -48.99
CA ALA A 907 5.23 0.92 -49.28
C ALA A 907 5.69 2.12 -48.44
N ARG A 908 5.92 1.92 -47.14
CA ARG A 908 6.48 2.96 -46.26
C ARG A 908 7.91 3.33 -46.65
N LEU A 909 8.75 2.34 -46.95
CA LEU A 909 10.13 2.55 -47.39
C LEU A 909 10.22 3.30 -48.73
N SER A 910 9.26 3.04 -49.63
CA SER A 910 9.11 3.71 -50.92
C SER A 910 8.92 5.21 -50.78
N LYS A 911 7.98 5.64 -49.92
CA LYS A 911 7.69 7.06 -49.65
C LYS A 911 8.90 7.87 -49.14
N LEU A 912 9.93 7.20 -48.64
CA LEU A 912 11.12 7.82 -48.07
C LEU A 912 12.32 7.86 -49.02
N GLY A 913 12.14 7.41 -50.26
CA GLY A 913 13.25 7.19 -51.18
C GLY A 913 14.20 6.08 -50.73
N GLY A 914 13.75 5.17 -49.85
CA GLY A 914 14.55 4.05 -49.34
C GLY A 914 14.64 2.86 -50.30
N LEU A 915 13.86 2.86 -51.38
CA LEU A 915 13.95 1.87 -52.46
C LEU A 915 14.81 2.40 -53.61
N THR A 916 15.63 1.53 -54.18
CA THR A 916 16.26 1.78 -55.49
C THR A 916 15.22 1.67 -56.61
N ASP A 917 15.47 2.27 -57.77
CA ASP A 917 14.55 2.20 -58.92
C ASP A 917 14.19 0.76 -59.33
N LYS A 918 15.16 -0.16 -59.23
CA LYS A 918 14.95 -1.58 -59.49
C LYS A 918 13.97 -2.19 -58.48
N GLN A 919 14.17 -1.92 -57.19
CA GLN A 919 13.28 -2.41 -56.13
C GLN A 919 11.89 -1.78 -56.21
N GLY A 920 11.80 -0.48 -56.53
CA GLY A 920 10.55 0.23 -56.72
C GLY A 920 9.71 -0.40 -57.85
N ARG A 921 10.32 -0.66 -59.01
CA ARG A 921 9.65 -1.38 -60.12
C ARG A 921 9.21 -2.79 -59.74
N SER A 922 10.05 -3.54 -59.02
CA SER A 922 9.68 -4.88 -58.54
C SER A 922 8.55 -4.86 -57.51
N PHE A 923 8.52 -3.85 -56.63
CA PHE A 923 7.44 -3.65 -55.67
C PHE A 923 6.11 -3.37 -56.35
N VAL A 924 6.09 -2.44 -57.30
CA VAL A 924 4.90 -2.15 -58.11
C VAL A 924 4.44 -3.39 -58.88
N GLY A 925 5.38 -4.13 -59.48
CA GLY A 925 5.07 -5.39 -60.16
C GLY A 925 4.37 -6.41 -59.25
N ALA A 926 4.87 -6.63 -58.03
CA ALA A 926 4.26 -7.55 -57.06
C ALA A 926 2.90 -7.04 -56.53
N LEU A 927 2.76 -5.72 -56.36
CA LEU A 927 1.52 -5.09 -55.91
C LEU A 927 0.37 -5.36 -56.88
N TRP A 928 0.63 -5.24 -58.18
CA TRP A 928 -0.38 -5.34 -59.24
C TRP A 928 -0.56 -6.74 -59.85
N GLU A 929 0.18 -7.74 -59.36
CA GLU A 929 0.10 -9.13 -59.81
C GLU A 929 -1.24 -9.80 -59.45
N GLN A 930 -1.88 -9.36 -58.36
CA GLN A 930 -3.22 -9.79 -57.95
C GLN A 930 -4.10 -8.55 -57.85
N THR A 931 -5.23 -8.56 -58.57
CA THR A 931 -6.21 -7.47 -58.55
C THR A 931 -7.57 -7.94 -58.06
N ASP A 932 -8.34 -7.03 -57.49
CA ASP A 932 -9.74 -7.25 -57.12
C ASP A 932 -10.67 -7.07 -58.33
N GLY A 933 -11.97 -7.27 -58.11
CA GLY A 933 -12.99 -7.07 -59.15
C GLY A 933 -13.11 -5.63 -59.66
N GLY A 934 -12.53 -4.65 -58.95
CA GLY A 934 -12.45 -3.24 -59.36
C GLY A 934 -11.17 -2.91 -60.15
N GLY A 935 -10.29 -3.89 -60.35
CA GLY A 935 -9.02 -3.69 -61.05
C GLY A 935 -7.95 -3.00 -60.21
N PHE A 936 -8.08 -2.98 -58.87
CA PHE A 936 -7.08 -2.48 -57.91
C PHE A 936 -6.30 -3.62 -57.25
N PRO A 937 -5.12 -3.39 -56.63
CA PRO A 937 -4.38 -4.42 -55.91
C PRO A 937 -5.19 -5.10 -54.80
N SER A 938 -5.48 -6.40 -54.94
CA SER A 938 -6.25 -7.14 -53.92
C SER A 938 -5.40 -7.54 -52.73
N HIS A 939 -6.04 -7.63 -51.56
CA HIS A 939 -5.45 -8.11 -50.30
C HIS A 939 -4.15 -7.41 -49.89
N THR A 940 -4.02 -6.12 -50.18
CA THR A 940 -2.85 -5.29 -49.82
C THR A 940 -3.05 -4.51 -48.53
N GLY A 941 -4.28 -4.41 -48.03
CA GLY A 941 -4.63 -3.58 -46.87
C GLY A 941 -4.59 -2.07 -47.16
N PHE A 942 -4.30 -1.65 -48.39
CA PHE A 942 -4.31 -0.26 -48.79
C PHE A 942 -5.70 0.17 -49.26
N VAL A 943 -6.09 1.37 -48.87
CA VAL A 943 -7.19 2.06 -49.51
C VAL A 943 -6.75 2.60 -50.88
N PRO A 944 -7.63 2.65 -51.89
CA PRO A 944 -7.26 3.09 -53.24
C PRO A 944 -6.55 4.45 -53.27
N SER A 945 -6.98 5.43 -52.47
CA SER A 945 -6.34 6.76 -52.36
C SER A 945 -4.84 6.70 -52.04
N PHE A 946 -4.39 5.70 -51.27
CA PHE A 946 -2.98 5.56 -50.88
C PHE A 946 -2.05 5.25 -52.07
N LEU A 947 -2.58 4.65 -53.15
CA LEU A 947 -1.79 4.27 -54.34
C LEU A 947 -1.27 5.49 -55.11
N VAL A 948 -1.98 6.62 -55.02
CA VAL A 948 -1.57 7.89 -55.67
C VAL A 948 -0.33 8.48 -55.00
N ALA A 949 -0.19 8.25 -53.70
CA ALA A 949 0.93 8.77 -52.92
C ALA A 949 2.21 7.90 -53.02
N LEU A 950 2.21 6.83 -53.83
CA LEU A 950 3.39 6.00 -54.04
C LEU A 950 4.28 6.62 -55.14
N PRO A 951 5.60 6.77 -54.92
CA PRO A 951 6.49 7.41 -55.89
C PRO A 951 6.79 6.54 -57.13
N PHE A 952 6.49 5.24 -57.10
CA PHE A 952 6.66 4.34 -58.24
C PHE A 952 5.29 3.87 -58.76
N GLU A 953 5.13 3.90 -60.09
CA GLU A 953 3.91 3.50 -60.81
C GLU A 953 4.24 2.51 -61.93
N ARG A 954 3.23 1.78 -62.44
CA ARG A 954 3.40 0.86 -63.60
C ARG A 954 3.77 1.64 -64.86
N THR A 955 3.00 2.69 -65.12
CA THR A 955 3.27 3.75 -66.09
C THR A 955 3.04 5.09 -65.39
N PRO A 956 3.86 6.12 -65.64
CA PRO A 956 3.63 7.44 -65.06
C PRO A 956 2.23 7.97 -65.38
N GLY A 957 1.42 8.23 -64.35
CA GLY A 957 0.03 8.68 -64.46
C GLY A 957 -1.03 7.61 -64.17
N ASP A 958 -0.70 6.32 -64.24
CA ASP A 958 -1.70 5.25 -64.21
C ASP A 958 -2.45 5.16 -62.88
N ASN A 959 -1.76 5.28 -61.74
CA ASN A 959 -2.43 5.17 -60.43
C ASN A 959 -3.42 6.32 -60.24
N ARG A 960 -3.06 7.54 -60.68
CA ARG A 960 -3.93 8.72 -60.63
C ARG A 960 -5.19 8.53 -61.46
N ILE A 961 -5.06 8.05 -62.69
CA ILE A 961 -6.22 7.81 -63.59
C ILE A 961 -7.14 6.74 -63.00
N ALA A 962 -6.56 5.63 -62.51
CA ALA A 962 -7.33 4.55 -61.91
C ALA A 962 -8.09 5.01 -60.66
N VAL A 963 -7.40 5.70 -59.74
CA VAL A 963 -7.99 6.20 -58.49
C VAL A 963 -9.01 7.32 -58.76
N ALA A 964 -8.74 8.25 -59.68
CA ALA A 964 -9.71 9.27 -60.08
C ALA A 964 -11.02 8.65 -60.57
N ARG A 965 -10.95 7.61 -61.43
CA ARG A 965 -12.13 6.87 -61.89
C ARG A 965 -12.89 6.20 -60.75
N TYR A 966 -12.17 5.59 -59.81
CA TYR A 966 -12.78 4.98 -58.62
C TYR A 966 -13.50 6.01 -57.75
N LEU A 967 -12.85 7.14 -57.45
CA LEU A 967 -13.44 8.21 -56.63
C LEU A 967 -14.66 8.86 -57.31
N LEU A 968 -14.61 9.02 -58.64
CA LEU A 968 -15.77 9.46 -59.43
C LEU A 968 -16.90 8.44 -59.46
N ALA A 969 -16.64 7.16 -59.19
CA ALA A 969 -17.68 6.13 -59.02
C ALA A 969 -18.10 5.90 -57.56
N LEU A 970 -17.32 6.39 -56.58
CA LEU A 970 -17.55 6.17 -55.15
C LEU A 970 -18.86 6.81 -54.68
N ASP A 971 -19.65 6.06 -53.93
CA ASP A 971 -20.91 6.55 -53.36
C ASP A 971 -20.65 7.32 -52.05
N VAL A 972 -21.32 8.45 -51.91
CA VAL A 972 -21.28 9.33 -50.73
C VAL A 972 -22.13 8.80 -49.56
N ALA A 973 -22.87 7.69 -49.74
CA ALA A 973 -23.62 7.01 -48.69
C ALA A 973 -22.77 6.70 -47.44
N ASN A 974 -21.51 6.27 -47.62
CA ASN A 974 -20.51 6.20 -46.54
C ASN A 974 -19.64 7.47 -46.56
N SER A 975 -20.23 8.57 -46.12
CA SER A 975 -19.67 9.92 -46.17
C SER A 975 -18.30 10.06 -45.49
N GLN A 976 -18.05 9.33 -44.38
CA GLN A 976 -16.75 9.36 -43.71
C GLN A 976 -15.63 8.76 -44.57
N HIS A 977 -15.91 7.63 -45.24
CA HIS A 977 -14.97 7.00 -46.16
C HIS A 977 -14.81 7.85 -47.43
N TYR A 978 -15.92 8.35 -47.97
CA TYR A 978 -15.95 9.20 -49.17
C TYR A 978 -15.07 10.46 -49.03
N PHE A 979 -15.30 11.28 -47.99
CA PHE A 979 -14.49 12.49 -47.79
C PHE A 979 -13.02 12.15 -47.54
N SER A 980 -12.73 11.07 -46.80
CA SER A 980 -11.35 10.67 -46.53
C SER A 980 -10.60 10.21 -47.78
N GLU A 981 -11.22 9.38 -48.63
CA GLU A 981 -10.61 8.88 -49.86
C GLU A 981 -10.30 10.01 -50.84
N ILE A 982 -11.23 10.96 -51.01
CA ILE A 982 -11.03 12.08 -51.93
C ILE A 982 -10.03 13.08 -51.38
N ASP A 983 -10.12 13.46 -50.11
CA ASP A 983 -9.16 14.39 -49.49
C ASP A 983 -7.73 13.85 -49.54
N ASN A 984 -7.54 12.54 -49.32
CA ASN A 984 -6.22 11.91 -49.34
C ASN A 984 -5.64 11.78 -50.75
N ALA A 985 -6.48 11.59 -51.76
CA ALA A 985 -6.03 11.43 -53.14
C ALA A 985 -5.85 12.76 -53.87
N THR A 986 -6.55 13.83 -53.46
CA THR A 986 -6.54 15.12 -54.16
C THR A 986 -5.19 15.82 -53.98
N ALA A 987 -4.63 16.33 -55.09
CA ALA A 987 -3.45 17.19 -55.03
C ALA A 987 -3.77 18.44 -54.20
N CYS A 988 -2.97 18.74 -53.18
CA CYS A 988 -3.17 19.96 -52.39
C CYS A 988 -3.08 21.19 -53.32
N PRO A 989 -4.04 22.12 -53.27
CA PRO A 989 -4.11 23.24 -54.21
C PRO A 989 -2.85 24.12 -54.23
N TRP A 990 -2.19 24.24 -53.08
CA TRP A 990 -1.02 25.07 -52.85
C TRP A 990 0.32 24.32 -52.99
N HIS A 991 0.30 23.07 -53.46
CA HIS A 991 1.50 22.35 -53.89
C HIS A 991 2.08 22.96 -55.17
N ASN A 992 3.42 22.92 -55.31
CA ASN A 992 4.12 23.34 -56.53
C ASN A 992 3.94 22.29 -57.65
N SER A 993 4.42 22.59 -58.85
CA SER A 993 4.19 21.73 -60.03
C SER A 993 4.76 20.30 -59.91
N GLU A 994 5.79 20.08 -59.09
CA GLU A 994 6.34 18.74 -58.85
C GLU A 994 5.55 18.02 -57.76
N GLU A 995 5.19 18.72 -56.69
CA GLU A 995 4.40 18.19 -55.57
C GLU A 995 2.98 17.77 -55.96
N ARG A 996 2.34 18.50 -56.88
CA ARG A 996 1.02 18.13 -57.36
C ARG A 996 1.01 16.82 -58.15
N LYS A 997 2.18 16.33 -58.60
CA LYS A 997 2.29 15.02 -59.24
C LYS A 997 1.96 13.87 -58.26
N ALA A 998 2.05 14.10 -56.96
CA ALA A 998 1.74 13.10 -55.92
C ALA A 998 0.23 13.02 -55.56
N GLY A 999 -0.64 13.72 -56.29
CA GLY A 999 -2.09 13.72 -56.09
C GLY A 999 -2.87 13.73 -57.41
N VAL A 1000 -4.19 13.63 -57.30
CA VAL A 1000 -5.14 13.79 -58.40
C VAL A 1000 -5.45 15.28 -58.56
N GLU A 1001 -5.14 15.83 -59.74
CA GLU A 1001 -5.63 17.15 -60.15
C GLU A 1001 -6.96 16.97 -60.89
N TRP A 1002 -8.04 17.53 -60.33
CA TRP A 1002 -9.38 17.38 -60.90
C TRP A 1002 -9.59 18.33 -62.08
N ALA A 1003 -10.15 17.82 -63.17
CA ALA A 1003 -10.74 18.66 -64.20
C ALA A 1003 -12.03 19.32 -63.69
N SER A 1004 -12.41 20.48 -64.23
CA SER A 1004 -13.59 21.21 -63.72
C SER A 1004 -14.89 20.43 -63.82
N ASN A 1005 -15.08 19.63 -64.88
CA ASN A 1005 -16.23 18.73 -65.05
C ASN A 1005 -16.23 17.57 -64.05
N GLU A 1006 -15.05 17.07 -63.65
CA GLU A 1006 -14.92 16.01 -62.64
C GLU A 1006 -15.23 16.55 -61.23
N ALA A 1007 -14.71 17.75 -60.90
CA ALA A 1007 -15.03 18.45 -59.67
C ALA A 1007 -16.54 18.79 -59.57
N GLU A 1008 -17.18 19.16 -60.69
CA GLU A 1008 -18.64 19.35 -60.77
C GLU A 1008 -19.41 18.06 -60.48
N SER A 1009 -18.93 16.91 -60.97
CA SER A 1009 -19.52 15.60 -60.68
C SER A 1009 -19.42 15.25 -59.19
N LEU A 1010 -18.27 15.51 -58.55
CA LEU A 1010 -18.10 15.32 -57.11
C LEU A 1010 -19.02 16.24 -56.29
N LEU A 1011 -19.20 17.49 -56.74
CA LEU A 1011 -20.13 18.44 -56.13
C LEU A 1011 -21.59 17.97 -56.24
N SER A 1012 -22.01 17.44 -57.39
CA SER A 1012 -23.38 16.95 -57.59
C SER A 1012 -23.73 15.83 -56.60
N LYS A 1013 -22.79 14.93 -56.29
CA LYS A 1013 -23.00 13.90 -55.25
C LYS A 1013 -23.22 14.49 -53.86
N ILE A 1014 -22.47 15.54 -53.51
CA ILE A 1014 -22.66 16.26 -52.24
C ILE A 1014 -24.02 16.96 -52.22
N GLN A 1015 -24.44 17.56 -53.34
CA GLN A 1015 -25.76 18.20 -53.49
C GLN A 1015 -26.92 17.21 -53.37
N GLU A 1016 -26.75 15.96 -53.80
CA GLU A 1016 -27.75 14.90 -53.61
C GLU A 1016 -27.78 14.35 -52.17
N TRP A 1017 -26.63 14.37 -51.50
CA TRP A 1017 -26.46 13.84 -50.14
C TRP A 1017 -26.89 14.83 -49.06
N TRP A 1018 -26.53 16.10 -49.20
CA TRP A 1018 -26.72 17.13 -48.18
C TRP A 1018 -28.19 17.31 -47.75
N PRO A 1019 -29.18 17.40 -48.65
CA PRO A 1019 -30.59 17.54 -48.27
C PRO A 1019 -31.11 16.36 -47.43
N LYS A 1020 -30.54 15.16 -47.58
CA LYS A 1020 -30.90 13.96 -46.81
C LYS A 1020 -30.32 13.98 -45.40
N GLN A 1021 -29.22 14.70 -45.17
CA GLN A 1021 -28.49 14.72 -43.90
C GLN A 1021 -28.73 15.99 -43.08
N ALA A 1022 -28.88 17.15 -43.71
CA ALA A 1022 -29.07 18.43 -43.04
C ALA A 1022 -30.21 18.43 -42.00
N PRO A 1023 -31.39 17.80 -42.25
CA PRO A 1023 -32.46 17.72 -41.25
C PRO A 1023 -32.10 16.87 -40.02
N LEU A 1024 -31.36 15.76 -40.23
CA LEU A 1024 -30.92 14.86 -39.16
C LEU A 1024 -29.90 15.55 -38.24
N LEU A 1025 -29.00 16.34 -38.83
CA LEU A 1025 -28.02 17.15 -38.11
C LEU A 1025 -28.68 18.28 -37.32
N LYS A 1026 -29.68 18.98 -37.90
CA LYS A 1026 -30.52 19.97 -37.18
C LYS A 1026 -31.20 19.37 -35.95
N ALA A 1027 -31.80 18.18 -36.09
CA ALA A 1027 -32.50 17.49 -35.00
C ALA A 1027 -31.55 17.02 -33.87
N SER A 1028 -30.30 16.65 -34.21
CA SER A 1028 -29.29 16.24 -33.24
C SER A 1028 -28.73 17.42 -32.42
N HIS A 1029 -28.54 18.58 -33.07
CA HIS A 1029 -27.99 19.78 -32.45
C HIS A 1029 -28.91 20.36 -31.35
N GLN A 1030 -30.22 20.13 -31.45
CA GLN A 1030 -31.21 20.55 -30.45
C GLN A 1030 -31.26 19.63 -29.21
N LYS A 1031 -30.73 18.40 -29.27
CA LYS A 1031 -30.87 17.39 -28.20
C LYS A 1031 -29.69 17.29 -27.22
N LYS A 1032 -28.60 18.06 -27.37
CA LYS A 1032 -27.38 17.98 -26.51
C LYS A 1032 -26.88 16.55 -26.25
N ASN A 1033 -27.02 15.63 -27.21
CA ASN A 1033 -26.46 14.29 -27.08
C ASN A 1033 -24.94 14.33 -27.33
N PHE A 1034 -24.16 13.88 -26.34
CA PHE A 1034 -22.69 13.97 -26.30
C PHE A 1034 -21.96 12.99 -27.23
N PHE A 1035 -22.67 12.10 -27.94
CA PHE A 1035 -22.07 11.06 -28.78
C PHE A 1035 -22.60 11.19 -30.22
N HIS A 1036 -21.72 11.64 -31.13
CA HIS A 1036 -21.90 11.96 -32.58
C HIS A 1036 -22.48 13.39 -32.88
N GLN A 1037 -21.96 14.24 -33.79
CA GLN A 1037 -20.99 14.06 -34.88
C GLN A 1037 -20.32 15.41 -35.36
N PRO A 1038 -19.60 16.19 -34.52
CA PRO A 1038 -18.84 17.37 -35.00
C PRO A 1038 -17.81 17.04 -36.10
N SER A 1039 -17.30 15.80 -36.11
CA SER A 1039 -16.24 15.35 -37.03
C SER A 1039 -16.64 15.30 -38.51
N ILE A 1040 -17.92 15.16 -38.86
CA ILE A 1040 -18.30 15.02 -40.29
C ILE A 1040 -18.43 16.37 -40.98
N LEU A 1041 -18.94 17.39 -40.27
CA LEU A 1041 -19.07 18.74 -40.79
C LEU A 1041 -17.69 19.39 -40.93
N ASP A 1042 -16.79 19.17 -39.96
CA ASP A 1042 -15.40 19.61 -40.08
C ASP A 1042 -14.69 18.99 -41.29
N ARG A 1043 -14.92 17.70 -41.56
CA ARG A 1043 -14.41 17.02 -42.77
C ARG A 1043 -15.01 17.60 -44.04
N LEU A 1044 -16.32 17.84 -44.07
CA LEU A 1044 -16.99 18.44 -45.23
C LEU A 1044 -16.45 19.85 -45.51
N VAL A 1045 -16.31 20.70 -44.50
CA VAL A 1045 -15.76 22.07 -44.65
C VAL A 1045 -14.33 22.02 -45.19
N ARG A 1046 -13.49 21.12 -44.65
CA ARG A 1046 -12.13 20.90 -45.17
C ARG A 1046 -12.15 20.38 -46.61
N HIS A 1047 -13.02 19.43 -46.92
CA HIS A 1047 -13.20 18.86 -48.26
C HIS A 1047 -13.58 19.95 -49.28
N LEU A 1048 -14.52 20.83 -48.92
CA LEU A 1048 -14.90 21.98 -49.73
C LEU A 1048 -13.70 22.90 -49.97
N GLY A 1049 -12.94 23.25 -48.93
CA GLY A 1049 -11.82 24.19 -49.01
C GLY A 1049 -10.58 23.65 -49.75
N VAL A 1050 -10.32 22.34 -49.67
CA VAL A 1050 -9.08 21.73 -50.17
C VAL A 1050 -9.28 20.90 -51.43
N ALA A 1051 -10.32 20.07 -51.47
CA ALA A 1051 -10.51 19.08 -52.54
C ALA A 1051 -11.48 19.52 -53.65
N LEU A 1052 -12.38 20.47 -53.37
CA LEU A 1052 -13.47 20.82 -54.28
C LEU A 1052 -13.37 22.24 -54.87
N ILE A 1053 -13.56 23.28 -54.06
CA ILE A 1053 -13.63 24.69 -54.51
C ILE A 1053 -12.43 25.12 -55.36
N PRO A 1054 -11.17 24.74 -55.01
CA PRO A 1054 -10.00 25.12 -55.78
C PRO A 1054 -9.98 24.64 -57.25
N TYR A 1055 -10.78 23.63 -57.57
CA TYR A 1055 -10.88 23.02 -58.90
C TYR A 1055 -12.13 23.47 -59.70
N LEU A 1056 -13.00 24.28 -59.08
CA LEU A 1056 -14.27 24.75 -59.64
C LEU A 1056 -14.20 26.17 -60.24
N ARG A 1057 -13.01 26.75 -60.47
CA ARG A 1057 -12.87 28.14 -60.96
C ARG A 1057 -13.73 28.46 -62.20
N ASN A 1058 -13.80 27.53 -63.15
CA ASN A 1058 -14.46 27.73 -64.45
C ASN A 1058 -15.88 27.12 -64.50
N CYS A 1059 -16.48 26.75 -63.37
CA CYS A 1059 -17.80 26.14 -63.36
C CYS A 1059 -18.93 27.15 -63.64
N ALA A 1060 -20.12 26.62 -63.99
CA ALA A 1060 -21.31 27.43 -64.21
C ALA A 1060 -21.70 28.24 -62.95
N GLU A 1061 -22.26 29.43 -63.14
CA GLU A 1061 -22.64 30.33 -62.04
C GLU A 1061 -23.66 29.69 -61.08
N THR A 1062 -24.51 28.80 -61.60
CA THR A 1062 -25.44 27.98 -60.81
C THR A 1062 -24.73 27.06 -59.82
N GLN A 1063 -23.57 26.50 -60.20
CA GLN A 1063 -22.77 25.63 -59.33
C GLN A 1063 -22.02 26.43 -58.27
N LYS A 1064 -21.50 27.62 -58.62
CA LYS A 1064 -20.92 28.53 -57.63
C LYS A 1064 -21.94 28.92 -56.57
N GLN A 1065 -23.15 29.30 -56.99
CA GLN A 1065 -24.24 29.65 -56.07
C GLN A 1065 -24.64 28.47 -55.19
N ALA A 1066 -24.63 27.24 -55.73
CA ALA A 1066 -24.95 26.05 -54.94
C ALA A 1066 -23.92 25.77 -53.84
N VAL A 1067 -22.62 25.99 -54.08
CA VAL A 1067 -21.59 25.90 -53.04
C VAL A 1067 -21.76 27.00 -51.99
N LEU A 1068 -22.05 28.23 -52.43
CA LEU A 1068 -22.30 29.36 -51.51
C LEU A 1068 -23.49 29.09 -50.60
N ASN A 1069 -24.58 28.55 -51.15
CA ASN A 1069 -25.77 28.16 -50.38
C ASN A 1069 -25.45 27.01 -49.41
N LEU A 1070 -24.68 26.00 -49.83
CA LEU A 1070 -24.27 24.90 -48.96
C LEU A 1070 -23.46 25.41 -47.75
N VAL A 1071 -22.51 26.33 -47.97
CA VAL A 1071 -21.73 26.95 -46.88
C VAL A 1071 -22.64 27.75 -45.95
N ALA A 1072 -23.56 28.54 -46.49
CA ALA A 1072 -24.52 29.31 -45.68
C ALA A 1072 -25.44 28.40 -44.85
N GLU A 1073 -25.92 27.30 -45.43
CA GLU A 1073 -26.73 26.31 -44.72
C GLU A 1073 -25.96 25.61 -43.59
N ILE A 1074 -24.65 25.39 -43.75
CA ILE A 1074 -23.79 24.87 -42.68
C ILE A 1074 -23.62 25.92 -41.55
N GLU A 1075 -23.46 27.19 -41.90
CA GLU A 1075 -23.37 28.29 -40.92
C GLU A 1075 -24.66 28.45 -40.11
N ASP A 1076 -25.83 28.30 -40.75
CA ASP A 1076 -27.15 28.31 -40.10
C ASP A 1076 -27.33 27.18 -39.07
N LEU A 1077 -26.53 26.11 -39.15
CA LEU A 1077 -26.47 25.04 -38.14
C LEU A 1077 -25.67 25.43 -36.90
N GLY A 1078 -25.11 26.65 -36.84
CA GLY A 1078 -24.23 27.10 -35.77
C GLY A 1078 -22.80 26.54 -35.87
N GLN A 1079 -22.38 26.07 -37.05
CA GLN A 1079 -21.07 25.47 -37.28
C GLN A 1079 -20.13 26.43 -38.01
N GLN A 1080 -18.84 26.37 -37.69
CA GLN A 1080 -17.84 27.23 -38.31
C GLN A 1080 -17.37 26.66 -39.64
N THR A 1081 -17.42 27.49 -40.69
CA THR A 1081 -16.99 27.16 -42.06
C THR A 1081 -15.61 27.74 -42.40
N LEU A 1082 -14.84 28.13 -41.37
CA LEU A 1082 -13.65 28.97 -41.50
C LEU A 1082 -12.59 28.42 -42.47
N LEU A 1083 -12.37 27.11 -42.49
CA LEU A 1083 -11.39 26.47 -43.37
C LEU A 1083 -11.77 26.53 -44.87
N ALA A 1084 -13.05 26.74 -45.20
CA ALA A 1084 -13.51 26.88 -46.58
C ALA A 1084 -13.51 28.35 -47.05
N GLN A 1085 -13.54 29.33 -46.13
CA GLN A 1085 -13.66 30.76 -46.47
C GLN A 1085 -12.58 31.26 -47.45
N PRO A 1086 -11.28 30.93 -47.27
CA PRO A 1086 -10.25 31.35 -48.22
C PRO A 1086 -10.48 30.82 -49.64
N ALA A 1087 -11.01 29.61 -49.78
CA ALA A 1087 -11.28 29.01 -51.08
C ALA A 1087 -12.45 29.70 -51.80
N LEU A 1088 -13.44 30.23 -51.08
CA LEU A 1088 -14.58 30.95 -51.66
C LEU A 1088 -14.15 32.24 -52.40
N LEU A 1089 -12.98 32.79 -52.10
CA LEU A 1089 -12.39 33.93 -52.83
C LEU A 1089 -12.08 33.61 -54.29
N ILE A 1090 -12.04 32.32 -54.67
CA ILE A 1090 -11.94 31.89 -56.07
C ILE A 1090 -13.22 32.19 -56.83
N PHE A 1091 -14.38 32.17 -56.16
CA PHE A 1091 -15.68 32.50 -56.75
C PHE A 1091 -15.98 33.99 -56.67
N ASP A 1092 -15.70 34.62 -55.54
CA ASP A 1092 -15.95 36.05 -55.33
C ASP A 1092 -14.84 36.72 -54.48
N VAL A 1093 -13.99 37.49 -55.15
CA VAL A 1093 -12.86 38.21 -54.53
C VAL A 1093 -13.34 39.32 -53.58
N ASN A 1094 -14.57 39.85 -53.76
CA ASN A 1094 -15.10 40.93 -52.92
C ASN A 1094 -15.34 40.49 -51.47
N ARG A 1095 -15.36 39.17 -51.22
CA ARG A 1095 -15.48 38.58 -49.88
C ARG A 1095 -14.18 38.60 -49.07
N ALA A 1096 -13.09 39.15 -49.62
CA ALA A 1096 -11.78 39.17 -48.96
C ALA A 1096 -11.84 39.86 -47.59
N GLU A 1097 -12.58 40.97 -47.46
CA GLU A 1097 -12.70 41.69 -46.19
C GLU A 1097 -13.48 40.88 -45.13
N ASP A 1098 -14.62 40.29 -45.49
CA ASP A 1098 -15.40 39.41 -44.60
C ASP A 1098 -14.58 38.18 -44.18
N THR A 1099 -13.86 37.57 -45.12
CA THR A 1099 -12.97 36.43 -44.84
C THR A 1099 -11.86 36.81 -43.87
N ALA A 1100 -11.24 37.99 -44.06
CA ALA A 1100 -10.21 38.49 -43.16
C ALA A 1100 -10.75 38.77 -41.76
N GLN A 1101 -11.92 39.40 -41.63
CA GLN A 1101 -12.56 39.64 -40.32
C GLN A 1101 -12.91 38.34 -39.60
N ARG A 1102 -13.41 37.32 -40.31
CA ARG A 1102 -13.70 35.99 -39.73
C ARG A 1102 -12.45 35.30 -39.21
N ILE A 1103 -11.36 35.31 -39.99
CA ILE A 1103 -10.07 34.76 -39.57
C ILE A 1103 -9.51 35.54 -38.39
N GLN A 1104 -9.57 36.88 -38.42
CA GLN A 1104 -9.11 37.72 -37.31
C GLN A 1104 -9.86 37.39 -36.01
N ARG A 1105 -11.19 37.26 -36.05
CA ARG A 1105 -11.99 36.86 -34.88
C ARG A 1105 -11.60 35.47 -34.36
N ALA A 1106 -11.32 34.52 -35.25
CA ALA A 1106 -10.90 33.18 -34.86
C ALA A 1106 -9.50 33.17 -34.23
N LEU A 1107 -8.55 33.95 -34.75
CA LEU A 1107 -7.21 34.14 -34.15
C LEU A 1107 -7.27 34.75 -32.74
N HIS A 1108 -8.36 35.43 -32.39
CA HIS A 1108 -8.65 35.99 -31.06
C HIS A 1108 -9.77 35.20 -30.34
N GLY A 1109 -10.02 33.95 -30.75
CA GLY A 1109 -11.11 33.12 -30.25
C GLY A 1109 -10.95 32.74 -28.77
N ALA A 1110 -12.06 32.35 -28.15
CA ALA A 1110 -12.09 31.96 -26.74
C ALA A 1110 -11.73 30.48 -26.50
N THR A 1111 -11.43 29.71 -27.55
CA THR A 1111 -11.07 28.29 -27.47
C THR A 1111 -9.84 27.96 -28.33
N ASP A 1112 -9.04 26.95 -27.93
CA ASP A 1112 -7.87 26.49 -28.71
C ASP A 1112 -8.27 26.07 -30.14
N LEU A 1113 -9.45 25.44 -30.29
CA LEU A 1113 -9.95 24.97 -31.57
C LEU A 1113 -10.26 26.12 -32.55
N ASP A 1114 -10.84 27.22 -32.07
CA ASP A 1114 -11.12 28.40 -32.90
C ASP A 1114 -9.82 29.01 -33.42
N VAL A 1115 -8.84 29.14 -32.53
CA VAL A 1115 -7.51 29.71 -32.83
C VAL A 1115 -6.75 28.84 -33.82
N SER A 1116 -6.75 27.51 -33.61
CA SER A 1116 -6.16 26.52 -34.51
C SER A 1116 -6.78 26.57 -35.92
N ARG A 1117 -8.11 26.65 -36.02
CA ARG A 1117 -8.82 26.82 -37.30
C ARG A 1117 -8.47 28.14 -37.97
N GLY A 1118 -8.28 29.22 -37.21
CA GLY A 1118 -7.81 30.52 -37.71
C GLY A 1118 -6.45 30.43 -38.38
N HIS A 1119 -5.46 29.83 -37.71
CA HIS A 1119 -4.12 29.61 -38.26
C HIS A 1119 -4.13 28.72 -39.51
N SER A 1120 -4.91 27.65 -39.48
CA SER A 1120 -5.11 26.76 -40.63
C SER A 1120 -5.74 27.47 -41.83
N ALA A 1121 -6.81 28.24 -41.62
CA ALA A 1121 -7.46 29.01 -42.69
C ALA A 1121 -6.53 30.07 -43.29
N LEU A 1122 -5.75 30.76 -42.45
CA LEU A 1122 -4.76 31.73 -42.92
C LEU A 1122 -3.68 31.06 -43.77
N THR A 1123 -3.18 29.88 -43.35
CA THR A 1123 -2.21 29.08 -44.12
C THR A 1123 -2.77 28.64 -45.47
N ILE A 1124 -4.05 28.21 -45.51
CA ILE A 1124 -4.76 27.87 -46.75
C ILE A 1124 -4.84 29.09 -47.67
N TRP A 1125 -5.16 30.27 -47.14
CA TRP A 1125 -5.25 31.50 -47.94
C TRP A 1125 -3.91 31.81 -48.61
N PHE A 1126 -2.81 31.87 -47.85
CA PHE A 1126 -1.47 32.10 -48.42
C PHE A 1126 -1.13 31.10 -49.53
N GLY A 1127 -1.43 29.81 -49.30
CA GLY A 1127 -1.21 28.77 -50.30
C GLY A 1127 -2.04 28.97 -51.58
N LEU A 1128 -3.31 29.34 -51.46
CA LEU A 1128 -4.18 29.61 -52.59
C LEU A 1128 -3.79 30.89 -53.34
N SER A 1129 -3.29 31.93 -52.65
CA SER A 1129 -2.81 33.16 -53.29
C SER A 1129 -1.62 32.87 -54.22
N GLN A 1130 -0.67 32.04 -53.80
CA GLN A 1130 0.49 31.66 -54.61
C GLN A 1130 0.15 30.77 -55.81
N SER A 1131 -0.83 29.86 -55.67
CA SER A 1131 -1.10 28.79 -56.64
C SER A 1131 -2.31 29.03 -57.54
N ARG A 1132 -3.31 29.75 -57.05
CA ARG A 1132 -4.59 29.99 -57.73
C ARG A 1132 -4.84 31.46 -58.02
N GLY A 1133 -3.96 32.40 -57.64
CA GLY A 1133 -4.08 33.80 -58.05
C GLY A 1133 -5.26 34.56 -57.45
N ILE A 1134 -5.64 34.20 -56.21
CA ILE A 1134 -6.47 35.05 -55.34
C ILE A 1134 -5.57 36.10 -54.63
N PRO A 1135 -6.10 37.25 -54.15
CA PRO A 1135 -5.27 38.24 -53.46
C PRO A 1135 -4.61 37.64 -52.21
N LEU A 1136 -3.44 38.17 -51.84
CA LEU A 1136 -2.78 37.86 -50.57
C LEU A 1136 -3.67 38.30 -49.40
N PRO A 1137 -3.64 37.57 -48.26
CA PRO A 1137 -4.33 38.01 -47.06
C PRO A 1137 -3.77 39.36 -46.58
N PRO A 1138 -4.59 40.19 -45.92
CA PRO A 1138 -4.12 41.44 -45.34
C PRO A 1138 -2.93 41.24 -44.38
N PRO A 1139 -1.88 42.10 -44.43
CA PRO A 1139 -0.67 41.92 -43.62
C PRO A 1139 -0.92 41.78 -42.12
N TYR A 1140 -1.89 42.54 -41.58
CA TYR A 1140 -2.23 42.55 -40.16
C TYR A 1140 -2.65 41.19 -39.60
N LEU A 1141 -3.09 40.23 -40.44
CA LEU A 1141 -3.44 38.88 -39.99
C LEU A 1141 -2.19 38.07 -39.63
N LEU A 1142 -1.11 38.22 -40.40
CA LEU A 1142 0.18 37.59 -40.11
C LEU A 1142 0.86 38.30 -38.94
N ASP A 1143 0.80 39.63 -38.89
CA ASP A 1143 1.29 40.43 -37.77
C ASP A 1143 0.63 40.00 -36.46
N GLY A 1144 -0.70 39.89 -36.45
CA GLY A 1144 -1.48 39.50 -35.27
C GLY A 1144 -1.22 38.06 -34.81
N TRP A 1145 -0.92 37.14 -35.73
CA TRP A 1145 -0.48 35.78 -35.40
C TRP A 1145 0.89 35.80 -34.70
N ILE A 1146 1.87 36.50 -35.30
CA ILE A 1146 3.23 36.60 -34.75
C ILE A 1146 3.20 37.32 -33.39
N GLU A 1147 2.47 38.42 -33.25
CA GLU A 1147 2.28 39.15 -32.00
C GLU A 1147 1.61 38.26 -30.93
N GLY A 1148 0.67 37.38 -31.33
CA GLY A 1148 0.08 36.38 -30.45
C GLY A 1148 1.11 35.40 -29.87
N VAL A 1149 2.12 35.01 -30.66
CA VAL A 1149 3.23 34.17 -30.19
C VAL A 1149 4.17 34.95 -29.26
N VAL A 1150 4.54 36.19 -29.62
CA VAL A 1150 5.43 37.05 -28.80
C VAL A 1150 4.80 37.41 -27.46
N SER A 1151 3.51 37.71 -27.46
CA SER A 1151 2.72 38.00 -26.24
C SER A 1151 2.29 36.74 -25.48
N ARG A 1152 2.69 35.54 -25.92
CA ARG A 1152 2.33 34.23 -25.33
C ARG A 1152 0.83 34.07 -25.08
N ARG A 1153 0.01 34.58 -26.01
CA ARG A 1153 -1.44 34.71 -25.87
C ARG A 1153 -2.15 33.36 -25.68
N GLN A 1154 -3.07 33.32 -24.72
CA GLN A 1154 -3.95 32.18 -24.46
C GLN A 1154 -5.42 32.55 -24.76
N PRO A 1155 -6.27 31.58 -25.16
CA PRO A 1155 -5.94 30.20 -25.53
C PRO A 1155 -5.27 30.10 -26.92
N GLY A 1156 -4.67 28.96 -27.25
CA GLY A 1156 -4.20 28.63 -28.60
C GLY A 1156 -2.70 28.80 -28.88
N LEU A 1157 -1.87 29.16 -27.89
CA LEU A 1157 -0.42 29.35 -28.08
C LEU A 1157 0.29 28.11 -28.67
N LEU A 1158 -0.05 26.91 -28.18
CA LEU A 1158 0.57 25.67 -28.64
C LEU A 1158 0.35 25.44 -30.13
N ASP A 1159 -0.90 25.64 -30.58
CA ASP A 1159 -1.29 25.52 -31.98
C ASP A 1159 -0.71 26.66 -32.82
N ALA A 1160 -0.63 27.88 -32.28
CA ALA A 1160 -0.03 29.03 -32.94
C ALA A 1160 1.42 28.75 -33.32
N VAL A 1161 2.23 28.26 -32.37
CA VAL A 1161 3.65 27.94 -32.62
C VAL A 1161 3.78 26.74 -33.56
N HIS A 1162 2.94 25.71 -33.41
CA HIS A 1162 2.93 24.54 -34.28
C HIS A 1162 2.69 24.91 -35.75
N HIS A 1163 1.58 25.61 -36.01
CA HIS A 1163 1.20 26.03 -37.35
C HIS A 1163 2.20 27.02 -37.94
N LEU A 1164 2.82 27.87 -37.11
CA LEU A 1164 3.79 28.84 -37.58
C LEU A 1164 5.11 28.17 -37.99
N ALA A 1165 5.50 27.09 -37.31
CA ALA A 1165 6.65 26.28 -37.73
C ALA A 1165 6.40 25.62 -39.09
N ALA A 1166 5.19 25.07 -39.31
CA ALA A 1166 4.78 24.53 -40.61
C ALA A 1166 4.72 25.62 -41.70
N PHE A 1167 4.16 26.79 -41.38
CA PHE A 1167 4.11 27.97 -42.25
C PHE A 1167 5.51 28.41 -42.67
N THR A 1168 6.45 28.53 -41.72
CA THR A 1168 7.83 28.97 -41.97
C THR A 1168 8.59 28.00 -42.88
N SER A 1169 8.33 26.68 -42.75
CA SER A 1169 8.95 25.66 -43.61
C SER A 1169 8.59 25.85 -45.09
N ARG A 1170 7.36 26.34 -45.35
CA ARG A 1170 6.79 26.42 -46.70
C ARG A 1170 6.81 27.82 -47.31
N PHE A 1171 6.43 28.81 -46.52
CA PHE A 1171 6.22 30.20 -46.92
C PHE A 1171 7.21 31.13 -46.22
N GLY A 1172 8.36 30.60 -45.80
CA GLY A 1172 9.37 31.35 -45.08
C GLY A 1172 9.79 32.61 -45.82
N GLU A 1173 9.86 32.59 -47.15
CA GLU A 1173 10.21 33.76 -47.98
C GLU A 1173 9.24 34.95 -47.83
N LEU A 1174 8.00 34.70 -47.38
CA LEU A 1174 7.00 35.76 -47.15
C LEU A 1174 7.22 36.50 -45.81
N LEU A 1175 8.10 35.98 -44.93
CA LEU A 1175 8.43 36.65 -43.67
C LEU A 1175 9.35 37.84 -43.91
N GLN A 1176 8.96 39.02 -43.44
CA GLN A 1176 9.76 40.25 -43.47
C GLN A 1176 10.78 40.28 -42.32
N GLU A 1177 11.77 41.18 -42.36
CA GLU A 1177 12.78 41.25 -41.28
C GLU A 1177 12.18 41.49 -39.89
N HIS A 1178 11.18 42.36 -39.78
CA HIS A 1178 10.53 42.63 -38.49
C HIS A 1178 9.75 41.40 -37.96
N HIS A 1179 9.17 40.58 -38.84
CA HIS A 1179 8.58 39.28 -38.45
C HIS A 1179 9.64 38.35 -37.85
N LEU A 1180 10.83 38.27 -38.47
CA LEU A 1180 11.93 37.43 -37.99
C LEU A 1180 12.43 37.93 -36.63
N GLN A 1181 12.58 39.24 -36.44
CA GLN A 1181 12.98 39.85 -35.17
C GLN A 1181 11.98 39.53 -34.05
N ASN A 1182 10.69 39.78 -34.27
CA ASN A 1182 9.63 39.49 -33.30
C ASN A 1182 9.59 38.00 -32.92
N LEU A 1183 9.73 37.10 -33.89
CA LEU A 1183 9.74 35.65 -33.60
C LEU A 1183 10.97 35.20 -32.82
N ASN A 1184 12.14 35.81 -33.07
CA ASN A 1184 13.33 35.54 -32.26
C ASN A 1184 13.11 36.00 -30.80
N GLU A 1185 12.48 37.15 -30.59
CA GLU A 1185 12.14 37.68 -29.26
C GLU A 1185 11.14 36.76 -28.54
N GLY A 1186 10.07 36.32 -29.23
CA GLY A 1186 9.13 35.33 -28.70
C GLY A 1186 9.80 34.00 -28.32
N LEU A 1187 10.74 33.52 -29.14
CA LEU A 1187 11.52 32.31 -28.85
C LEU A 1187 12.47 32.47 -27.66
N GLU A 1188 12.92 33.67 -27.34
CA GLU A 1188 13.76 33.95 -26.17
C GLU A 1188 12.97 33.75 -24.87
N PHE A 1189 11.74 34.26 -24.81
CA PHE A 1189 10.82 33.99 -23.69
C PHE A 1189 10.51 32.49 -23.55
N LEU A 1190 10.14 31.85 -24.67
CA LEU A 1190 9.79 30.42 -24.66
C LEU A 1190 10.97 29.52 -24.29
N LEU A 1191 12.22 29.93 -24.53
CA LEU A 1191 13.41 29.14 -24.15
C LEU A 1191 13.52 28.92 -22.63
N LEU A 1192 13.12 29.93 -21.85
CA LEU A 1192 13.13 29.92 -20.39
C LEU A 1192 11.83 29.34 -19.82
N GLU A 1193 10.68 29.85 -20.27
CA GLU A 1193 9.35 29.53 -19.74
C GLU A 1193 8.93 28.07 -19.96
N THR A 1194 9.46 27.42 -21.02
CA THR A 1194 9.10 26.03 -21.37
C THR A 1194 10.02 24.97 -20.76
N ARG A 1195 11.00 25.34 -19.92
CA ARG A 1195 11.91 24.37 -19.30
C ARG A 1195 11.12 23.35 -18.45
N PRO A 1196 11.45 22.05 -18.53
CA PRO A 1196 10.82 21.05 -17.70
C PRO A 1196 11.34 21.17 -16.25
N THR A 1197 10.68 21.98 -15.43
CA THR A 1197 10.94 22.10 -13.98
C THR A 1197 9.86 21.37 -13.17
N LYS A 1198 10.23 20.86 -11.99
CA LYS A 1198 9.26 20.33 -11.02
C LYS A 1198 8.52 21.52 -10.40
N VAL A 1199 7.19 21.40 -10.30
CA VAL A 1199 6.26 22.45 -9.86
C VAL A 1199 6.66 23.04 -8.51
N ASN A 1200 7.09 24.32 -8.50
CA ASN A 1200 7.00 25.34 -7.43
C ASN A 1200 8.11 26.42 -7.47
N ASP A 1201 9.10 26.36 -8.37
CA ASP A 1201 10.25 27.28 -8.31
C ASP A 1201 10.14 28.56 -9.15
N THR A 1202 9.00 28.85 -9.79
CA THR A 1202 8.82 30.11 -10.53
C THR A 1202 7.44 30.71 -10.25
N GLU A 1203 7.41 31.98 -9.82
CA GLU A 1203 6.24 32.85 -10.00
C GLU A 1203 5.97 32.92 -11.50
N ASP A 1204 5.13 32.01 -12.00
CA ASP A 1204 4.91 31.89 -13.44
C ASP A 1204 4.05 33.04 -13.96
N GLU A 1205 4.58 33.81 -14.92
CA GLU A 1205 3.85 34.88 -15.62
C GLU A 1205 2.72 34.33 -16.52
N ILE A 1206 2.67 33.02 -16.80
CA ILE A 1206 1.73 32.39 -17.76
C ILE A 1206 1.08 31.14 -17.15
N PRO A 1207 -0.27 30.99 -17.24
CA PRO A 1207 -1.01 29.85 -16.69
C PRO A 1207 -0.93 28.59 -17.57
N LEU A 1208 0.29 28.12 -17.89
CA LEU A 1208 0.52 26.85 -18.59
C LEU A 1208 0.71 25.70 -17.60
N THR A 1209 0.00 24.60 -17.83
CA THR A 1209 0.28 23.33 -17.15
C THR A 1209 1.68 22.82 -17.53
N THR A 1210 2.31 22.03 -16.66
CA THR A 1210 3.65 21.47 -16.92
C THR A 1210 3.72 20.64 -18.20
N GLU A 1211 2.61 20.01 -18.58
CA GLU A 1211 2.51 19.22 -19.81
C GLU A 1211 2.42 20.10 -21.06
N GLN A 1212 1.64 21.18 -21.01
CA GLN A 1212 1.59 22.16 -22.10
C GLN A 1212 2.95 22.80 -22.36
N ARG A 1213 3.77 23.01 -21.32
CA ARG A 1213 5.16 23.51 -21.46
C ARG A 1213 6.02 22.55 -22.27
N ILE A 1214 5.95 21.25 -22.01
CA ILE A 1214 6.71 20.22 -22.76
C ILE A 1214 6.33 20.23 -24.24
N VAL A 1215 5.03 20.27 -24.54
CA VAL A 1215 4.54 20.31 -25.92
C VAL A 1215 5.00 21.59 -26.62
N LEU A 1216 4.82 22.74 -25.95
CA LEU A 1216 5.24 24.04 -26.45
C LEU A 1216 6.74 24.11 -26.69
N ARG A 1217 7.57 23.50 -25.83
CA ARG A 1217 9.03 23.39 -26.01
C ARG A 1217 9.39 22.66 -27.30
N GLY A 1218 8.69 21.56 -27.59
CA GLY A 1218 8.85 20.82 -28.85
C GLY A 1218 8.50 21.67 -30.07
N HIS A 1219 7.36 22.37 -30.02
CA HIS A 1219 6.92 23.26 -31.11
C HIS A 1219 7.86 24.45 -31.30
N ALA A 1220 8.32 25.08 -30.21
CA ALA A 1220 9.26 26.20 -30.22
C ALA A 1220 10.61 25.79 -30.80
N SER A 1221 11.14 24.63 -30.40
CA SER A 1221 12.35 24.06 -31.01
C SER A 1221 12.18 23.83 -32.51
N HIS A 1222 11.00 23.34 -32.94
CA HIS A 1222 10.69 23.16 -34.36
C HIS A 1222 10.68 24.50 -35.12
N LEU A 1223 10.00 25.52 -34.57
CA LEU A 1223 9.98 26.86 -35.15
C LEU A 1223 11.40 27.46 -35.23
N ALA A 1224 12.20 27.34 -34.16
CA ALA A 1224 13.57 27.82 -34.12
C ALA A 1224 14.47 27.17 -35.19
N ALA A 1225 14.34 25.86 -35.38
CA ALA A 1225 15.05 25.13 -36.43
C ALA A 1225 14.66 25.63 -37.83
N ARG A 1226 13.38 25.94 -38.08
CA ARG A 1226 12.91 26.49 -39.36
C ARG A 1226 13.39 27.91 -39.61
N LEU A 1227 13.35 28.77 -38.61
CA LEU A 1227 13.85 30.13 -38.71
C LEU A 1227 15.36 30.14 -38.97
N SER A 1228 16.11 29.23 -38.33
CA SER A 1228 17.55 29.06 -38.58
C SER A 1228 17.82 28.64 -40.03
N ALA A 1229 17.08 27.65 -40.54
CA ALA A 1229 17.18 27.21 -41.93
C ALA A 1229 16.80 28.33 -42.93
N GLU A 1230 15.79 29.15 -42.60
CA GLU A 1230 15.39 30.29 -43.42
C GLU A 1230 16.51 31.35 -43.50
N GLN A 1231 17.06 31.75 -42.36
CA GLN A 1231 18.14 32.73 -42.32
C GLN A 1231 19.40 32.26 -43.03
N GLN A 1232 19.73 30.97 -42.90
CA GLN A 1232 20.80 30.34 -43.69
C GLN A 1232 20.52 30.42 -45.20
N ARG A 1233 19.27 30.19 -45.62
CA ARG A 1233 18.84 30.31 -47.04
C ARG A 1233 18.98 31.75 -47.55
N ARG A 1234 18.71 32.74 -46.71
CA ARG A 1234 18.84 34.18 -47.01
C ARG A 1234 20.28 34.69 -46.95
N GLY A 1235 21.22 33.90 -46.44
CA GLY A 1235 22.62 34.33 -46.22
C GLY A 1235 22.78 35.31 -45.05
N SER A 1236 21.80 35.40 -44.15
CA SER A 1236 21.81 36.26 -42.97
C SER A 1236 22.59 35.63 -41.81
N ALA A 1237 23.11 36.45 -40.89
CA ALA A 1237 23.70 35.95 -39.65
C ALA A 1237 22.63 35.29 -38.76
N ILE A 1238 22.98 34.17 -38.13
CA ILE A 1238 22.08 33.43 -37.22
C ILE A 1238 22.06 34.17 -35.86
N PRO A 1239 20.90 34.62 -35.35
CA PRO A 1239 20.76 35.26 -34.05
C PRO A 1239 21.16 34.35 -32.88
N PRO A 1240 21.65 34.93 -31.76
CA PRO A 1240 22.07 34.17 -30.59
C PRO A 1240 21.01 33.21 -30.03
N VAL A 1241 19.75 33.63 -29.99
CA VAL A 1241 18.63 32.81 -29.48
C VAL A 1241 18.44 31.52 -30.28
N LEU A 1242 18.65 31.54 -31.60
CA LEU A 1242 18.53 30.34 -32.44
C LEU A 1242 19.71 29.39 -32.23
N GLU A 1243 20.90 29.91 -31.94
CA GLU A 1243 22.06 29.08 -31.60
C GLU A 1243 21.91 28.44 -30.21
N GLU A 1244 21.30 29.14 -29.25
CA GLU A 1244 20.93 28.56 -27.96
C GLU A 1244 19.85 27.46 -28.11
N TRP A 1245 18.83 27.67 -28.94
CA TRP A 1245 17.86 26.62 -29.27
C TRP A 1245 18.51 25.43 -30.01
N ARG A 1246 19.52 25.65 -30.86
CA ARG A 1246 20.30 24.59 -31.49
C ARG A 1246 21.08 23.77 -30.45
N LYS A 1247 21.69 24.44 -29.47
CA LYS A 1247 22.39 23.78 -28.35
C LYS A 1247 21.40 22.96 -27.52
N VAL A 1248 20.26 23.51 -27.16
CA VAL A 1248 19.15 22.78 -26.53
C VAL A 1248 18.72 21.58 -27.38
N GLY A 1249 18.57 21.76 -28.69
CA GLY A 1249 18.29 20.69 -29.65
C GLY A 1249 19.32 19.55 -29.69
N SER A 1250 20.50 19.72 -29.09
CA SER A 1250 21.49 18.64 -28.97
C SER A 1250 21.47 17.94 -27.62
N THR A 1251 21.05 18.61 -26.54
CA THR A 1251 21.19 18.13 -25.16
C THR A 1251 19.88 17.95 -24.40
N ASP A 1252 18.74 18.42 -24.92
CA ASP A 1252 17.46 18.35 -24.23
C ASP A 1252 17.03 16.91 -23.97
N ALA A 1253 16.35 16.66 -22.85
CA ALA A 1253 15.82 15.34 -22.51
C ALA A 1253 14.76 14.87 -23.50
N LEU A 1254 13.96 15.77 -24.09
CA LEU A 1254 12.82 15.43 -24.93
C LEU A 1254 13.25 15.10 -26.37
N PRO A 1255 12.89 13.92 -26.92
CA PRO A 1255 13.27 13.57 -28.29
C PRO A 1255 12.71 14.49 -29.37
N GLU A 1256 11.50 15.04 -29.20
CA GLU A 1256 10.88 16.00 -30.13
C GLU A 1256 11.66 17.31 -30.24
N VAL A 1257 12.25 17.77 -29.14
CA VAL A 1257 13.12 18.95 -29.11
C VAL A 1257 14.41 18.66 -29.87
N ARG A 1258 15.00 17.47 -29.66
CA ARG A 1258 16.23 17.06 -30.36
C ARG A 1258 16.02 16.87 -31.86
N ARG A 1259 14.92 16.22 -32.21
CA ARG A 1259 14.56 15.91 -33.60
C ARG A 1259 14.30 17.14 -34.46
N ALA A 1260 13.84 18.24 -33.87
CA ALA A 1260 13.61 19.48 -34.60
C ALA A 1260 14.86 19.94 -35.38
N TRP A 1261 16.06 19.62 -34.87
CA TRP A 1261 17.35 20.03 -35.42
C TRP A 1261 18.07 18.92 -36.22
N ALA A 1262 17.40 17.80 -36.50
CA ALA A 1262 17.98 16.74 -37.34
C ALA A 1262 18.28 17.27 -38.76
N GLN A 1263 19.34 16.77 -39.41
CA GLN A 1263 19.83 17.26 -40.70
C GLN A 1263 18.70 17.39 -41.73
N VAL A 1264 18.35 18.64 -42.04
CA VAL A 1264 17.27 19.02 -42.94
C VAL A 1264 17.73 18.77 -44.38
N ALA A 1265 17.11 17.83 -45.09
CA ALA A 1265 17.22 17.79 -46.54
C ALA A 1265 16.35 18.87 -47.17
N LYS A 1266 16.65 19.21 -48.44
CA LYS A 1266 15.69 19.93 -49.29
C LYS A 1266 14.34 19.22 -49.21
N PRO A 1267 13.24 19.96 -49.02
CA PRO A 1267 11.92 19.37 -48.81
C PRO A 1267 11.59 18.40 -49.94
N ILE A 1268 11.28 17.15 -49.58
CA ILE A 1268 10.66 16.19 -50.50
C ILE A 1268 9.19 16.59 -50.61
N PRO A 1269 8.58 16.49 -51.81
CA PRO A 1269 7.16 16.75 -51.99
C PRO A 1269 6.30 15.96 -50.98
N GLY A 1270 5.50 16.69 -50.19
CA GLY A 1270 4.69 16.16 -49.07
C GLY A 1270 3.44 15.40 -49.48
#